data_AF-F4KTU5-F1
#
_entry.id   AF-F4KTU5-F1
#
_cell.length_a   1.000
_cell.length_b   1.000
_cell.length_c   1.000
_cell.angle_alpha   90.00
_cell.angle_beta   90.00
_cell.angle_gamma   90.00
#
_symmetry.space_group_name_H-M   'P 1'
#
loop_
_entity.id
_entity.type
_entity.pdbx_description
1 polymer ?
#
loop_
_entity_poly.entity_id
_entity_poly.type
_entity_poly.pdbx_seq_one_letter_code
_entity_poly.pdbx_strand_id
1 'polypeptide(L)'
;MIPRIFTLVLLLSSRLCFAQFTEHYTVDSLTESGQPSKSIFYQNHVYALGISTDNEGPEFIARKLDTLGNTVWSTALITPRLGYPPTYQCFHLSTLDDQYLLVGISDYASLAYTILKIDLKNGAIISKYLDTNGGYTYTELSFASKDTAVFIVEAYHDLILATFDKLSGKTVQTYKLGGRDLNPFAIVGDKRGNVYYSKGDTIFKINYQNPGLKLWTLPFPALDKITISKIYLDPDDGALYAFGQAKYNYTLPIVVKIDPQAGKIIWSTKIEDLGDFIFSAMDVSPRSLYISWNDRFAGGAYYTPTSKIDKQTGAIIWSKLHRFDPSLPISQRTTVITAGSDGIYLLGHDWGIMKLDTLSGAKIYSFQVNVYESIYDLQGYNPGRNIFETPTRLISIGQKPYRSISFKEVFLTLDKNTGKIIAEKDYGGLKQYDAQTIQMLATPQGQFIAIQQIGAMGKVVLFDADNTPLWEYFLPQERKLIYAKILNDSLLAVLSGGFNLDLFNFVKKKFLKNFPISNTDYSTFFLAKPSIVFHPPNMIFVAIHRNASEPQTAMYRIDLPANFNSLNEHTLYIRNSVSLPSDKFSVNNVLVPLNKDTIIFINGYSIEKRSIPSSDIRDDYKGIPTGFVQKVHLDHYQNNFLLALGYDRSEQVVLTKINRTAFTKVWTNSLPVYGQISKWIQGETSNIIYIIVNQANRQLHLLKYDTENQTVIWQKTLFETPNESVHFTDICLNQNDQSLLIAGYTESIPQNKKAIFINIGFDGSIQSNLLAEGDFPGNNQGLCVLYLEPANKSYFGGSINKSPQKASSAFIYSFSADQLNNSIKGLIFWDKNSDGKQSKDEPGVALGDVFLGFTTRVYHNAEGQFKTLVPSGQFTLRYRVPEHWILTSGEFSYPIDASNIQNLKDTFRFGIIPIQMVNKIDVSATSQQLVCNEEAPLYVIVKNKGTSIQNVKLRLDFQGTPILQNMLPDSIRQRAMYWTFDSLSPGAARWIKLDFLIPGVGQIGDSLVYKSTAFYQQSPNLVDSTIYRYQDILLCSYDPNDKLVQPEGLQKNKLTLFNQYLNYTIRFQNTGNFPARHITIIDTIDRDLDFASFEFLNASHPITEVTGKGNVVKFVFKNINLPDSTNNEPESHGFVSFRIKDRSGLAEKTTINNTAYIYFDQNPAIVTNTTQNIMVSKFEDISTSSQDKSISPHFRLYPNPAQDYFLLDASMDNFSSIKWKMINTLGKTCLEGNTHRFPQHISTHTLPNGMYYLILEGRKIMKVVITR
;
A
#
# COMPACT_ATOMS: atom_id res chain seq x y z
N MET A 1 13.00 -9.54 48.94
CA MET A 1 11.85 -10.46 48.98
C MET A 1 10.59 -9.58 49.11
N ILE A 2 9.78 -9.24 48.11
CA ILE A 2 9.14 -10.01 47.01
C ILE A 2 8.71 -11.40 47.49
N PRO A 3 7.51 -11.93 47.19
CA PRO A 3 6.14 -11.39 47.22
C PRO A 3 5.18 -12.39 47.92
N ARG A 4 4.02 -11.97 48.46
CA ARG A 4 2.95 -12.91 48.87
C ARG A 4 1.53 -12.36 48.68
N ILE A 5 1.29 -11.69 47.55
CA ILE A 5 -0.06 -11.27 47.12
C ILE A 5 -0.47 -11.89 45.77
N PHE A 6 0.38 -12.72 45.14
CA PHE A 6 0.11 -13.27 43.80
C PHE A 6 -0.42 -14.72 43.75
N THR A 7 -0.92 -15.29 44.86
CA THR A 7 -1.25 -16.74 44.90
C THR A 7 -2.66 -17.08 45.38
N LEU A 8 -3.64 -16.16 45.24
CA LEU A 8 -5.05 -16.50 45.49
C LEU A 8 -6.01 -16.23 44.31
N VAL A 9 -5.50 -15.79 43.15
CA VAL A 9 -6.30 -15.56 41.92
C VAL A 9 -6.11 -16.68 40.88
N LEU A 10 -5.26 -17.67 41.14
CA LEU A 10 -4.85 -18.68 40.15
C LEU A 10 -5.44 -20.09 40.32
N LEU A 11 -6.45 -20.29 41.18
CA LEU A 11 -7.02 -21.63 41.44
C LEU A 11 -8.56 -21.74 41.37
N LEU A 12 -9.23 -20.80 40.67
CA LEU A 12 -10.66 -20.92 40.33
C LEU A 12 -10.96 -20.84 38.82
N SER A 13 -9.95 -20.76 37.96
CA SER A 13 -10.12 -20.75 36.50
C SER A 13 -9.84 -22.13 35.88
N SER A 14 -10.50 -23.17 36.39
CA SER A 14 -10.49 -24.48 35.73
C SER A 14 -11.91 -25.04 35.66
N ARG A 15 -12.36 -25.25 34.41
CA ARG A 15 -13.58 -25.97 33.99
C ARG A 15 -14.89 -25.20 34.06
N LEU A 16 -15.07 -24.25 33.16
CA LEU A 16 -16.35 -24.05 32.49
C LEU A 16 -16.05 -23.81 31.00
N CYS A 17 -16.28 -24.83 30.17
CA CYS A 17 -16.29 -24.72 28.71
C CYS A 17 -17.40 -23.74 28.33
N PHE A 18 -17.05 -22.47 28.16
CA PHE A 18 -17.91 -21.50 27.51
C PHE A 18 -17.61 -21.52 26.01
N ALA A 19 -18.66 -21.53 25.19
CA ALA A 19 -18.58 -21.32 23.76
C ALA A 19 -17.92 -19.97 23.48
N GLN A 20 -16.60 -19.95 23.34
CA GLN A 20 -15.88 -18.81 22.84
C GLN A 20 -15.93 -18.89 21.31
N PHE A 21 -16.64 -17.95 20.70
CA PHE A 21 -16.11 -17.36 19.48
C PHE A 21 -14.79 -16.68 19.88
N THR A 22 -13.71 -17.45 20.04
CA THR A 22 -12.36 -16.91 20.15
C THR A 22 -12.01 -16.39 18.77
N GLU A 23 -12.46 -15.17 18.48
CA GLU A 23 -12.01 -14.40 17.34
C GLU A 23 -10.53 -14.08 17.52
N HIS A 24 -9.67 -15.01 17.12
CA HIS A 24 -8.29 -14.66 16.82
C HIS A 24 -8.26 -14.13 15.39
N TYR A 25 -8.59 -12.85 15.26
CA TYR A 25 -8.05 -12.09 14.14
C TYR A 25 -6.54 -12.14 14.30
N THR A 26 -5.85 -12.74 13.33
CA THR A 26 -4.42 -12.50 13.18
C THR A 26 -4.26 -11.11 12.56
N VAL A 27 -4.65 -10.06 13.31
CA VAL A 27 -4.21 -8.69 13.01
C VAL A 27 -2.76 -8.59 13.47
N ASP A 28 -1.88 -9.34 12.80
CA ASP A 28 -0.57 -8.77 12.63
C ASP A 28 -0.82 -7.58 11.71
N SER A 29 -0.87 -6.36 12.27
CA SER A 29 -0.64 -5.15 11.51
C SER A 29 0.80 -5.24 10.97
N LEU A 30 1.01 -6.05 9.94
CA LEU A 30 2.31 -6.24 9.32
C LEU A 30 2.59 -4.95 8.56
N THR A 31 3.38 -4.08 9.17
CA THR A 31 4.09 -3.02 8.46
C THR A 31 5.04 -3.68 7.46
N GLU A 32 4.98 -3.28 6.20
CA GLU A 32 5.77 -3.80 5.06
C GLU A 32 7.27 -3.96 5.39
N SER A 33 7.91 -4.94 4.75
CA SER A 33 9.38 -5.01 4.69
C SER A 33 9.90 -3.81 3.91
N GLY A 34 11.00 -3.22 4.35
CA GLY A 34 11.58 -2.10 3.62
C GLY A 34 13.08 -1.91 3.80
N GLN A 35 13.68 -1.30 2.77
CA GLN A 35 15.11 -1.02 2.74
C GLN A 35 15.37 0.46 2.47
N PRO A 36 15.94 1.23 3.43
CA PRO A 36 16.34 2.59 3.17
C PRO A 36 17.60 2.56 2.31
N SER A 37 17.58 3.35 1.25
CA SER A 37 18.68 3.42 0.28
C SER A 37 19.48 4.71 0.44
N LYS A 38 18.80 5.86 0.49
CA LYS A 38 19.40 7.21 0.57
C LYS A 38 18.52 8.12 1.41
N SER A 39 19.12 9.09 2.10
CA SER A 39 18.38 10.15 2.78
C SER A 39 19.16 11.45 2.88
N ILE A 40 18.45 12.56 3.09
CA ILE A 40 19.00 13.91 3.32
C ILE A 40 18.22 14.62 4.40
N PHE A 41 18.88 15.54 5.11
CA PHE A 41 18.25 16.42 6.07
C PHE A 41 18.17 17.84 5.51
N TYR A 42 16.97 18.42 5.51
CA TYR A 42 16.72 19.76 4.98
C TYR A 42 15.50 20.39 5.64
N GLN A 43 15.58 21.69 5.95
CA GLN A 43 14.51 22.46 6.62
C GLN A 43 13.87 21.72 7.81
N ASN A 44 14.70 21.13 8.68
CA ASN A 44 14.27 20.37 9.87
C ASN A 44 13.44 19.11 9.58
N HIS A 45 13.58 18.54 8.38
CA HIS A 45 12.94 17.29 7.98
C HIS A 45 13.97 16.35 7.36
N VAL A 46 13.68 15.06 7.48
CA VAL A 46 14.42 14.00 6.82
C VAL A 46 13.65 13.58 5.59
N TYR A 47 14.30 13.60 4.43
CA TYR A 47 13.77 13.02 3.21
C TYR A 47 14.45 11.67 2.99
N ALA A 48 13.67 10.60 2.99
CA ALA A 48 14.18 9.23 2.89
C ALA A 48 13.61 8.53 1.67
N LEU A 49 14.48 7.82 0.94
CA LEU A 49 14.10 6.89 -0.11
C LEU A 49 14.24 5.47 0.39
N GLY A 50 13.19 4.69 0.17
CA GLY A 50 13.12 3.30 0.56
C GLY A 50 12.44 2.43 -0.48
N ILE A 51 12.40 1.14 -0.20
CA ILE A 51 11.60 0.15 -0.92
C ILE A 51 10.54 -0.33 0.06
N SER A 52 9.31 -0.43 -0.39
CA SER A 52 8.20 -1.13 0.24
C SER A 52 7.88 -2.36 -0.58
N THR A 53 7.28 -3.38 0.02
CA THR A 53 6.91 -4.60 -0.70
C THR A 53 5.45 -4.93 -0.41
N ASP A 54 4.56 -4.87 -1.41
CA ASP A 54 3.12 -5.12 -1.23
C ASP A 54 2.62 -6.34 -2.04
N ASN A 55 1.31 -6.56 -2.10
CA ASN A 55 0.68 -7.69 -2.82
C ASN A 55 1.02 -7.77 -4.31
N GLU A 56 1.45 -6.67 -4.92
CA GLU A 56 1.70 -6.55 -6.35
C GLU A 56 3.20 -6.41 -6.69
N GLY A 57 4.07 -6.20 -5.68
CA GLY A 57 5.53 -6.23 -5.82
C GLY A 57 6.26 -5.16 -4.98
N PRO A 58 7.58 -5.01 -5.14
CA PRO A 58 8.36 -4.04 -4.39
C PRO A 58 8.16 -2.60 -4.87
N GLU A 59 7.30 -1.79 -4.27
CA GLU A 59 7.16 -0.36 -4.60
C GLU A 59 8.32 0.51 -4.09
N PHE A 60 8.83 1.40 -4.93
CA PHE A 60 9.77 2.45 -4.48
C PHE A 60 9.04 3.55 -3.75
N ILE A 61 9.53 4.01 -2.60
CA ILE A 61 8.85 5.05 -1.80
C ILE A 61 9.80 6.20 -1.47
N ALA A 62 9.33 7.44 -1.68
CA ALA A 62 9.91 8.63 -1.08
C ALA A 62 9.09 9.10 0.11
N ARG A 63 9.75 9.52 1.18
CA ARG A 63 9.10 10.01 2.41
C ARG A 63 9.71 11.32 2.87
N LYS A 64 8.87 12.18 3.44
CA LYS A 64 9.29 13.27 4.31
C LYS A 64 8.91 12.90 5.74
N LEU A 65 9.92 12.83 6.60
CA LEU A 65 9.80 12.51 8.02
C LEU A 65 10.17 13.75 8.85
N ASP A 66 9.47 13.98 9.95
CA ASP A 66 9.88 14.97 10.95
C ASP A 66 11.08 14.46 11.79
N THR A 67 11.60 15.31 12.68
CA THR A 67 12.74 14.95 13.56
C THR A 67 12.45 13.86 14.60
N LEU A 68 11.21 13.39 14.71
CA LEU A 68 10.79 12.29 15.57
C LEU A 68 10.47 11.00 14.78
N GLY A 69 10.62 11.04 13.44
CA GLY A 69 10.32 9.92 12.56
C GLY A 69 8.83 9.81 12.18
N ASN A 70 8.01 10.84 12.44
CA ASN A 70 6.63 10.85 11.95
C ASN A 70 6.61 11.18 10.46
N THR A 71 5.87 10.40 9.68
CA THR A 71 5.63 10.65 8.27
C THR A 71 4.78 11.91 8.08
N VAL A 72 5.35 12.92 7.43
CA VAL A 72 4.66 14.12 6.96
C VAL A 72 3.94 13.83 5.64
N TRP A 73 4.64 13.19 4.71
CA TRP A 73 4.07 12.61 3.49
C TRP A 73 4.91 11.42 3.03
N SER A 74 4.29 10.55 2.23
CA SER A 74 4.93 9.40 1.61
C SER A 74 4.33 9.18 0.23
N THR A 75 5.17 8.90 -0.77
CA THR A 75 4.80 8.80 -2.17
C THR A 75 5.41 7.55 -2.78
N ALA A 76 4.57 6.68 -3.35
CA ALA A 76 5.03 5.59 -4.21
C ALA A 76 5.53 6.17 -5.54
N LEU A 77 6.75 5.78 -5.93
CA LEU A 77 7.48 6.35 -7.05
C LEU A 77 7.25 5.55 -8.33
N ILE A 78 7.48 4.24 -8.28
CA ILE A 78 7.36 3.30 -9.41
C ILE A 78 7.14 1.89 -8.85
N THR A 79 6.29 1.11 -9.51
CA THR A 79 6.22 -0.35 -9.36
C THR A 79 7.22 -0.98 -10.34
N PRO A 80 8.26 -1.70 -9.88
CA PRO A 80 9.18 -2.40 -10.76
C PRO A 80 8.42 -3.43 -11.60
N ARG A 81 8.92 -3.69 -12.82
CA ARG A 81 8.34 -4.72 -13.69
C ARG A 81 8.38 -6.07 -12.97
N LEU A 82 7.23 -6.74 -12.89
CA LEU A 82 7.06 -8.09 -12.33
C LEU A 82 8.15 -9.03 -12.86
N GLY A 83 9.05 -9.51 -11.98
CA GLY A 83 9.99 -10.59 -12.30
C GLY A 83 11.46 -10.41 -11.90
N TYR A 84 11.92 -9.22 -11.48
CA TYR A 84 13.32 -8.99 -11.07
C TYR A 84 13.44 -8.45 -9.63
N PRO A 85 14.44 -8.89 -8.84
CA PRO A 85 14.59 -8.44 -7.46
C PRO A 85 15.04 -6.97 -7.37
N PRO A 86 14.64 -6.24 -6.30
CA PRO A 86 14.96 -4.82 -6.09
C PRO A 86 16.47 -4.50 -5.99
N THR A 87 17.34 -5.50 -5.88
CA THR A 87 18.80 -5.36 -5.86
C THR A 87 19.41 -4.84 -7.16
N TYR A 88 18.62 -4.79 -8.24
CA TYR A 88 19.03 -4.32 -9.57
C TYR A 88 18.63 -2.86 -9.85
N GLN A 89 18.37 -2.06 -8.81
CA GLN A 89 18.05 -0.64 -8.98
C GLN A 89 18.86 0.22 -8.01
N CYS A 90 19.67 1.15 -8.54
CA CYS A 90 20.44 2.10 -7.74
C CYS A 90 19.70 3.43 -7.64
N PHE A 91 19.74 4.01 -6.44
CA PHE A 91 19.14 5.31 -6.16
C PHE A 91 20.21 6.38 -6.10
N HIS A 92 19.94 7.46 -6.81
CA HIS A 92 20.71 8.68 -6.69
C HIS A 92 19.78 9.76 -6.19
N LEU A 93 19.73 9.91 -4.86
CA LEU A 93 19.20 11.10 -4.22
C LEU A 93 20.26 12.19 -4.40
N SER A 94 20.02 13.09 -5.34
CA SER A 94 21.06 13.98 -5.79
C SER A 94 21.07 15.28 -4.99
N THR A 95 19.95 16.00 -4.94
CA THR A 95 19.94 17.40 -4.53
C THR A 95 18.52 17.94 -4.30
N LEU A 96 18.43 18.99 -3.49
CA LEU A 96 17.22 19.78 -3.23
C LEU A 96 17.35 21.16 -3.86
N ASP A 97 16.28 21.64 -4.47
CA ASP A 97 16.00 23.08 -4.61
C ASP A 97 14.95 23.47 -3.55
N ASP A 98 14.63 24.76 -3.37
CA ASP A 98 13.72 25.23 -2.31
C ASP A 98 12.31 24.61 -2.38
N GLN A 99 11.94 23.97 -3.50
CA GLN A 99 10.61 23.42 -3.75
C GLN A 99 10.57 21.94 -4.14
N TYR A 100 11.68 21.36 -4.62
CA TYR A 100 11.65 20.03 -5.25
C TYR A 100 12.79 19.11 -4.80
N LEU A 101 12.46 17.83 -4.67
CA LEU A 101 13.37 16.71 -4.53
C LEU A 101 13.57 16.03 -5.90
N LEU A 102 14.80 15.91 -6.36
CA LEU A 102 15.13 15.13 -7.55
C LEU A 102 15.60 13.73 -7.17
N VAL A 103 14.94 12.72 -7.73
CA VAL A 103 15.22 11.30 -7.47
C VAL A 103 15.55 10.62 -8.78
N GLY A 104 16.78 10.13 -8.91
CA GLY A 104 17.14 9.21 -9.97
C GLY A 104 16.97 7.76 -9.54
N ILE A 105 16.47 6.91 -10.46
CA ILE A 105 16.33 5.45 -10.32
C ILE A 105 16.96 4.79 -11.57
N SER A 106 17.92 3.88 -11.42
CA SER A 106 18.37 3.01 -12.52
C SER A 106 17.65 1.67 -12.49
N ASP A 107 17.40 1.08 -13.66
CA ASP A 107 16.93 -0.30 -13.82
C ASP A 107 17.96 -1.09 -14.64
N TYR A 108 18.74 -1.92 -13.96
CA TYR A 108 19.77 -2.75 -14.60
C TYR A 108 19.18 -3.79 -15.56
N ALA A 109 17.94 -4.24 -15.35
CA ALA A 109 17.34 -5.29 -16.18
C ALA A 109 16.88 -4.75 -17.54
N SER A 110 16.35 -3.52 -17.57
CA SER A 110 15.87 -2.88 -18.80
C SER A 110 16.87 -1.93 -19.45
N LEU A 111 18.06 -1.73 -18.85
CA LEU A 111 19.04 -0.73 -19.28
C LEU A 111 18.39 0.65 -19.44
N ALA A 112 17.59 1.01 -18.43
CA ALA A 112 16.84 2.24 -18.41
C ALA A 112 17.14 3.01 -17.13
N TYR A 113 16.98 4.33 -17.18
CA TYR A 113 16.97 5.15 -15.97
C TYR A 113 15.75 6.09 -15.96
N THR A 114 15.24 6.35 -14.76
CA THR A 114 14.14 7.27 -14.51
C THR A 114 14.61 8.42 -13.62
N ILE A 115 14.23 9.65 -13.96
CA ILE A 115 14.41 10.82 -13.11
C ILE A 115 13.03 11.35 -12.73
N LEU A 116 12.79 11.49 -11.42
CA LEU A 116 11.57 11.99 -10.83
C LEU A 116 11.82 13.34 -10.18
N LYS A 117 10.91 14.28 -10.38
CA LYS A 117 10.85 15.56 -9.66
C LYS A 117 9.67 15.52 -8.71
N ILE A 118 9.92 15.60 -7.41
CA ILE A 118 8.94 15.42 -6.35
C ILE A 118 8.79 16.74 -5.58
N ASP A 119 7.58 17.21 -5.35
CA ASP A 119 7.30 18.42 -4.57
C ASP A 119 7.56 18.18 -3.07
N LEU A 120 8.36 19.06 -2.44
CA LEU A 120 8.74 18.92 -1.03
C LEU A 120 7.60 19.15 -0.03
N LYS A 121 6.53 19.83 -0.44
CA LYS A 121 5.38 20.18 0.39
C LYS A 121 4.43 19.00 0.57
N ASN A 122 4.10 18.31 -0.51
CA ASN A 122 3.06 17.27 -0.51
C ASN A 122 3.51 15.91 -1.08
N GLY A 123 4.74 15.79 -1.58
CA GLY A 123 5.25 14.55 -2.17
C GLY A 123 4.74 14.27 -3.58
N ALA A 124 4.03 15.19 -4.24
CA ALA A 124 3.51 14.96 -5.58
C ALA A 124 4.66 14.81 -6.61
N ILE A 125 4.55 13.81 -7.50
CA ILE A 125 5.49 13.65 -8.61
C ILE A 125 5.11 14.67 -9.69
N ILE A 126 5.92 15.72 -9.82
CA ILE A 126 5.74 16.84 -10.76
C ILE A 126 6.15 16.46 -12.18
N SER A 127 7.17 15.60 -12.31
CA SER A 127 7.58 15.08 -13.61
C SER A 127 8.27 13.73 -13.46
N LYS A 128 8.07 12.87 -14.47
CA LYS A 128 8.77 11.60 -14.64
C LYS A 128 9.40 11.55 -16.02
N TYR A 129 10.71 11.40 -16.06
CA TYR A 129 11.46 11.18 -17.29
C TYR A 129 12.03 9.78 -17.29
N LEU A 130 11.68 8.97 -18.30
CA LEU A 130 12.20 7.63 -18.50
C LEU A 130 13.02 7.62 -19.79
N ASP A 131 14.25 7.13 -19.70
CA ASP A 131 15.09 6.83 -20.86
C ASP A 131 15.31 5.32 -20.93
N THR A 132 14.81 4.69 -21.99
CA THR A 132 14.89 3.23 -22.22
C THR A 132 16.13 2.81 -23.01
N ASN A 133 17.01 3.75 -23.36
CA ASN A 133 18.21 3.49 -24.16
C ASN A 133 19.51 3.68 -23.33
N GLY A 134 19.40 3.90 -22.02
CA GLY A 134 20.47 4.42 -21.16
C GLY A 134 21.00 3.38 -20.18
N GLY A 135 22.22 2.90 -20.44
CA GLY A 135 22.81 1.66 -19.92
C GLY A 135 22.93 1.41 -18.41
N TYR A 136 24.04 0.77 -18.01
CA TYR A 136 24.11 -0.06 -16.80
C TYR A 136 24.14 0.74 -15.48
N THR A 137 24.75 1.93 -15.49
CA THR A 137 24.94 2.76 -14.30
C THR A 137 24.91 4.24 -14.65
N TYR A 138 24.53 5.11 -13.72
CA TYR A 138 24.77 6.55 -13.86
C TYR A 138 25.23 7.18 -12.53
N THR A 139 25.93 8.31 -12.59
CA THR A 139 26.47 9.01 -11.41
C THR A 139 25.39 9.74 -10.63
N GLU A 140 25.72 10.27 -9.45
CA GLU A 140 24.84 11.26 -8.80
C GLU A 140 24.59 12.46 -9.72
N LEU A 141 23.36 12.98 -9.74
CA LEU A 141 23.09 14.22 -10.46
C LEU A 141 23.79 15.37 -9.71
N SER A 142 24.31 16.34 -10.44
CA SER A 142 24.98 17.51 -9.89
C SER A 142 24.50 18.79 -10.56
N PHE A 143 24.36 19.88 -9.83
CA PHE A 143 23.87 21.14 -10.41
C PHE A 143 24.95 21.87 -11.20
N ALA A 144 24.81 21.88 -12.52
CA ALA A 144 25.63 22.68 -13.41
C ALA A 144 25.14 24.14 -13.48
N SER A 145 23.85 24.39 -13.29
CA SER A 145 23.27 25.73 -13.17
C SER A 145 22.07 25.74 -12.22
N LYS A 146 21.40 26.89 -12.08
CA LYS A 146 20.13 26.97 -11.34
C LYS A 146 19.06 26.05 -11.94
N ASP A 147 19.02 25.93 -13.27
CA ASP A 147 17.95 25.25 -14.00
C ASP A 147 18.42 23.92 -14.62
N THR A 148 19.72 23.59 -14.56
CA THR A 148 20.28 22.39 -15.20
C THR A 148 21.06 21.53 -14.22
N ALA A 149 20.67 20.26 -14.13
CA ALA A 149 21.46 19.21 -13.50
C ALA A 149 22.22 18.41 -14.57
N VAL A 150 23.34 17.81 -14.20
CA VAL A 150 24.16 16.95 -15.06
C VAL A 150 24.47 15.65 -14.37
N PHE A 151 24.60 14.59 -15.15
CA PHE A 151 25.00 13.26 -14.69
C PHE A 151 25.69 12.52 -15.83
N ILE A 152 26.47 11.50 -15.51
CA ILE A 152 27.13 10.65 -16.50
C ILE A 152 26.43 9.30 -16.50
N VAL A 153 26.01 8.84 -17.67
CA VAL A 153 25.43 7.51 -17.92
C VAL A 153 26.48 6.63 -18.61
N GLU A 154 26.59 5.39 -18.17
CA GLU A 154 27.37 4.35 -18.84
C GLU A 154 26.49 3.58 -19.81
N ALA A 155 26.71 3.72 -21.12
CA ALA A 155 25.94 3.03 -22.15
C ALA A 155 26.88 2.28 -23.10
N TYR A 156 26.76 0.94 -23.19
CA TYR A 156 27.48 0.09 -24.15
C TYR A 156 28.99 0.41 -24.27
N HIS A 157 29.69 0.55 -23.14
CA HIS A 157 31.11 0.91 -23.03
C HIS A 157 31.47 2.37 -23.36
N ASP A 158 30.50 3.25 -23.56
CA ASP A 158 30.69 4.69 -23.67
C ASP A 158 30.22 5.43 -22.42
N LEU A 159 30.91 6.53 -22.10
CA LEU A 159 30.49 7.50 -21.09
C LEU A 159 29.73 8.62 -21.75
N ILE A 160 28.50 8.87 -21.29
CA ILE A 160 27.61 9.89 -21.85
C ILE A 160 27.32 10.91 -20.74
N LEU A 161 27.75 12.16 -20.94
CA LEU A 161 27.26 13.27 -20.14
C LEU A 161 25.83 13.60 -20.57
N ALA A 162 24.89 13.55 -19.64
CA ALA A 162 23.50 13.93 -19.85
C ALA A 162 23.19 15.22 -19.07
N THR A 163 22.48 16.15 -19.70
CA THR A 163 21.98 17.37 -19.06
C THR A 163 20.47 17.24 -18.83
N PHE A 164 20.04 17.36 -17.58
CA PHE A 164 18.65 17.36 -17.17
C PHE A 164 18.18 18.80 -16.92
N ASP A 165 17.19 19.27 -17.67
CA ASP A 165 16.56 20.55 -17.43
C ASP A 165 15.49 20.41 -16.35
N LYS A 166 15.68 21.14 -15.24
CA LYS A 166 14.80 21.12 -14.08
C LYS A 166 13.45 21.75 -14.38
N LEU A 167 13.35 22.63 -15.38
CA LEU A 167 12.09 23.29 -15.74
C LEU A 167 11.22 22.34 -16.56
N SER A 168 11.72 21.80 -17.67
CA SER A 168 10.98 20.83 -18.48
C SER A 168 10.89 19.44 -17.85
N GLY A 169 11.78 19.11 -16.90
CA GLY A 169 11.83 17.80 -16.26
C GLY A 169 12.32 16.70 -17.22
N LYS A 170 13.13 17.05 -18.23
CA LYS A 170 13.62 16.13 -19.26
C LYS A 170 15.13 16.22 -19.42
N THR A 171 15.75 15.14 -19.90
CA THR A 171 17.11 15.21 -20.47
C THR A 171 17.04 15.96 -21.80
N VAL A 172 17.86 17.02 -21.94
CA VAL A 172 17.83 17.93 -23.10
C VAL A 172 19.00 17.68 -24.06
N GLN A 173 20.17 17.34 -23.53
CA GLN A 173 21.38 17.09 -24.31
C GLN A 173 22.14 15.90 -23.75
N THR A 174 22.72 15.12 -24.65
CA THR A 174 23.67 14.07 -24.33
C THR A 174 24.96 14.26 -25.12
N TYR A 175 26.10 13.99 -24.50
CA TYR A 175 27.40 14.13 -25.12
C TYR A 175 28.33 12.98 -24.74
N LYS A 176 28.92 12.35 -25.75
CA LYS A 176 29.85 11.23 -25.56
C LYS A 176 31.22 11.73 -25.07
N LEU A 177 31.59 11.36 -23.84
CA LEU A 177 32.89 11.62 -23.20
C LEU A 177 33.96 10.57 -23.58
N GLY A 178 33.62 9.63 -24.45
CA GLY A 178 34.48 8.56 -24.97
C GLY A 178 34.32 7.22 -24.27
N GLY A 179 35.19 6.25 -24.57
CA GLY A 179 35.09 4.87 -24.07
C GLY A 179 35.37 4.72 -22.57
N ARG A 180 34.88 3.62 -22.00
CA ARG A 180 34.97 3.22 -20.59
C ARG A 180 36.41 2.93 -20.16
N ASP A 181 36.79 3.47 -19.01
CA ASP A 181 37.91 2.99 -18.19
C ASP A 181 37.38 2.14 -17.03
N LEU A 182 38.15 1.16 -16.53
CA LEU A 182 37.75 0.24 -15.45
C LEU A 182 37.55 0.92 -14.07
N ASN A 183 37.65 2.26 -13.98
CA ASN A 183 37.62 3.01 -12.73
C ASN A 183 36.27 3.73 -12.52
N PRO A 184 35.81 3.89 -11.26
CA PRO A 184 34.64 4.71 -10.94
C PRO A 184 34.83 6.16 -11.40
N PHE A 185 33.71 6.78 -11.79
CA PHE A 185 33.64 8.15 -12.30
C PHE A 185 32.97 9.06 -11.27
N ALA A 186 33.53 10.25 -11.07
CA ALA A 186 33.01 11.29 -10.20
C ALA A 186 32.65 12.52 -11.04
N ILE A 187 31.58 13.23 -10.66
CA ILE A 187 31.11 14.45 -11.33
C ILE A 187 30.67 15.49 -10.29
N VAL A 188 30.96 16.76 -10.56
CA VAL A 188 30.38 17.90 -9.82
C VAL A 188 30.21 19.10 -10.75
N GLY A 189 29.12 19.85 -10.59
CA GLY A 189 28.89 21.13 -11.26
C GLY A 189 29.10 22.33 -10.32
N ASP A 190 29.48 23.49 -10.88
CA ASP A 190 29.71 24.73 -10.10
C ASP A 190 28.55 25.71 -10.09
N LYS A 191 27.36 25.31 -10.56
CA LYS A 191 26.18 26.18 -10.73
C LYS A 191 26.40 27.37 -11.69
N ARG A 192 27.54 27.49 -12.38
CA ARG A 192 27.87 28.53 -13.37
C ARG A 192 28.07 27.97 -14.78
N GLY A 193 27.71 26.71 -14.97
CA GLY A 193 27.76 25.98 -16.22
C GLY A 193 29.03 25.18 -16.45
N ASN A 194 29.98 25.17 -15.51
CA ASN A 194 31.13 24.28 -15.60
C ASN A 194 30.83 22.96 -14.90
N VAL A 195 31.38 21.90 -15.48
CA VAL A 195 31.28 20.53 -14.99
C VAL A 195 32.70 19.98 -14.85
N TYR A 196 32.97 19.41 -13.69
CA TYR A 196 34.22 18.72 -13.38
C TYR A 196 33.92 17.24 -13.31
N TYR A 197 34.65 16.42 -14.08
CA TYR A 197 34.46 14.98 -14.03
C TYR A 197 35.80 14.24 -14.09
N SER A 198 35.86 13.05 -13.49
CA SER A 198 37.00 12.15 -13.62
C SER A 198 36.78 11.15 -14.75
N LYS A 199 37.87 10.82 -15.45
CA LYS A 199 37.97 9.65 -16.32
C LYS A 199 39.37 9.06 -16.17
N GLY A 200 39.44 7.82 -15.71
CA GLY A 200 40.71 7.18 -15.34
C GLY A 200 41.39 7.90 -14.19
N ASP A 201 42.59 8.38 -14.43
CA ASP A 201 43.44 9.14 -13.50
C ASP A 201 43.37 10.66 -13.72
N THR A 202 42.48 11.13 -14.58
CA THR A 202 42.49 12.51 -15.05
C THR A 202 41.17 13.21 -14.73
N ILE A 203 41.26 14.48 -14.31
CA ILE A 203 40.12 15.37 -14.08
C ILE A 203 39.98 16.32 -15.25
N PHE A 204 38.75 16.47 -15.74
CA PHE A 204 38.41 17.34 -16.85
C PHE A 204 37.48 18.45 -16.37
N LYS A 205 37.69 19.68 -16.83
CA LYS A 205 36.71 20.76 -16.76
C LYS A 205 36.16 21.04 -18.15
N ILE A 206 34.85 21.02 -18.27
CA ILE A 206 34.11 21.39 -19.48
C ILE A 206 33.02 22.39 -19.12
N ASN A 207 32.48 23.05 -20.14
CA ASN A 207 31.20 23.75 -20.00
C ASN A 207 30.09 22.85 -20.58
N TYR A 208 29.00 22.62 -19.85
CA TYR A 208 27.97 21.68 -20.30
C TYR A 208 27.25 22.13 -21.58
N GLN A 209 27.25 23.44 -21.89
CA GLN A 209 26.65 24.00 -23.11
C GLN A 209 27.54 23.79 -24.34
N ASN A 210 28.84 23.57 -24.13
CA ASN A 210 29.80 23.23 -25.18
C ASN A 210 30.75 22.13 -24.69
N PRO A 211 30.25 20.89 -24.49
CA PRO A 211 31.00 19.83 -23.83
C PRO A 211 32.18 19.31 -24.67
N GLY A 212 32.23 19.64 -25.97
CA GLY A 212 33.38 19.35 -26.82
C GLY A 212 34.61 20.23 -26.54
N LEU A 213 34.43 21.39 -25.91
CA LEU A 213 35.53 22.24 -25.48
C LEU A 213 35.97 21.88 -24.06
N LYS A 214 37.13 21.21 -23.96
CA LYS A 214 37.82 21.00 -22.68
C LYS A 214 38.48 22.32 -22.25
N LEU A 215 37.95 22.94 -21.19
CA LEU A 215 38.46 24.20 -20.65
C LEU A 215 39.85 23.99 -20.02
N TRP A 216 40.00 22.91 -19.27
CA TRP A 216 41.31 22.38 -18.87
C TRP A 216 41.22 20.89 -18.57
N THR A 217 42.39 20.25 -18.53
CA THR A 217 42.57 18.85 -18.14
C THR A 217 43.72 18.78 -17.15
N LEU A 218 43.53 18.07 -16.05
CA LEU A 218 44.51 17.92 -14.98
C LEU A 218 44.69 16.43 -14.66
N PRO A 219 45.84 15.83 -15.03
CA PRO A 219 46.22 14.51 -14.54
C PRO A 219 46.35 14.55 -13.01
N PHE A 220 45.79 13.56 -12.33
CA PHE A 220 45.87 13.48 -10.87
C PHE A 220 47.32 13.16 -10.45
N PRO A 221 47.85 13.81 -9.41
CA PRO A 221 49.27 13.72 -9.05
C PRO A 221 49.62 12.34 -8.41
N ALA A 222 49.96 11.34 -9.23
CA ALA A 222 50.72 10.15 -8.82
C ALA A 222 51.37 9.44 -10.03
N LEU A 223 52.35 8.57 -9.77
CA LEU A 223 53.16 7.90 -10.80
C LEU A 223 52.55 6.56 -11.32
N ASP A 224 51.52 6.01 -10.66
CA ASP A 224 50.94 4.68 -10.95
C ASP A 224 49.40 4.64 -10.87
N LYS A 225 48.77 3.63 -11.50
CA LYS A 225 47.30 3.45 -11.68
C LYS A 225 46.46 4.04 -10.53
N ILE A 226 45.82 5.17 -10.80
CA ILE A 226 45.00 5.93 -9.84
C ILE A 226 43.51 5.62 -10.06
N THR A 227 42.76 5.54 -8.96
CA THR A 227 41.30 5.59 -8.98
C THR A 227 40.84 6.85 -8.25
N ILE A 228 40.12 7.74 -8.94
CA ILE A 228 39.48 8.91 -8.33
C ILE A 228 38.09 8.49 -7.85
N SER A 229 37.89 8.42 -6.54
CA SER A 229 36.65 7.93 -5.92
C SER A 229 35.58 9.01 -5.79
N LYS A 230 35.99 10.26 -5.55
CA LYS A 230 35.06 11.39 -5.35
C LYS A 230 35.71 12.71 -5.77
N ILE A 231 34.90 13.61 -6.32
CA ILE A 231 35.22 15.02 -6.52
C ILE A 231 34.16 15.83 -5.77
N TYR A 232 34.59 16.86 -5.05
CA TYR A 232 33.75 17.74 -4.25
C TYR A 232 34.13 19.19 -4.51
N LEU A 233 33.15 20.03 -4.83
CA LEU A 233 33.34 21.47 -4.94
C LEU A 233 32.90 22.10 -3.63
N ASP A 234 33.84 22.68 -2.89
CA ASP A 234 33.57 23.28 -1.59
C ASP A 234 32.95 24.68 -1.76
N PRO A 235 31.73 24.92 -1.25
CA PRO A 235 31.10 26.22 -1.36
C PRO A 235 31.76 27.30 -0.47
N ASP A 236 32.49 26.91 0.58
CA ASP A 236 33.07 27.85 1.54
C ASP A 236 34.34 28.51 1.01
N ASP A 237 35.24 27.74 0.40
CA ASP A 237 36.49 28.24 -0.16
C ASP A 237 36.55 28.24 -1.69
N GLY A 238 35.50 27.71 -2.35
CA GLY A 238 35.38 27.66 -3.79
C GLY A 238 36.35 26.72 -4.49
N ALA A 239 37.11 25.89 -3.76
CA ALA A 239 38.10 24.98 -4.33
C ALA A 239 37.49 23.62 -4.69
N LEU A 240 38.14 22.95 -5.64
CA LEU A 240 37.80 21.59 -6.03
C LEU A 240 38.68 20.61 -5.25
N TYR A 241 38.07 19.71 -4.51
CA TYR A 241 38.73 18.62 -3.79
C TYR A 241 38.51 17.32 -4.53
N ALA A 242 39.57 16.55 -4.73
CA ALA A 242 39.49 15.24 -5.33
C ALA A 242 40.15 14.20 -4.41
N PHE A 243 39.43 13.11 -4.19
CA PHE A 243 39.78 12.02 -3.30
C PHE A 243 40.04 10.79 -4.15
N GLY A 244 41.25 10.25 -4.05
CA GLY A 244 41.65 9.12 -4.84
C GLY A 244 42.61 8.20 -4.11
N GLN A 245 42.97 7.15 -4.80
CA GLN A 245 43.89 6.14 -4.31
C GLN A 245 44.87 5.76 -5.42
N ALA A 246 46.16 5.77 -5.11
CA ALA A 246 47.23 5.35 -6.02
C ALA A 246 47.61 3.89 -5.71
N LYS A 247 47.73 3.05 -6.74
CA LYS A 247 48.10 1.64 -6.58
C LYS A 247 49.60 1.42 -6.78
N TYR A 248 50.36 1.22 -5.70
CA TYR A 248 51.79 0.88 -5.73
C TYR A 248 52.13 -0.24 -4.73
N ASN A 249 52.08 -1.51 -5.12
CA ASN A 249 52.15 -2.70 -4.22
C ASN A 249 51.13 -2.74 -3.05
N TYR A 250 50.60 -1.57 -2.64
CA TYR A 250 49.58 -1.20 -1.66
C TYR A 250 48.83 0.04 -2.19
N THR A 251 47.66 0.32 -1.64
CA THR A 251 46.72 1.38 -2.02
C THR A 251 46.97 2.60 -1.14
N LEU A 252 47.55 3.68 -1.69
CA LEU A 252 47.86 4.90 -0.95
C LEU A 252 46.74 5.94 -1.12
N PRO A 253 46.06 6.36 -0.03
CA PRO A 253 45.07 7.42 -0.08
C PRO A 253 45.68 8.80 -0.36
N ILE A 254 45.08 9.55 -1.29
CA ILE A 254 45.54 10.88 -1.69
C ILE A 254 44.35 11.84 -1.75
N VAL A 255 44.56 13.03 -1.19
CA VAL A 255 43.62 14.16 -1.26
C VAL A 255 44.29 15.30 -1.98
N VAL A 256 43.60 15.89 -2.95
CA VAL A 256 44.15 16.98 -3.77
C VAL A 256 43.18 18.15 -3.74
N LYS A 257 43.71 19.34 -3.45
CA LYS A 257 43.00 20.61 -3.59
C LYS A 257 43.42 21.28 -4.91
N ILE A 258 42.44 21.68 -5.70
CA ILE A 258 42.62 22.15 -7.07
C ILE A 258 41.95 23.52 -7.18
N ASP A 259 42.64 24.47 -7.82
CA ASP A 259 42.04 25.72 -8.27
C ASP A 259 41.13 25.41 -9.49
N PRO A 260 39.80 25.55 -9.35
CA PRO A 260 38.88 25.20 -10.43
C PRO A 260 38.97 26.15 -11.63
N GLN A 261 39.52 27.36 -11.48
CA GLN A 261 39.72 28.29 -12.59
C GLN A 261 40.98 27.96 -13.37
N ALA A 262 42.12 27.84 -12.68
CA ALA A 262 43.41 27.61 -13.32
C ALA A 262 43.65 26.14 -13.73
N GLY A 263 42.91 25.18 -13.15
CA GLY A 263 43.18 23.76 -13.34
C GLY A 263 44.53 23.35 -12.75
N LYS A 264 44.95 24.00 -11.67
CA LYS A 264 46.25 23.79 -11.02
C LYS A 264 46.06 23.22 -9.61
N ILE A 265 46.95 22.32 -9.23
CA ILE A 265 47.02 21.80 -7.87
C ILE A 265 47.48 22.92 -6.95
N ILE A 266 46.70 23.19 -5.90
CA ILE A 266 47.07 24.10 -4.81
C ILE A 266 47.96 23.34 -3.82
N TRP A 267 47.51 22.16 -3.39
CA TRP A 267 48.28 21.21 -2.62
C TRP A 267 47.76 19.78 -2.84
N SER A 268 48.62 18.80 -2.57
CA SER A 268 48.28 17.38 -2.54
C SER A 268 48.83 16.74 -1.28
N THR A 269 48.00 15.98 -0.58
CA THR A 269 48.35 15.33 0.68
C THR A 269 48.21 13.83 0.52
N LYS A 270 49.32 13.11 0.71
CA LYS A 270 49.34 11.66 0.82
C LYS A 270 49.17 11.27 2.28
N ILE A 271 48.40 10.24 2.55
CA ILE A 271 48.19 9.73 3.91
C ILE A 271 48.98 8.44 4.06
N GLU A 272 50.28 8.59 4.32
CA GLU A 272 51.26 7.50 4.26
C GLU A 272 51.19 6.53 5.46
N ASP A 273 50.71 6.99 6.62
CA ASP A 273 50.74 6.23 7.88
C ASP A 273 49.61 5.19 8.05
N LEU A 274 48.73 5.04 7.06
CA LEU A 274 47.55 4.19 7.23
C LEU A 274 47.77 2.76 6.72
N GLY A 275 48.22 2.53 5.48
CA GLY A 275 48.32 1.19 4.85
C GLY A 275 47.43 1.07 3.60
N ASP A 276 46.70 -0.03 3.40
CA ASP A 276 46.05 -0.44 2.13
C ASP A 276 44.55 -0.05 2.01
N PHE A 277 44.24 1.25 2.18
CA PHE A 277 42.88 1.73 2.46
C PHE A 277 42.14 2.22 1.21
N ILE A 278 40.82 2.03 1.20
CA ILE A 278 39.89 2.56 0.18
C ILE A 278 39.09 3.73 0.78
N PHE A 279 38.86 4.77 -0.03
CA PHE A 279 37.96 5.88 0.34
C PHE A 279 36.58 5.37 0.80
N SER A 280 36.11 5.86 1.95
CA SER A 280 34.82 5.47 2.54
C SER A 280 33.83 6.62 2.48
N ALA A 281 34.06 7.68 3.24
CA ALA A 281 33.19 8.84 3.33
C ALA A 281 34.01 10.07 3.70
N MET A 282 33.46 11.26 3.43
CA MET A 282 34.08 12.51 3.83
C MET A 282 33.02 13.54 4.20
N ASP A 283 33.39 14.46 5.08
CA ASP A 283 32.62 15.66 5.37
C ASP A 283 33.56 16.88 5.51
N VAL A 284 33.01 18.07 5.31
CA VAL A 284 33.77 19.33 5.33
C VAL A 284 33.25 20.28 6.39
N SER A 285 34.18 21.08 6.92
CA SER A 285 33.88 22.27 7.71
C SER A 285 34.58 23.48 7.10
N PRO A 286 34.30 24.71 7.56
CA PRO A 286 34.91 25.92 7.00
C PRO A 286 36.45 25.92 6.99
N ARG A 287 37.11 25.14 7.87
CA ARG A 287 38.60 25.07 7.94
C ARG A 287 39.19 23.69 7.74
N SER A 288 38.42 22.61 7.84
CA SER A 288 38.98 21.25 7.83
C SER A 288 38.17 20.27 7.01
N LEU A 289 38.87 19.32 6.38
CA LEU A 289 38.32 18.11 5.80
C LEU A 289 38.36 17.00 6.83
N TYR A 290 37.28 16.24 6.96
CA TYR A 290 37.21 15.01 7.75
C TYR A 290 36.98 13.85 6.80
N ILE A 291 37.82 12.84 6.86
CA ILE A 291 37.78 11.74 5.90
C ILE A 291 37.89 10.43 6.64
N SER A 292 36.97 9.51 6.36
CA SER A 292 37.06 8.12 6.78
C SER A 292 37.58 7.26 5.63
N TRP A 293 38.34 6.25 6.00
CA TRP A 293 38.89 5.26 5.09
C TRP A 293 38.41 3.86 5.54
N ASN A 294 38.38 2.89 4.63
CA ASN A 294 38.02 1.49 4.93
C ASN A 294 39.20 0.58 4.58
N ASP A 295 39.54 -0.42 5.41
CA ASP A 295 40.71 -1.30 5.15
C ASP A 295 40.51 -2.80 5.27
N ARG A 296 41.52 -3.42 4.68
CA ARG A 296 42.13 -4.72 4.88
C ARG A 296 42.43 -5.09 6.35
N PHE A 297 42.55 -6.39 6.50
CA PHE A 297 42.79 -7.14 7.71
C PHE A 297 44.24 -6.95 8.19
N ALA A 298 44.45 -6.21 9.28
CA ALA A 298 45.77 -6.00 9.90
C ALA A 298 45.79 -6.61 11.32
N GLY A 299 46.71 -7.55 11.57
CA GLY A 299 46.88 -8.17 12.88
C GLY A 299 45.65 -8.96 13.40
N GLY A 300 44.76 -9.42 12.50
CA GLY A 300 43.55 -10.16 12.88
C GLY A 300 42.29 -9.31 13.09
N ALA A 301 42.36 -7.99 12.89
CA ALA A 301 41.24 -7.07 13.15
C ALA A 301 41.06 -6.03 12.03
N TYR A 302 39.83 -5.51 11.92
CA TYR A 302 39.46 -4.43 10.99
C TYR A 302 39.34 -3.10 11.75
N TYR A 303 39.78 -2.01 11.12
CA TYR A 303 39.79 -0.65 11.68
C TYR A 303 39.10 0.33 10.72
N THR A 304 38.54 1.40 11.28
CA THR A 304 38.16 2.61 10.53
C THR A 304 39.21 3.68 10.80
N PRO A 305 40.09 4.03 9.87
CA PRO A 305 40.86 5.26 9.99
C PRO A 305 40.01 6.48 9.74
N THR A 306 40.36 7.54 10.44
CA THR A 306 39.81 8.87 10.22
C THR A 306 40.92 9.89 10.28
N SER A 307 40.88 10.84 9.37
CA SER A 307 41.88 11.91 9.26
C SER A 307 41.19 13.26 9.22
N LYS A 308 41.82 14.24 9.88
CA LYS A 308 41.47 15.66 9.77
C LYS A 308 42.58 16.40 9.04
N ILE A 309 42.23 17.10 7.96
CA ILE A 309 43.18 17.84 7.12
C ILE A 309 42.80 19.31 7.12
N ASP A 310 43.78 20.18 7.28
CA ASP A 310 43.61 21.64 7.15
C ASP A 310 43.37 22.03 5.68
N LYS A 311 42.26 22.74 5.40
CA LYS A 311 41.89 23.10 4.02
C LYS A 311 42.86 24.10 3.39
N GLN A 312 43.51 24.95 4.18
CA GLN A 312 44.36 26.01 3.68
C GLN A 312 45.74 25.48 3.27
N THR A 313 46.32 24.64 4.10
CA THR A 313 47.71 24.16 3.97
C THR A 313 47.84 22.73 3.44
N GLY A 314 46.78 21.92 3.52
CA GLY A 314 46.85 20.49 3.24
C GLY A 314 47.53 19.68 4.34
N ALA A 315 47.92 20.31 5.46
CA ALA A 315 48.54 19.61 6.58
C ALA A 315 47.54 18.65 7.25
N ILE A 316 48.00 17.42 7.52
CA ILE A 316 47.25 16.48 8.36
C ILE A 316 47.34 17.00 9.80
N ILE A 317 46.20 17.40 10.36
CA ILE A 317 46.10 17.83 11.77
C ILE A 317 46.19 16.62 12.68
N TRP A 318 45.47 15.55 12.34
CA TRP A 318 45.60 14.23 12.97
C TRP A 318 45.07 13.14 12.04
N SER A 319 45.58 11.92 12.24
CA SER A 319 45.08 10.69 11.61
C SER A 319 45.07 9.58 12.66
N LYS A 320 43.94 8.88 12.82
CA LYS A 320 43.76 7.87 13.88
C LYS A 320 43.01 6.66 13.38
N LEU A 321 43.34 5.50 13.95
CA LEU A 321 42.62 4.24 13.75
C LEU A 321 41.56 4.06 14.86
N HIS A 322 40.32 3.81 14.46
CA HIS A 322 39.20 3.61 15.38
C HIS A 322 38.68 2.17 15.32
N ARG A 323 38.31 1.66 16.50
CA ARG A 323 37.46 0.48 16.69
C ARG A 323 36.27 0.85 17.55
N PHE A 324 35.11 0.40 17.10
CA PHE A 324 33.87 0.47 17.85
C PHE A 324 33.97 -0.38 19.11
N ASP A 325 34.16 -1.68 18.92
CA ASP A 325 34.37 -2.67 19.97
C ASP A 325 35.62 -3.50 19.66
N PRO A 326 36.65 -3.47 20.54
CA PRO A 326 37.84 -4.30 20.40
C PRO A 326 37.58 -5.82 20.46
N SER A 327 36.49 -6.25 21.09
CA SER A 327 36.16 -7.66 21.33
C SER A 327 35.48 -8.35 20.14
N LEU A 328 34.93 -7.58 19.18
CA LEU A 328 34.23 -8.12 18.02
C LEU A 328 35.23 -8.53 16.91
N PRO A 329 35.11 -9.75 16.35
CA PRO A 329 35.99 -10.26 15.29
C PRO A 329 35.62 -9.79 13.87
N ILE A 330 34.59 -8.94 13.72
CA ILE A 330 34.00 -8.57 12.42
C ILE A 330 34.55 -7.26 11.83
N SER A 331 34.34 -7.10 10.52
CA SER A 331 34.77 -5.93 9.73
C SER A 331 34.01 -4.65 10.09
N GLN A 332 34.66 -3.73 10.81
CA GLN A 332 34.07 -2.44 11.21
C GLN A 332 34.30 -1.35 10.14
N ARG A 333 33.50 -1.38 9.07
CA ARG A 333 33.55 -0.38 7.99
C ARG A 333 32.71 0.84 8.31
N THR A 334 33.25 2.02 8.05
CA THR A 334 32.47 3.26 8.11
C THR A 334 31.71 3.45 6.81
N THR A 335 30.45 3.85 6.93
CA THR A 335 29.56 4.17 5.81
C THR A 335 29.30 5.67 5.73
N VAL A 336 29.27 6.37 6.88
CA VAL A 336 29.01 7.81 6.95
C VAL A 336 29.89 8.48 7.99
N ILE A 337 30.37 9.68 7.64
CA ILE A 337 31.01 10.63 8.55
C ILE A 337 30.24 11.95 8.50
N THR A 338 30.01 12.56 9.66
CA THR A 338 29.34 13.86 9.77
C THR A 338 30.08 14.73 10.78
N ALA A 339 30.55 15.89 10.33
CA ALA A 339 31.19 16.91 11.14
C ALA A 339 30.10 17.77 11.77
N GLY A 340 29.86 17.56 13.05
CA GLY A 340 28.87 18.30 13.80
C GLY A 340 29.41 19.52 14.53
N SER A 341 28.52 20.26 15.18
CA SER A 341 28.84 21.48 15.92
C SER A 341 29.77 21.26 17.13
N ASP A 342 29.82 20.05 17.67
CA ASP A 342 30.55 19.69 18.90
C ASP A 342 31.36 18.38 18.81
N GLY A 343 31.52 17.82 17.61
CA GLY A 343 32.12 16.50 17.44
C GLY A 343 32.08 16.01 16.01
N ILE A 344 32.75 14.89 15.75
CA ILE A 344 32.65 14.16 14.49
C ILE A 344 31.92 12.86 14.78
N TYR A 345 30.93 12.53 13.97
CA TYR A 345 30.14 11.32 14.11
C TYR A 345 30.49 10.34 13.01
N LEU A 346 30.83 9.11 13.40
CA LEU A 346 31.04 7.98 12.50
C LEU A 346 29.90 6.98 12.66
N LEU A 347 29.44 6.46 11.53
CA LEU A 347 28.39 5.45 11.46
C LEU A 347 28.89 4.24 10.68
N GLY A 348 28.68 3.06 11.26
CA GLY A 348 29.23 1.81 10.76
C GLY A 348 28.21 0.83 10.19
N HIS A 349 28.61 0.11 9.14
CA HIS A 349 27.91 -1.10 8.69
C HIS A 349 28.11 -2.17 9.78
N ASP A 350 27.07 -2.51 10.55
CA ASP A 350 27.03 -3.57 11.58
C ASP A 350 27.58 -3.25 12.98
N TRP A 351 28.01 -2.00 13.26
CA TRP A 351 28.63 -1.65 14.54
C TRP A 351 28.15 -0.34 15.20
N GLY A 352 27.12 0.35 14.71
CA GLY A 352 26.52 1.48 15.43
C GLY A 352 27.19 2.84 15.20
N ILE A 353 27.15 3.74 16.19
CA ILE A 353 27.59 5.15 16.08
C ILE A 353 28.73 5.45 17.06
N MET A 354 29.71 6.22 16.59
CA MET A 354 30.84 6.70 17.37
C MET A 354 30.98 8.22 17.28
N LYS A 355 31.25 8.89 18.39
CA LYS A 355 31.60 10.32 18.43
C LYS A 355 33.10 10.49 18.69
N LEU A 356 33.75 11.32 17.89
CA LEU A 356 35.15 11.71 18.04
C LEU A 356 35.26 13.19 18.41
N ASP A 357 36.32 13.50 19.17
CA ASP A 357 36.74 14.87 19.46
C ASP A 357 37.36 15.54 18.22
N THR A 358 36.95 16.77 17.95
CA THR A 358 37.36 17.49 16.71
C THR A 358 38.84 17.89 16.73
N LEU A 359 39.42 18.11 17.91
CA LEU A 359 40.79 18.61 18.07
C LEU A 359 41.82 17.48 18.04
N SER A 360 41.55 16.41 18.79
CA SER A 360 42.48 15.30 19.00
C SER A 360 42.14 14.06 18.16
N GLY A 361 40.94 13.95 17.61
CA GLY A 361 40.42 12.73 17.00
C GLY A 361 40.21 11.59 18.02
N ALA A 362 40.30 11.85 19.33
CA ALA A 362 40.06 10.80 20.33
C ALA A 362 38.58 10.38 20.34
N LYS A 363 38.32 9.09 20.55
CA LYS A 363 36.95 8.59 20.75
C LYS A 363 36.39 9.18 22.05
N ILE A 364 35.28 9.92 21.94
CA ILE A 364 34.53 10.43 23.10
C ILE A 364 33.62 9.32 23.63
N TYR A 365 32.81 8.72 22.75
CA TYR A 365 31.97 7.58 23.07
C TYR A 365 31.65 6.75 21.82
N SER A 366 31.16 5.53 22.06
CA SER A 366 30.56 4.65 21.05
C SER A 366 29.32 4.01 21.66
N PHE A 367 28.21 3.94 20.92
CA PHE A 367 26.99 3.25 21.39
C PHE A 367 26.48 2.28 20.33
N GLN A 368 26.09 1.10 20.81
CA GLN A 368 25.62 0.00 19.96
C GLN A 368 24.11 0.09 19.88
N VAL A 369 23.59 0.13 18.65
CA VAL A 369 22.16 -0.06 18.43
C VAL A 369 21.97 -1.57 18.29
N ASN A 370 21.66 -2.23 19.42
CA ASN A 370 21.48 -3.68 19.64
C ASN A 370 21.61 -4.63 18.42
N VAL A 371 22.54 -5.59 18.51
CA VAL A 371 22.62 -6.79 17.65
C VAL A 371 22.58 -8.05 18.56
N TYR A 372 21.84 -9.08 18.15
CA TYR A 372 21.24 -10.23 18.86
C TYR A 372 22.08 -11.14 19.79
N GLU A 373 21.35 -11.94 20.59
CA GLU A 373 21.76 -13.07 21.47
C GLU A 373 22.34 -14.33 20.75
N SER A 374 22.60 -14.31 19.45
CA SER A 374 23.04 -15.51 18.72
C SER A 374 24.04 -15.19 17.60
N ILE A 375 25.12 -15.96 17.58
CA ILE A 375 26.34 -15.76 16.80
C ILE A 375 26.18 -16.22 15.32
N TYR A 376 25.00 -16.75 14.93
CA TYR A 376 24.76 -17.37 13.62
C TYR A 376 23.70 -16.68 12.74
N ASP A 377 22.99 -15.66 13.23
CA ASP A 377 22.15 -14.79 12.39
C ASP A 377 22.99 -13.62 11.86
N LEU A 378 23.83 -13.90 10.86
CA LEU A 378 24.78 -12.95 10.26
C LEU A 378 24.12 -11.86 9.36
N GLN A 379 22.85 -11.53 9.59
CA GLN A 379 22.14 -10.44 8.90
C GLN A 379 21.70 -9.40 9.95
N GLY A 380 22.66 -8.62 10.46
CA GLY A 380 22.53 -7.76 11.64
C GLY A 380 21.63 -6.53 11.47
N TYR A 381 21.25 -5.95 12.60
CA TYR A 381 20.73 -4.58 12.73
C TYR A 381 21.71 -3.63 12.03
N ASN A 382 21.25 -2.94 10.99
CA ASN A 382 22.05 -1.98 10.22
C ASN A 382 21.49 -0.58 10.47
N PRO A 383 21.78 0.04 11.62
CA PRO A 383 21.19 1.33 12.01
C PRO A 383 21.65 2.49 11.11
N GLY A 384 22.50 2.23 10.09
CA GLY A 384 23.43 3.22 9.58
C GLY A 384 23.51 3.37 8.07
N ARG A 385 22.45 3.89 7.46
CA ARG A 385 22.51 4.46 6.11
C ARG A 385 22.90 5.94 6.12
N ASN A 386 22.50 6.70 7.14
CA ASN A 386 22.82 8.12 7.32
C ASN A 386 22.64 8.58 8.77
N ILE A 387 23.38 9.62 9.16
CA ILE A 387 23.22 10.33 10.43
C ILE A 387 23.09 11.84 10.19
N PHE A 388 22.21 12.48 10.94
CA PHE A 388 21.97 13.92 10.85
C PHE A 388 22.01 14.55 12.25
N GLU A 389 22.64 15.71 12.34
CA GLU A 389 22.70 16.47 13.59
C GLU A 389 21.63 17.56 13.63
N THR A 390 20.97 17.68 14.77
CA THR A 390 20.18 18.86 15.17
C THR A 390 20.82 19.47 16.42
N PRO A 391 20.47 20.71 16.82
CA PRO A 391 21.09 21.36 17.98
C PRO A 391 21.11 20.52 19.27
N THR A 392 20.10 19.65 19.48
CA THR A 392 19.95 18.86 20.71
C THR A 392 19.95 17.34 20.49
N ARG A 393 19.87 16.84 19.25
CA ARG A 393 19.61 15.41 18.95
C ARG A 393 20.41 14.94 17.75
N LEU A 394 20.70 13.65 17.72
CA LEU A 394 21.17 12.95 16.53
C LEU A 394 20.03 12.12 15.95
N ILE A 395 19.88 12.16 14.63
CA ILE A 395 18.90 11.36 13.90
C ILE A 395 19.68 10.32 13.10
N SER A 396 19.35 9.04 13.26
CA SER A 396 19.91 7.94 12.47
C SER A 396 18.81 7.23 11.71
N ILE A 397 19.10 6.87 10.47
CA ILE A 397 18.22 6.05 9.64
C ILE A 397 18.92 4.76 9.27
N GLY A 398 18.21 3.65 9.48
CA GLY A 398 18.72 2.34 9.15
C GLY A 398 17.65 1.29 8.97
N GLN A 399 18.08 0.04 9.14
CA GLN A 399 17.30 -1.16 9.06
C GLN A 399 17.44 -1.94 10.37
N LYS A 400 16.35 -2.55 10.81
CA LYS A 400 16.37 -3.58 11.84
C LYS A 400 15.86 -4.91 11.28
N PRO A 401 16.48 -6.05 11.65
CA PRO A 401 15.94 -7.36 11.35
C PRO A 401 14.50 -7.42 11.79
N TYR A 402 13.67 -7.87 10.88
CA TYR A 402 12.28 -8.18 11.12
C TYR A 402 12.06 -9.62 10.70
N ARG A 403 12.00 -10.51 11.69
CA ARG A 403 11.91 -11.97 11.47
C ARG A 403 13.10 -12.49 10.63
N SER A 404 13.19 -13.80 10.44
CA SER A 404 14.43 -14.53 10.10
C SER A 404 15.16 -14.10 8.81
N ILE A 405 14.55 -13.29 7.94
CA ILE A 405 15.14 -12.90 6.63
C ILE A 405 14.63 -11.56 6.05
N SER A 406 13.84 -10.76 6.78
CA SER A 406 13.34 -9.44 6.29
C SER A 406 13.84 -8.29 7.16
N PHE A 407 13.79 -7.06 6.63
CA PHE A 407 14.23 -5.86 7.34
C PHE A 407 13.08 -4.85 7.41
N LYS A 408 13.00 -4.12 8.52
CA LYS A 408 12.16 -2.93 8.65
C LYS A 408 13.02 -1.69 8.65
N GLU A 409 12.54 -0.64 7.99
CA GLU A 409 13.13 0.69 8.09
C GLU A 409 12.89 1.27 9.49
N VAL A 410 13.97 1.71 10.15
CA VAL A 410 13.93 2.25 11.50
C VAL A 410 14.51 3.66 11.54
N PHE A 411 13.77 4.55 12.20
CA PHE A 411 14.16 5.91 12.49
C PHE A 411 14.52 6.01 13.96
N LEU A 412 15.74 6.45 14.24
CA LEU A 412 16.25 6.60 15.59
C LEU A 412 16.52 8.07 15.87
N THR A 413 15.91 8.55 16.94
CA THR A 413 16.25 9.85 17.53
C THR A 413 17.04 9.58 18.80
N LEU A 414 18.23 10.14 18.87
CA LEU A 414 19.22 9.87 19.91
C LEU A 414 19.57 11.18 20.62
N ASP A 415 19.79 11.10 21.93
CA ASP A 415 20.35 12.20 22.70
C ASP A 415 21.81 12.42 22.28
N LYS A 416 22.14 13.67 21.92
CA LYS A 416 23.43 14.01 21.32
C LYS A 416 24.62 13.88 22.28
N ASN A 417 24.38 13.98 23.58
CA ASN A 417 25.43 13.96 24.61
C ASN A 417 25.65 12.56 25.16
N THR A 418 24.56 11.82 25.37
CA THR A 418 24.57 10.50 26.01
C THR A 418 24.51 9.33 25.03
N GLY A 419 24.08 9.58 23.78
CA GLY A 419 23.85 8.52 22.78
C GLY A 419 22.60 7.66 23.07
N LYS A 420 21.80 8.00 24.09
CA LYS A 420 20.60 7.24 24.46
C LYS A 420 19.50 7.41 23.42
N ILE A 421 18.80 6.32 23.08
CA ILE A 421 17.60 6.37 22.24
C ILE A 421 16.50 7.15 22.96
N ILE A 422 16.10 8.28 22.36
CA ILE A 422 14.96 9.12 22.77
C ILE A 422 13.68 8.59 22.12
N ALA A 423 13.74 8.25 20.83
CA ALA A 423 12.63 7.69 20.09
C ALA A 423 13.13 6.68 19.06
N GLU A 424 12.42 5.56 18.94
CA GLU A 424 12.56 4.58 17.87
C GLU A 424 11.21 4.49 17.18
N LYS A 425 11.20 4.65 15.85
CA LYS A 425 9.99 4.55 15.05
C LYS A 425 10.21 3.71 13.81
N ASP A 426 9.33 2.75 13.61
CA ASP A 426 9.22 2.01 12.36
C ASP A 426 8.40 2.84 11.38
N TYR A 427 8.88 2.97 10.15
CA TYR A 427 8.21 3.80 9.13
C TYR A 427 8.11 3.14 7.74
N GLY A 428 8.41 1.84 7.64
CA GLY A 428 7.93 1.00 6.54
C GLY A 428 6.43 0.69 6.70
N GLY A 429 5.68 0.48 5.61
CA GLY A 429 4.27 0.08 5.68
C GLY A 429 3.25 1.20 5.48
N LEU A 430 2.79 1.47 4.25
CA LEU A 430 1.60 2.32 4.04
C LEU A 430 0.30 1.49 3.94
N LYS A 431 0.36 0.22 3.54
CA LYS A 431 -0.81 -0.65 3.34
C LYS A 431 -0.86 -1.80 4.36
N GLN A 432 -2.07 -2.18 4.75
CA GLN A 432 -2.33 -3.44 5.46
C GLN A 432 -2.57 -4.55 4.45
N TYR A 433 -1.96 -5.72 4.65
CA TYR A 433 -2.15 -6.86 3.77
C TYR A 433 -3.50 -7.55 4.03
N ASP A 434 -4.13 -8.01 2.96
CA ASP A 434 -5.20 -8.98 3.03
C ASP A 434 -4.72 -10.30 3.63
N ALA A 435 -5.35 -10.74 4.71
CA ALA A 435 -5.04 -11.98 5.38
C ALA A 435 -6.13 -13.04 5.14
N GLN A 436 -5.70 -14.25 4.81
CA GLN A 436 -6.57 -15.39 4.54
C GLN A 436 -5.98 -16.69 5.09
N THR A 437 -6.77 -17.44 5.86
CA THR A 437 -6.46 -18.85 6.13
C THR A 437 -6.78 -19.64 4.86
N ILE A 438 -5.78 -20.31 4.25
CA ILE A 438 -5.93 -21.06 3.00
C ILE A 438 -6.22 -22.53 3.27
N GLN A 439 -5.59 -23.11 4.29
CA GLN A 439 -5.65 -24.53 4.58
C GLN A 439 -5.42 -24.78 6.06
N MET A 440 -6.09 -25.79 6.62
CA MET A 440 -5.83 -26.31 7.97
C MET A 440 -5.53 -27.80 7.89
N LEU A 441 -4.56 -28.27 8.69
CA LEU A 441 -4.09 -29.65 8.69
C LEU A 441 -4.01 -30.18 10.12
N ALA A 442 -4.73 -31.26 10.44
CA ALA A 442 -4.62 -31.92 11.74
C ALA A 442 -3.28 -32.63 11.88
N THR A 443 -2.64 -32.48 13.04
CA THR A 443 -1.44 -33.24 13.39
C THR A 443 -1.81 -34.49 14.20
N PRO A 444 -0.97 -35.54 14.19
CA PRO A 444 -1.20 -36.75 14.99
C PRO A 444 -1.23 -36.50 16.51
N GLN A 445 -0.75 -35.35 16.98
CA GLN A 445 -0.62 -34.99 18.40
C GLN A 445 -1.84 -34.25 18.95
N GLY A 446 -2.94 -34.15 18.19
CA GLY A 446 -4.12 -33.39 18.61
C GLY A 446 -3.91 -31.87 18.56
N GLN A 447 -3.03 -31.42 17.67
CA GLN A 447 -2.82 -30.01 17.32
C GLN A 447 -3.25 -29.81 15.86
N PHE A 448 -3.29 -28.57 15.38
CA PHE A 448 -3.49 -28.32 13.96
C PHE A 448 -2.58 -27.22 13.44
N ILE A 449 -2.29 -27.28 12.15
CA ILE A 449 -1.48 -26.29 11.45
C ILE A 449 -2.39 -25.49 10.53
N ALA A 450 -2.42 -24.17 10.70
CA ALA A 450 -3.03 -23.27 9.74
C ALA A 450 -1.98 -22.68 8.80
N ILE A 451 -2.31 -22.66 7.52
CA ILE A 451 -1.53 -22.05 6.46
C ILE A 451 -2.24 -20.77 6.07
N GLN A 452 -1.62 -19.63 6.35
CA GLN A 452 -2.21 -18.31 6.19
C GLN A 452 -1.42 -17.51 5.15
N GLN A 453 -2.12 -16.94 4.18
CA GLN A 453 -1.55 -15.96 3.28
C GLN A 453 -1.82 -14.58 3.85
N ILE A 454 -0.77 -13.78 4.01
CA ILE A 454 -0.88 -12.38 4.39
C ILE A 454 -0.23 -11.59 3.26
N GLY A 455 -1.08 -11.20 2.32
CA GLY A 455 -0.65 -10.52 1.13
C GLY A 455 0.21 -11.38 0.20
N ALA A 456 1.45 -10.98 -0.08
CA ALA A 456 2.43 -11.82 -0.79
C ALA A 456 3.20 -12.78 0.15
N MET A 457 3.04 -12.68 1.47
CA MET A 457 3.76 -13.49 2.45
C MET A 457 2.98 -14.74 2.88
N GLY A 458 3.66 -15.88 2.91
CA GLY A 458 3.14 -17.10 3.52
C GLY A 458 3.46 -17.21 5.01
N LYS A 459 2.48 -17.60 5.83
CA LYS A 459 2.61 -17.88 7.26
C LYS A 459 2.14 -19.30 7.57
N VAL A 460 2.93 -20.01 8.38
CA VAL A 460 2.60 -21.32 8.96
C VAL A 460 2.39 -21.10 10.45
N VAL A 461 1.25 -21.53 10.99
CA VAL A 461 0.94 -21.42 12.42
C VAL A 461 0.53 -22.78 12.95
N LEU A 462 1.19 -23.24 14.00
CA LEU A 462 0.79 -24.41 14.78
C LEU A 462 -0.08 -23.93 15.95
N PHE A 463 -1.27 -24.49 16.04
CA PHE A 463 -2.24 -24.24 17.11
C PHE A 463 -2.42 -25.49 17.98
N ASP A 464 -2.75 -25.28 19.24
CA ASP A 464 -3.31 -26.34 20.07
C ASP A 464 -4.80 -26.61 19.76
N ALA A 465 -5.39 -27.56 20.49
CA ALA A 465 -6.80 -27.92 20.40
C ALA A 465 -7.78 -26.82 20.87
N ASP A 466 -7.30 -25.71 21.41
CA ASP A 466 -8.11 -24.59 21.88
C ASP A 466 -7.91 -23.35 21.00
N ASN A 467 -7.31 -23.51 19.81
CA ASN A 467 -7.00 -22.43 18.87
C ASN A 467 -5.96 -21.43 19.42
N THR A 468 -5.10 -21.85 20.35
CA THR A 468 -3.99 -21.04 20.86
C THR A 468 -2.75 -21.25 20.00
N PRO A 469 -2.12 -20.20 19.45
CA PRO A 469 -0.90 -20.35 18.65
C PRO A 469 0.27 -20.81 19.53
N LEU A 470 0.83 -21.98 19.20
CA LEU A 470 1.97 -22.60 19.88
C LEU A 470 3.31 -22.28 19.20
N TRP A 471 3.28 -22.02 17.90
CA TRP A 471 4.45 -21.70 17.07
C TRP A 471 4.01 -21.05 15.77
N GLU A 472 4.79 -20.10 15.29
CA GLU A 472 4.55 -19.41 14.04
C GLU A 472 5.84 -19.33 13.23
N TYR A 473 5.73 -19.44 11.92
CA TYR A 473 6.83 -19.27 11.00
C TYR A 473 6.38 -18.56 9.73
N PHE A 474 7.12 -17.53 9.34
CA PHE A 474 6.91 -16.81 8.08
C PHE A 474 7.85 -17.38 7.03
N LEU A 475 7.30 -17.75 5.88
CA LEU A 475 8.10 -18.24 4.76
C LEU A 475 9.11 -17.19 4.32
N PRO A 476 10.32 -17.61 3.94
CA PRO A 476 11.31 -16.69 3.43
C PRO A 476 10.92 -16.21 2.02
N GLN A 477 11.02 -14.89 1.79
CA GLN A 477 10.64 -14.15 0.58
C GLN A 477 9.11 -14.05 0.38
N GLU A 478 8.69 -13.05 -0.38
CA GLU A 478 7.29 -12.82 -0.75
C GLU A 478 6.80 -13.89 -1.72
N ARG A 479 6.35 -15.02 -1.16
CA ARG A 479 5.89 -16.18 -1.91
C ARG A 479 4.44 -16.48 -1.57
N LYS A 480 3.59 -16.42 -2.60
CA LYS A 480 2.21 -16.91 -2.53
C LYS A 480 2.19 -18.39 -2.18
N LEU A 481 1.51 -18.76 -1.10
CA LEU A 481 1.26 -20.13 -0.69
C LEU A 481 0.37 -20.82 -1.72
N ILE A 482 0.76 -22.03 -2.09
CA ILE A 482 0.03 -22.82 -3.08
C ILE A 482 -0.63 -24.03 -2.43
N TYR A 483 0.14 -24.79 -1.65
CA TYR A 483 -0.33 -26.04 -1.06
C TYR A 483 0.56 -26.46 0.12
N ALA A 484 -0.03 -27.10 1.14
CA ALA A 484 0.72 -27.73 2.20
C ALA A 484 0.25 -29.16 2.47
N LYS A 485 1.17 -30.01 2.94
CA LYS A 485 0.89 -31.40 3.28
C LYS A 485 1.76 -31.86 4.45
N ILE A 486 1.13 -32.48 5.45
CA ILE A 486 1.85 -33.24 6.48
C ILE A 486 2.31 -34.54 5.83
N LEU A 487 3.62 -34.79 5.85
CA LEU A 487 4.24 -35.93 5.20
C LEU A 487 4.38 -37.14 6.13
N ASN A 488 4.54 -36.89 7.44
CA ASN A 488 4.61 -37.88 8.51
C ASN A 488 4.36 -37.20 9.87
N ASP A 489 4.59 -37.92 10.97
CA ASP A 489 4.30 -37.48 12.35
C ASP A 489 4.98 -36.19 12.81
N SER A 490 5.99 -35.70 12.09
CA SER A 490 6.71 -34.48 12.45
C SER A 490 7.01 -33.52 11.31
N LEU A 491 6.83 -33.97 10.06
CA LEU A 491 7.28 -33.23 8.87
C LEU A 491 6.10 -32.61 8.13
N LEU A 492 6.15 -31.30 7.95
CA LEU A 492 5.25 -30.53 7.10
C LEU A 492 6.03 -30.05 5.86
N ALA A 493 5.43 -30.21 4.69
CA ALA A 493 5.90 -29.61 3.45
C ALA A 493 4.94 -28.50 3.01
N VAL A 494 5.49 -27.34 2.69
CA VAL A 494 4.76 -26.19 2.18
C VAL A 494 5.34 -25.81 0.82
N LEU A 495 4.49 -25.81 -0.20
CA LEU A 495 4.84 -25.38 -1.54
C LEU A 495 4.35 -23.96 -1.77
N SER A 496 5.29 -23.09 -2.15
CA SER A 496 5.08 -21.66 -2.31
C SER A 496 5.56 -21.16 -3.68
N GLY A 497 5.19 -19.92 -4.02
CA GLY A 497 5.52 -19.24 -5.27
C GLY A 497 7.02 -19.30 -5.63
N GLY A 498 7.32 -19.28 -6.93
CA GLY A 498 8.67 -19.57 -7.44
C GLY A 498 9.05 -21.05 -7.33
N PHE A 499 8.07 -21.93 -7.09
CA PHE A 499 8.23 -23.39 -6.96
C PHE A 499 9.24 -23.78 -5.88
N ASN A 500 8.97 -23.29 -4.68
CA ASN A 500 9.79 -23.54 -3.50
C ASN A 500 9.11 -24.54 -2.58
N LEU A 501 9.80 -25.63 -2.24
CA LEU A 501 9.33 -26.59 -1.24
C LEU A 501 10.04 -26.33 0.08
N ASP A 502 9.30 -25.79 1.04
CA ASP A 502 9.76 -25.50 2.39
C ASP A 502 9.37 -26.67 3.32
N LEU A 503 10.36 -27.26 3.99
CA LEU A 503 10.17 -28.34 4.95
C LEU A 503 10.29 -27.85 6.39
N PHE A 504 9.37 -28.27 7.23
CA PHE A 504 9.27 -27.90 8.64
C PHE A 504 9.18 -29.14 9.53
N ASN A 505 9.89 -29.11 10.65
CA ASN A 505 9.60 -30.00 11.76
C ASN A 505 8.69 -29.25 12.75
N PHE A 506 7.37 -29.50 12.67
CA PHE A 506 6.41 -28.77 13.49
C PHE A 506 6.45 -29.18 14.96
N VAL A 507 6.88 -30.41 15.27
CA VAL A 507 7.06 -30.90 16.65
C VAL A 507 8.22 -30.18 17.34
N LYS A 508 9.34 -30.03 16.63
CA LYS A 508 10.50 -29.26 17.09
C LYS A 508 10.36 -27.75 16.87
N LYS A 509 9.24 -27.30 16.30
CA LYS A 509 8.96 -25.87 16.02
C LYS A 509 10.07 -25.22 15.19
N LYS A 510 10.58 -25.93 14.18
CA LYS A 510 11.78 -25.54 13.44
C LYS A 510 11.62 -25.68 11.93
N PHE A 511 12.03 -24.67 11.18
CA PHE A 511 12.28 -24.78 9.75
C PHE A 511 13.50 -25.66 9.48
N LEU A 512 13.38 -26.60 8.55
CA LEU A 512 14.45 -27.52 8.22
C LEU A 512 15.21 -27.06 6.99
N LYS A 513 14.51 -26.89 5.85
CA LYS A 513 15.16 -26.60 4.57
C LYS A 513 14.18 -26.12 3.51
N ASN A 514 14.65 -25.23 2.64
CA ASN A 514 14.01 -24.85 1.39
C ASN A 514 14.67 -25.60 0.23
N PHE A 515 13.85 -26.16 -0.67
CA PHE A 515 14.28 -26.74 -1.94
C PHE A 515 13.69 -25.91 -3.10
N PRO A 516 14.52 -25.15 -3.82
CA PRO A 516 14.10 -24.48 -5.05
C PRO A 516 13.94 -25.54 -6.14
N ILE A 517 12.73 -25.69 -6.68
CA ILE A 517 12.43 -26.75 -7.64
C ILE A 517 12.72 -26.31 -9.10
N SER A 518 12.67 -25.00 -9.40
CA SER A 518 12.98 -24.46 -10.73
C SER A 518 13.87 -23.22 -10.66
N ASN A 519 14.86 -23.13 -11.57
CA ASN A 519 15.75 -21.97 -11.76
C ASN A 519 15.36 -21.10 -12.99
N THR A 520 14.30 -21.43 -13.73
CA THR A 520 13.94 -20.75 -14.99
C THR A 520 12.77 -19.77 -14.85
N ASP A 521 12.81 -18.69 -15.63
CA ASP A 521 11.96 -17.49 -15.59
C ASP A 521 10.49 -17.68 -15.20
N TYR A 522 10.06 -16.83 -14.27
CA TYR A 522 8.77 -16.81 -13.56
C TYR A 522 7.52 -16.66 -14.45
N SER A 523 7.67 -16.22 -15.70
CA SER A 523 6.57 -15.79 -16.58
C SER A 523 5.84 -16.93 -17.31
N THR A 524 6.33 -18.17 -17.19
CA THR A 524 5.91 -19.30 -18.03
C THR A 524 5.31 -20.46 -17.23
N PHE A 525 4.54 -20.24 -16.16
CA PHE A 525 3.87 -21.32 -15.42
C PHE A 525 2.42 -21.00 -15.03
N PHE A 526 1.54 -22.02 -15.01
CA PHE A 526 0.12 -21.89 -14.67
C PHE A 526 -0.19 -22.29 -13.21
N LEU A 527 -1.28 -21.73 -12.66
CA LEU A 527 -1.95 -22.10 -11.39
C LEU A 527 -2.71 -23.44 -11.47
N ALA A 528 -2.15 -24.48 -12.08
CA ALA A 528 -2.66 -25.83 -11.84
C ALA A 528 -2.24 -26.29 -10.45
N LYS A 529 -3.12 -26.96 -9.68
CA LYS A 529 -2.80 -27.42 -8.31
C LYS A 529 -1.58 -28.35 -8.37
N PRO A 530 -0.40 -27.94 -7.88
CA PRO A 530 0.75 -28.83 -7.82
C PRO A 530 0.45 -29.99 -6.85
N SER A 531 1.02 -31.15 -7.13
CA SER A 531 0.85 -32.33 -6.29
C SER A 531 2.14 -32.60 -5.52
N ILE A 532 2.05 -32.73 -4.19
CA ILE A 532 3.13 -33.24 -3.33
C ILE A 532 2.75 -34.64 -2.88
N VAL A 533 3.62 -35.61 -3.16
CA VAL A 533 3.44 -36.97 -2.65
C VAL A 533 4.69 -37.45 -1.94
N PHE A 534 4.50 -37.98 -0.73
CA PHE A 534 5.55 -38.62 0.04
C PHE A 534 5.53 -40.11 -0.21
N HIS A 535 6.69 -40.68 -0.56
CA HIS A 535 6.90 -42.12 -0.58
C HIS A 535 7.87 -42.49 0.55
N PRO A 536 7.43 -43.29 1.55
CA PRO A 536 8.30 -43.73 2.64
C PRO A 536 9.53 -44.54 2.14
N PRO A 537 10.66 -44.53 2.87
CA PRO A 537 10.84 -43.83 4.13
C PRO A 537 11.21 -42.34 3.96
N ASN A 538 11.69 -41.89 2.79
CA ASN A 538 12.35 -40.58 2.67
C ASN A 538 12.34 -39.99 1.25
N MET A 539 11.26 -40.08 0.47
CA MET A 539 11.20 -39.49 -0.88
C MET A 539 10.00 -38.55 -1.01
N ILE A 540 10.22 -37.36 -1.58
CA ILE A 540 9.17 -36.42 -1.93
C ILE A 540 9.13 -36.27 -3.45
N PHE A 541 7.95 -36.41 -4.03
CA PHE A 541 7.68 -36.13 -5.44
C PHE A 541 6.87 -34.84 -5.56
N VAL A 542 7.29 -33.94 -6.45
CA VAL A 542 6.58 -32.69 -6.76
C VAL A 542 6.37 -32.56 -8.27
N ALA A 543 5.14 -32.29 -8.70
CA ALA A 543 4.80 -31.96 -10.10
C ALA A 543 4.48 -30.47 -10.27
N ILE A 544 5.00 -29.87 -11.35
CA ILE A 544 4.86 -28.46 -11.70
C ILE A 544 4.52 -28.30 -13.19
N HIS A 545 3.68 -27.32 -13.54
CA HIS A 545 3.17 -27.12 -14.92
C HIS A 545 3.64 -25.81 -15.57
N ARG A 546 4.26 -25.88 -16.76
CA ARG A 546 4.74 -24.73 -17.56
C ARG A 546 3.71 -24.23 -18.59
N ASN A 547 3.54 -22.92 -18.65
CA ASN A 547 2.91 -22.08 -19.67
C ASN A 547 3.96 -21.67 -20.73
N ALA A 548 4.27 -22.56 -21.67
CA ALA A 548 4.92 -22.18 -22.92
C ALA A 548 3.97 -22.56 -24.08
N SER A 549 4.27 -22.11 -25.29
CA SER A 549 3.59 -22.49 -26.54
C SER A 549 3.41 -24.01 -26.71
N GLU A 550 4.18 -24.81 -25.96
CA GLU A 550 3.99 -26.23 -25.71
C GLU A 550 3.83 -26.47 -24.19
N PRO A 551 2.69 -26.98 -23.69
CA PRO A 551 2.49 -27.24 -22.26
C PRO A 551 3.36 -28.43 -21.80
N GLN A 552 4.34 -28.17 -20.93
CA GLN A 552 5.21 -29.19 -20.34
C GLN A 552 4.96 -29.34 -18.83
N THR A 553 4.86 -30.58 -18.34
CA THR A 553 4.84 -30.87 -16.89
C THR A 553 6.22 -31.39 -16.47
N ALA A 554 6.83 -30.71 -15.50
CA ALA A 554 8.10 -31.14 -14.91
C ALA A 554 7.83 -31.85 -13.58
N MET A 555 8.54 -32.96 -13.34
CA MET A 555 8.45 -33.73 -12.10
C MET A 555 9.80 -33.74 -11.40
N TYR A 556 9.76 -33.69 -10.07
CA TYR A 556 10.96 -33.57 -9.26
C TYR A 556 10.90 -34.58 -8.13
N ARG A 557 11.96 -35.36 -7.99
CA ARG A 557 12.19 -36.30 -6.90
C ARG A 557 13.22 -35.71 -5.93
N ILE A 558 12.87 -35.67 -4.65
CA ILE A 558 13.75 -35.20 -3.58
C ILE A 558 13.97 -36.38 -2.63
N ASP A 559 15.20 -36.90 -2.62
CA ASP A 559 15.63 -37.94 -1.70
C ASP A 559 16.08 -37.30 -0.37
N LEU A 560 15.44 -37.66 0.75
CA LEU A 560 15.83 -37.24 2.09
C LEU A 560 16.75 -38.31 2.74
N PRO A 561 17.75 -37.92 3.55
CA PRO A 561 18.58 -38.87 4.27
C PRO A 561 17.82 -39.45 5.47
N ALA A 562 18.22 -40.65 5.91
CA ALA A 562 17.58 -41.37 7.02
C ALA A 562 17.52 -40.57 8.33
N ASN A 563 18.43 -39.63 8.54
CA ASN A 563 18.53 -38.76 9.70
C ASN A 563 18.04 -37.31 9.43
N PHE A 564 17.23 -37.07 8.40
CA PHE A 564 16.84 -35.71 8.01
C PHE A 564 16.17 -34.91 9.15
N ASN A 565 15.42 -35.58 10.03
CA ASN A 565 14.78 -34.94 11.19
C ASN A 565 15.76 -34.44 12.26
N SER A 566 17.06 -34.77 12.19
CA SER A 566 18.11 -34.35 13.12
C SER A 566 19.27 -33.57 12.50
N LEU A 567 19.25 -33.32 11.18
CA LEU A 567 20.33 -32.59 10.51
C LEU A 567 20.34 -31.09 10.90
N ASN A 568 21.49 -30.63 11.37
CA ASN A 568 21.78 -29.23 11.73
C ASN A 568 22.39 -28.46 10.54
N GLU A 569 21.81 -28.62 9.36
CA GLU A 569 22.25 -27.97 8.12
C GLU A 569 23.50 -28.60 7.49
N HIS A 570 23.58 -28.42 6.17
CA HIS A 570 24.63 -28.82 5.23
C HIS A 570 24.49 -30.19 4.52
N THR A 571 24.35 -30.07 3.19
CA THR A 571 24.36 -31.08 2.13
C THR A 571 23.17 -32.04 2.00
N LEU A 572 22.21 -31.62 1.16
CA LEU A 572 21.20 -32.47 0.54
C LEU A 572 21.18 -32.15 -0.95
N TYR A 573 21.39 -33.17 -1.80
CA TYR A 573 21.46 -33.01 -3.25
C TYR A 573 20.07 -33.22 -3.88
N ILE A 574 19.65 -32.29 -4.73
CA ILE A 574 18.53 -32.51 -5.65
C ILE A 574 19.05 -33.37 -6.79
N ARG A 575 18.49 -34.57 -7.00
CA ARG A 575 18.65 -35.24 -8.30
C ARG A 575 17.54 -34.76 -9.22
N ASN A 576 17.90 -33.96 -10.22
CA ASN A 576 16.97 -33.65 -11.30
C ASN A 576 16.59 -34.94 -12.03
N SER A 577 15.29 -35.24 -12.12
CA SER A 577 14.80 -36.41 -12.86
C SER A 577 13.65 -36.05 -13.78
N VAL A 578 13.96 -36.04 -15.08
CA VAL A 578 13.06 -36.16 -16.26
C VAL A 578 12.11 -34.97 -16.53
N SER A 579 12.42 -34.21 -17.58
CA SER A 579 11.47 -33.32 -18.27
C SER A 579 10.65 -34.13 -19.28
N LEU A 580 9.32 -34.04 -19.26
CA LEU A 580 8.44 -34.80 -20.15
C LEU A 580 7.98 -33.96 -21.36
N PRO A 581 8.12 -34.43 -22.62
CA PRO A 581 7.61 -33.76 -23.82
C PRO A 581 6.07 -33.77 -23.93
N SER A 582 5.53 -32.73 -24.58
CA SER A 582 4.26 -31.99 -24.37
C SER A 582 2.97 -32.48 -25.04
N ASP A 583 2.95 -33.56 -25.80
CA ASP A 583 1.94 -33.66 -26.87
C ASP A 583 0.51 -34.05 -26.40
N LYS A 584 0.25 -34.23 -25.09
CA LYS A 584 -1.02 -34.80 -24.59
C LYS A 584 -1.50 -34.34 -23.19
N PHE A 585 -1.19 -33.13 -22.72
CA PHE A 585 -1.49 -32.77 -21.31
C PHE A 585 -2.63 -31.75 -21.13
N SER A 586 -3.55 -32.05 -20.20
CA SER A 586 -4.56 -31.10 -19.70
C SER A 586 -4.27 -30.72 -18.24
N VAL A 587 -4.88 -29.65 -17.75
CA VAL A 587 -4.61 -28.92 -16.49
C VAL A 587 -4.91 -29.68 -15.18
N ASN A 588 -5.19 -31.00 -15.22
CA ASN A 588 -5.64 -31.78 -14.05
C ASN A 588 -4.93 -33.14 -13.96
N ASN A 589 -3.61 -33.13 -13.79
CA ASN A 589 -2.81 -34.34 -13.71
C ASN A 589 -2.54 -34.71 -12.25
N VAL A 590 -2.86 -35.94 -11.85
CA VAL A 590 -2.56 -36.44 -10.50
C VAL A 590 -1.36 -37.39 -10.56
N LEU A 591 -0.43 -37.21 -9.61
CA LEU A 591 0.68 -38.13 -9.39
C LEU A 591 0.33 -39.11 -8.29
N VAL A 592 0.51 -40.40 -8.56
CA VAL A 592 0.38 -41.45 -7.55
C VAL A 592 1.63 -42.32 -7.58
N PRO A 593 2.44 -42.34 -6.49
CA PRO A 593 3.64 -43.15 -6.43
C PRO A 593 3.28 -44.61 -6.15
N LEU A 594 3.94 -45.50 -6.87
CA LEU A 594 3.75 -46.94 -6.73
C LEU A 594 4.82 -47.57 -5.87
N ASN A 595 6.05 -47.20 -6.15
CA ASN A 595 7.24 -47.65 -5.46
C ASN A 595 8.32 -46.55 -5.62
N LYS A 596 9.52 -46.82 -5.12
CA LYS A 596 10.66 -45.90 -5.16
C LYS A 596 11.04 -45.38 -6.56
N ASP A 597 10.75 -46.14 -7.61
CA ASP A 597 11.22 -45.90 -8.99
C ASP A 597 10.07 -45.84 -10.00
N THR A 598 8.81 -45.82 -9.56
CA THR A 598 7.66 -45.81 -10.47
C THR A 598 6.53 -44.94 -9.94
N ILE A 599 6.00 -44.10 -10.83
CA ILE A 599 4.85 -43.23 -10.58
C ILE A 599 3.79 -43.45 -11.65
N ILE A 600 2.58 -43.05 -11.32
CA ILE A 600 1.47 -42.98 -12.26
C ILE A 600 1.25 -41.52 -12.58
N PHE A 601 1.09 -41.27 -13.87
CA PHE A 601 0.76 -39.98 -14.41
C PHE A 601 -0.60 -40.09 -15.11
N ILE A 602 -1.46 -39.10 -14.92
CA ILE A 602 -2.77 -39.07 -15.58
C ILE A 602 -2.86 -37.78 -16.37
N ASN A 603 -3.19 -37.86 -17.65
CA ASN A 603 -3.73 -36.72 -18.37
C ASN A 603 -5.25 -36.88 -18.51
N GLY A 604 -5.96 -35.82 -18.89
CA GLY A 604 -7.41 -35.84 -19.05
C GLY A 604 -7.98 -36.93 -19.97
N TYR A 605 -7.13 -37.69 -20.68
CA TYR A 605 -7.49 -38.72 -21.66
C TYR A 605 -6.84 -40.10 -21.42
N SER A 606 -5.83 -40.24 -20.57
CA SER A 606 -5.10 -41.50 -20.33
C SER A 606 -4.35 -41.54 -18.99
N ILE A 607 -4.19 -42.76 -18.46
CA ILE A 607 -3.36 -43.07 -17.29
C ILE A 607 -2.08 -43.77 -17.78
N GLU A 608 -0.92 -43.15 -17.56
CA GLU A 608 0.40 -43.66 -17.93
C GLU A 608 1.17 -44.13 -16.69
N LYS A 609 1.78 -45.32 -16.76
CA LYS A 609 2.74 -45.78 -15.75
C LYS A 609 4.13 -45.39 -16.21
N ARG A 610 4.87 -44.65 -15.39
CA ARG A 610 6.22 -44.21 -15.69
C ARG A 610 7.18 -44.77 -14.65
N SER A 611 8.08 -45.62 -15.11
CA SER A 611 9.32 -45.86 -14.37
C SER A 611 10.15 -44.58 -14.44
N ILE A 612 10.85 -44.24 -13.36
CA ILE A 612 11.81 -43.13 -13.28
C ILE A 612 13.21 -43.76 -13.19
N PRO A 613 13.94 -44.02 -14.30
CA PRO A 613 15.32 -44.50 -14.26
C PRO A 613 16.30 -43.44 -14.81
N SER A 614 17.60 -43.61 -14.59
CA SER A 614 18.66 -42.88 -15.32
C SER A 614 18.64 -43.12 -16.86
N SER A 615 17.75 -43.98 -17.35
CA SER A 615 17.51 -44.24 -18.78
C SER A 615 16.07 -44.72 -18.97
N ASP A 616 15.25 -43.86 -19.57
CA ASP A 616 13.80 -43.99 -19.84
C ASP A 616 13.31 -45.40 -20.27
N ILE A 617 12.25 -45.90 -19.62
CA ILE A 617 11.33 -46.90 -20.19
C ILE A 617 9.90 -46.37 -20.03
N ARG A 618 9.17 -46.20 -21.15
CA ARG A 618 7.75 -45.82 -21.22
C ARG A 618 6.90 -47.07 -21.39
N ASP A 619 6.01 -47.35 -20.44
CA ASP A 619 4.94 -48.35 -20.61
C ASP A 619 3.58 -47.64 -20.77
N ASP A 620 3.14 -47.47 -22.01
CA ASP A 620 1.82 -46.91 -22.33
C ASP A 620 0.72 -47.94 -22.01
N TYR A 621 0.02 -47.77 -20.90
CA TYR A 621 -1.18 -48.56 -20.59
C TYR A 621 -2.41 -48.04 -21.36
N LYS A 622 -2.62 -48.52 -22.59
CA LYS A 622 -3.83 -48.25 -23.41
C LYS A 622 -5.05 -49.11 -23.01
N GLY A 623 -5.30 -49.28 -21.70
CA GLY A 623 -6.27 -50.28 -21.20
C GLY A 623 -7.41 -49.76 -20.32
N ILE A 624 -7.42 -48.48 -19.95
CA ILE A 624 -8.50 -47.91 -19.12
C ILE A 624 -9.48 -47.19 -20.07
N PRO A 625 -10.79 -47.51 -20.05
CA PRO A 625 -11.74 -47.11 -21.09
C PRO A 625 -11.72 -45.62 -21.40
N THR A 626 -11.88 -45.31 -22.68
CA THR A 626 -12.01 -43.99 -23.33
C THR A 626 -13.26 -43.20 -22.92
N GLY A 627 -13.75 -43.38 -21.69
CA GLY A 627 -14.97 -42.75 -21.18
C GLY A 627 -14.75 -41.42 -20.47
N PHE A 628 -13.50 -41.02 -20.18
CA PHE A 628 -13.19 -39.74 -19.56
C PHE A 628 -12.86 -38.69 -20.62
N VAL A 629 -13.50 -37.53 -20.51
CA VAL A 629 -13.44 -36.49 -21.55
C VAL A 629 -12.76 -35.23 -21.05
N GLN A 630 -12.88 -34.88 -19.77
CA GLN A 630 -12.13 -33.81 -19.10
C GLN A 630 -12.16 -33.99 -17.56
N LYS A 631 -11.12 -33.48 -16.85
CA LYS A 631 -10.88 -33.46 -15.38
C LYS A 631 -11.03 -34.82 -14.64
N VAL A 632 -9.90 -35.42 -14.25
CA VAL A 632 -9.87 -36.66 -13.45
C VAL A 632 -9.27 -36.40 -12.07
N HIS A 633 -9.93 -36.86 -11.01
CA HIS A 633 -9.40 -36.92 -9.65
C HIS A 633 -9.09 -38.39 -9.30
N LEU A 634 -7.82 -38.75 -9.17
CA LEU A 634 -7.35 -40.08 -8.77
C LEU A 634 -6.62 -39.98 -7.43
N ASP A 635 -6.96 -40.81 -6.46
CA ASP A 635 -6.16 -40.90 -5.22
C ASP A 635 -6.04 -42.35 -4.74
N HIS A 636 -5.17 -42.57 -3.76
CA HIS A 636 -5.01 -43.84 -3.07
C HIS A 636 -6.33 -44.32 -2.47
N TYR A 637 -6.61 -45.61 -2.64
CA TYR A 637 -7.82 -46.22 -2.14
C TYR A 637 -7.53 -47.61 -1.55
N GLN A 638 -7.91 -47.86 -0.30
CA GLN A 638 -7.75 -49.17 0.36
C GLN A 638 -6.35 -49.82 0.21
N ASN A 639 -5.25 -49.04 0.31
CA ASN A 639 -3.83 -49.43 0.16
C ASN A 639 -3.39 -50.08 -1.16
N ASN A 640 -4.19 -51.00 -1.72
CA ASN A 640 -3.93 -51.83 -2.89
C ASN A 640 -4.69 -51.36 -4.14
N PHE A 641 -5.51 -50.32 -4.03
CA PHE A 641 -6.30 -49.80 -5.13
C PHE A 641 -6.09 -48.29 -5.30
N LEU A 642 -6.57 -47.80 -6.44
CA LEU A 642 -6.71 -46.40 -6.74
C LEU A 642 -8.13 -46.17 -7.21
N LEU A 643 -8.64 -44.97 -6.97
CA LEU A 643 -9.99 -44.63 -7.32
C LEU A 643 -10.01 -43.36 -8.17
N ALA A 644 -10.42 -43.50 -9.43
CA ALA A 644 -10.44 -42.44 -10.43
C ALA A 644 -11.87 -41.93 -10.63
N LEU A 645 -12.06 -40.63 -10.50
CA LEU A 645 -13.33 -39.95 -10.71
C LEU A 645 -13.16 -38.94 -11.84
N GLY A 646 -13.98 -39.03 -12.89
CA GLY A 646 -13.97 -38.11 -14.04
C GLY A 646 -15.36 -38.04 -14.68
N TYR A 647 -15.54 -37.35 -15.80
CA TYR A 647 -16.84 -37.33 -16.50
C TYR A 647 -16.72 -37.64 -17.99
N ASP A 648 -17.82 -38.10 -18.57
CA ASP A 648 -17.92 -38.46 -19.98
C ASP A 648 -18.35 -37.30 -20.90
N ARG A 649 -18.61 -37.58 -22.19
CA ARG A 649 -18.94 -36.54 -23.18
C ARG A 649 -20.29 -35.88 -22.90
N SER A 650 -21.13 -36.52 -22.10
CA SER A 650 -22.44 -36.05 -21.69
C SER A 650 -22.39 -35.36 -20.33
N GLU A 651 -21.18 -35.07 -19.81
CA GLU A 651 -20.91 -34.57 -18.45
C GLU A 651 -21.38 -35.51 -17.33
N GLN A 652 -21.62 -36.79 -17.63
CA GLN A 652 -21.99 -37.77 -16.61
C GLN A 652 -20.74 -38.17 -15.81
N VAL A 653 -20.84 -38.16 -14.48
CA VAL A 653 -19.74 -38.56 -13.60
C VAL A 653 -19.50 -40.07 -13.70
N VAL A 654 -18.24 -40.47 -13.87
CA VAL A 654 -17.76 -41.84 -14.01
C VAL A 654 -16.72 -42.10 -12.91
N LEU A 655 -16.86 -43.26 -12.25
CA LEU A 655 -15.97 -43.73 -11.20
C LEU A 655 -15.30 -45.04 -11.63
N THR A 656 -13.99 -45.16 -11.42
CA THR A 656 -13.21 -46.34 -11.81
C THR A 656 -12.28 -46.78 -10.68
N LYS A 657 -12.41 -48.04 -10.24
CA LYS A 657 -11.46 -48.68 -9.31
C LYS A 657 -10.36 -49.37 -10.10
N ILE A 658 -9.11 -49.13 -9.74
CA ILE A 658 -7.92 -49.61 -10.43
C ILE A 658 -7.07 -50.39 -9.43
N ASN A 659 -6.57 -51.56 -9.82
CA ASN A 659 -5.61 -52.30 -9.01
C ASN A 659 -4.28 -51.54 -9.03
N ARG A 660 -3.78 -51.14 -7.85
CA ARG A 660 -2.57 -50.32 -7.74
C ARG A 660 -1.32 -51.06 -8.22
N THR A 661 -1.24 -52.37 -8.05
CA THR A 661 -0.06 -53.17 -8.42
C THR A 661 -0.10 -53.55 -9.90
N ALA A 662 -1.24 -54.08 -10.36
CA ALA A 662 -1.41 -54.61 -11.70
C ALA A 662 -1.81 -53.55 -12.74
N PHE A 663 -2.26 -52.38 -12.32
CA PHE A 663 -2.81 -51.31 -13.18
C PHE A 663 -4.00 -51.70 -14.04
N THR A 664 -4.63 -52.80 -13.69
CA THR A 664 -5.82 -53.25 -14.37
C THR A 664 -7.02 -52.54 -13.76
N LYS A 665 -7.90 -52.06 -14.64
CA LYS A 665 -9.25 -51.67 -14.24
C LYS A 665 -9.88 -52.85 -13.53
N VAL A 666 -10.32 -52.64 -12.28
CA VAL A 666 -11.15 -53.60 -11.56
C VAL A 666 -12.59 -53.48 -12.05
N TRP A 667 -13.12 -52.25 -12.05
CA TRP A 667 -14.44 -51.92 -12.60
C TRP A 667 -14.53 -50.41 -12.91
N THR A 668 -15.51 -50.06 -13.75
CA THR A 668 -15.93 -48.67 -14.01
C THR A 668 -17.45 -48.61 -13.89
N ASN A 669 -17.96 -47.58 -13.24
CA ASN A 669 -19.39 -47.34 -13.10
C ASN A 669 -19.72 -45.87 -13.40
N SER A 670 -20.81 -45.65 -14.13
CA SER A 670 -21.36 -44.31 -14.38
C SER A 670 -22.33 -43.95 -13.27
N LEU A 671 -22.10 -42.82 -12.61
CA LEU A 671 -22.93 -42.34 -11.52
C LEU A 671 -24.14 -41.56 -12.08
N PRO A 672 -25.29 -41.56 -11.38
CA PRO A 672 -26.50 -40.86 -11.81
C PRO A 672 -26.44 -39.35 -11.55
N VAL A 673 -25.26 -38.74 -11.70
CA VAL A 673 -25.02 -37.31 -11.47
C VAL A 673 -24.20 -36.73 -12.60
N TYR A 674 -24.58 -35.53 -13.01
CA TYR A 674 -23.97 -34.76 -14.09
C TYR A 674 -23.27 -33.52 -13.54
N GLY A 675 -22.27 -33.01 -14.26
CA GLY A 675 -21.63 -31.73 -13.98
C GLY A 675 -20.16 -31.83 -13.55
N GLN A 676 -19.61 -30.71 -13.12
CA GLN A 676 -18.19 -30.57 -12.85
C GLN A 676 -17.81 -31.16 -11.48
N ILE A 677 -16.94 -32.16 -11.50
CA ILE A 677 -16.39 -32.78 -10.30
C ILE A 677 -15.55 -31.79 -9.50
N SER A 678 -15.76 -31.79 -8.18
CA SER A 678 -14.96 -30.98 -7.25
C SER A 678 -13.95 -31.82 -6.45
N LYS A 679 -14.39 -32.88 -5.74
CA LYS A 679 -13.52 -33.74 -4.90
C LYS A 679 -14.25 -35.04 -4.50
N TRP A 680 -13.50 -36.10 -4.14
CA TRP A 680 -14.02 -37.20 -3.32
C TRP A 680 -13.19 -37.38 -2.05
N ILE A 681 -13.79 -37.91 -0.99
CA ILE A 681 -13.09 -38.33 0.23
C ILE A 681 -13.55 -39.73 0.66
N GLN A 682 -12.66 -40.47 1.32
CA GLN A 682 -13.02 -41.74 1.94
C GLN A 682 -13.98 -41.48 3.12
N GLY A 683 -15.02 -42.31 3.21
CA GLY A 683 -16.05 -42.22 4.25
C GLY A 683 -15.71 -43.00 5.51
N GLU A 684 -16.75 -43.33 6.26
CA GLU A 684 -16.69 -43.96 7.58
C GLU A 684 -16.16 -45.39 7.59
N THR A 685 -16.24 -46.08 6.47
CA THR A 685 -15.67 -47.42 6.29
C THR A 685 -14.78 -47.46 5.06
N SER A 686 -13.97 -48.51 4.95
CA SER A 686 -13.02 -48.67 3.84
C SER A 686 -13.68 -48.72 2.48
N ASN A 687 -14.96 -49.11 2.37
CA ASN A 687 -15.69 -49.26 1.11
C ASN A 687 -16.56 -48.05 0.72
N ILE A 688 -16.75 -47.09 1.63
CA ILE A 688 -17.61 -45.91 1.42
C ILE A 688 -16.79 -44.71 1.00
N ILE A 689 -17.33 -43.94 0.05
CA ILE A 689 -16.79 -42.64 -0.35
C ILE A 689 -17.91 -41.60 -0.44
N TYR A 690 -17.51 -40.34 -0.29
CA TYR A 690 -18.37 -39.19 -0.56
C TYR A 690 -17.84 -38.40 -1.75
N ILE A 691 -18.72 -38.07 -2.69
CA ILE A 691 -18.38 -37.39 -3.94
C ILE A 691 -19.15 -36.08 -4.02
N ILE A 692 -18.45 -34.97 -4.27
CA ILE A 692 -19.08 -33.66 -4.41
C ILE A 692 -18.96 -33.12 -5.84
N VAL A 693 -20.09 -32.70 -6.40
CA VAL A 693 -20.26 -32.31 -7.82
C VAL A 693 -20.96 -30.96 -7.91
N ASN A 694 -20.42 -30.06 -8.73
CA ASN A 694 -21.03 -28.77 -9.04
C ASN A 694 -21.79 -28.86 -10.37
N GLN A 695 -23.11 -28.69 -10.33
CA GLN A 695 -23.96 -28.77 -11.52
C GLN A 695 -24.09 -27.42 -12.22
N ALA A 696 -24.24 -27.45 -13.55
CA ALA A 696 -24.42 -26.25 -14.39
C ALA A 696 -25.57 -25.33 -13.94
N ASN A 697 -26.55 -25.87 -13.20
CA ASN A 697 -27.70 -25.14 -12.64
C ASN A 697 -27.42 -24.46 -11.28
N ARG A 698 -26.15 -24.16 -10.94
CA ARG A 698 -25.77 -23.49 -9.68
C ARG A 698 -26.17 -24.31 -8.43
N GLN A 699 -26.06 -25.64 -8.54
CA GLN A 699 -26.39 -26.57 -7.46
C GLN A 699 -25.15 -27.35 -7.02
N LEU A 700 -25.00 -27.52 -5.71
CA LEU A 700 -23.95 -28.37 -5.12
C LEU A 700 -24.57 -29.71 -4.69
N HIS A 701 -24.09 -30.79 -5.27
CA HIS A 701 -24.57 -32.15 -5.02
C HIS A 701 -23.54 -32.98 -4.29
N LEU A 702 -24.00 -33.76 -3.31
CA LEU A 702 -23.19 -34.73 -2.57
C LEU A 702 -23.78 -36.12 -2.72
N LEU A 703 -22.91 -37.09 -3.00
CA LEU A 703 -23.27 -38.49 -3.13
C LEU A 703 -22.52 -39.32 -2.12
N LYS A 704 -23.22 -40.26 -1.49
CA LYS A 704 -22.62 -41.36 -0.75
C LYS A 704 -22.64 -42.61 -1.60
N TYR A 705 -21.47 -43.21 -1.81
CA TYR A 705 -21.30 -44.33 -2.72
C TYR A 705 -20.59 -45.51 -2.05
N ASP A 706 -21.14 -46.70 -2.23
CA ASP A 706 -20.51 -47.96 -1.84
C ASP A 706 -19.72 -48.51 -3.03
N THR A 707 -18.40 -48.52 -2.89
CA THR A 707 -17.49 -48.97 -3.94
C THR A 707 -17.42 -50.49 -4.11
N GLU A 708 -17.82 -51.27 -3.10
CA GLU A 708 -17.80 -52.73 -3.19
C GLU A 708 -19.06 -53.23 -3.86
N ASN A 709 -20.21 -52.72 -3.41
CA ASN A 709 -21.52 -53.01 -4.02
C ASN A 709 -21.77 -52.22 -5.31
N GLN A 710 -20.95 -51.19 -5.58
CA GLN A 710 -21.06 -50.30 -6.73
C GLN A 710 -22.41 -49.57 -6.81
N THR A 711 -22.98 -49.23 -5.66
CA THR A 711 -24.30 -48.60 -5.54
C THR A 711 -24.21 -47.21 -4.93
N VAL A 712 -25.04 -46.29 -5.43
CA VAL A 712 -25.30 -45.03 -4.74
C VAL A 712 -26.19 -45.36 -3.53
N ILE A 713 -25.71 -45.06 -2.33
CA ILE A 713 -26.50 -45.24 -1.10
C ILE A 713 -27.56 -44.14 -1.04
N TRP A 714 -27.13 -42.89 -1.20
CA TRP A 714 -28.00 -41.74 -1.34
C TRP A 714 -27.28 -40.62 -2.08
N GLN A 715 -28.07 -39.70 -2.63
CA GLN A 715 -27.60 -38.44 -3.20
C GLN A 715 -28.44 -37.29 -2.66
N LYS A 716 -27.81 -36.13 -2.45
CA LYS A 716 -28.45 -34.96 -1.86
C LYS A 716 -28.01 -33.69 -2.56
N THR A 717 -28.97 -32.89 -3.01
CA THR A 717 -28.73 -31.48 -3.32
C THR A 717 -28.50 -30.77 -2.00
N LEU A 718 -27.27 -30.33 -1.76
CA LEU A 718 -26.88 -29.61 -0.56
C LEU A 718 -27.38 -28.17 -0.59
N PHE A 719 -27.37 -27.57 -1.78
CA PHE A 719 -27.68 -26.17 -1.96
C PHE A 719 -28.14 -25.86 -3.39
N GLU A 720 -29.09 -24.94 -3.52
CA GLU A 720 -29.69 -24.50 -4.79
C GLU A 720 -30.03 -23.00 -4.69
N THR A 721 -29.67 -22.22 -5.71
CA THR A 721 -30.09 -20.81 -5.80
C THR A 721 -30.54 -20.44 -7.21
N PRO A 722 -31.54 -19.54 -7.33
CA PRO A 722 -31.96 -19.05 -8.64
C PRO A 722 -30.97 -18.04 -9.24
N ASN A 723 -30.29 -17.23 -8.41
CA ASN A 723 -29.61 -16.00 -8.88
C ASN A 723 -28.10 -15.91 -8.58
N GLU A 724 -27.52 -16.84 -7.84
CA GLU A 724 -26.11 -16.80 -7.39
C GLU A 724 -25.33 -18.05 -7.84
N SER A 725 -24.07 -17.91 -8.26
CA SER A 725 -23.20 -19.07 -8.52
C SER A 725 -22.68 -19.67 -7.22
N VAL A 726 -22.55 -20.99 -7.15
CA VAL A 726 -22.12 -21.73 -5.95
C VAL A 726 -20.74 -22.34 -6.17
N HIS A 727 -19.85 -22.15 -5.20
CA HIS A 727 -18.47 -22.60 -5.25
C HIS A 727 -18.13 -23.45 -4.03
N PHE A 728 -17.59 -24.65 -4.27
CA PHE A 728 -17.05 -25.53 -3.22
C PHE A 728 -15.61 -25.17 -2.89
N THR A 729 -15.26 -25.17 -1.60
CA THR A 729 -13.89 -24.90 -1.17
C THR A 729 -13.25 -26.10 -0.48
N ASP A 730 -13.91 -26.72 0.51
CA ASP A 730 -13.34 -27.83 1.26
C ASP A 730 -14.38 -28.76 1.92
N ILE A 731 -13.98 -29.99 2.22
CA ILE A 731 -14.78 -31.03 2.89
C ILE A 731 -13.93 -31.85 3.85
N CYS A 732 -14.48 -32.15 5.02
CA CYS A 732 -13.85 -32.98 6.05
C CYS A 732 -14.84 -33.99 6.65
N LEU A 733 -14.33 -35.18 7.00
CA LEU A 733 -15.08 -36.23 7.68
C LEU A 733 -14.99 -36.05 9.20
N ASN A 734 -16.12 -36.08 9.88
CA ASN A 734 -16.20 -36.10 11.33
C ASN A 734 -16.75 -37.47 11.78
N GLN A 735 -15.84 -38.37 12.15
CA GLN A 735 -16.20 -39.73 12.52
C GLN A 735 -17.00 -39.81 13.82
N ASN A 736 -16.71 -38.94 14.79
CA ASN A 736 -17.39 -38.97 16.09
C ASN A 736 -18.85 -38.52 15.97
N ASP A 737 -19.13 -37.50 15.15
CA ASP A 737 -20.50 -37.00 14.91
C ASP A 737 -21.25 -37.75 13.82
N GLN A 738 -20.59 -38.74 13.21
CA GLN A 738 -21.09 -39.47 12.06
C GLN A 738 -21.56 -38.53 10.94
N SER A 739 -20.75 -37.50 10.65
CA SER A 739 -21.13 -36.41 9.76
C SER A 739 -19.99 -35.91 8.87
N LEU A 740 -20.34 -35.03 7.94
CA LEU A 740 -19.46 -34.36 7.00
C LEU A 740 -19.61 -32.85 7.13
N LEU A 741 -18.48 -32.17 7.18
CA LEU A 741 -18.41 -30.72 7.16
C LEU A 741 -18.02 -30.24 5.78
N ILE A 742 -18.79 -29.33 5.23
CA ILE A 742 -18.62 -28.81 3.88
C ILE A 742 -18.57 -27.29 3.94
N ALA A 743 -17.55 -26.72 3.31
CA ALA A 743 -17.38 -25.27 3.14
C ALA A 743 -17.47 -24.86 1.67
N GLY A 744 -18.02 -23.68 1.43
CA GLY A 744 -18.13 -23.07 0.12
C GLY A 744 -18.59 -21.63 0.19
N TYR A 745 -18.86 -21.00 -0.95
CA TYR A 745 -19.47 -19.67 -1.00
C TYR A 745 -20.43 -19.52 -2.19
N THR A 746 -21.43 -18.66 -2.06
CA THR A 746 -22.20 -18.15 -3.19
C THR A 746 -21.58 -16.86 -3.71
N GLU A 747 -21.86 -16.50 -4.95
CA GLU A 747 -21.41 -15.26 -5.57
C GLU A 747 -22.54 -14.65 -6.40
N SER A 748 -22.93 -13.41 -6.07
CA SER A 748 -23.94 -12.63 -6.80
C SER A 748 -23.30 -11.45 -7.54
N ILE A 749 -23.97 -10.92 -8.56
CA ILE A 749 -23.50 -9.75 -9.33
C ILE A 749 -24.10 -8.48 -8.70
N PRO A 750 -23.29 -7.46 -8.33
CA PRO A 750 -21.83 -7.38 -8.46
C PRO A 750 -21.06 -8.08 -7.31
N GLN A 751 -20.23 -9.07 -7.67
CA GLN A 751 -19.25 -9.87 -6.91
C GLN A 751 -19.36 -9.93 -5.36
N ASN A 752 -20.55 -10.15 -4.82
CA ASN A 752 -20.73 -10.32 -3.38
C ASN A 752 -20.68 -11.81 -3.03
N LYS A 753 -19.72 -12.23 -2.20
CA LYS A 753 -19.55 -13.64 -1.81
C LYS A 753 -20.09 -13.94 -0.43
N LYS A 754 -21.08 -14.85 -0.32
CA LYS A 754 -21.64 -15.31 0.96
C LYS A 754 -21.08 -16.68 1.33
N ALA A 755 -20.55 -16.85 2.53
CA ALA A 755 -20.02 -18.13 2.98
C ALA A 755 -21.13 -19.18 3.19
N ILE A 756 -20.83 -20.45 2.91
CA ILE A 756 -21.71 -21.60 3.08
C ILE A 756 -21.00 -22.62 3.98
N PHE A 757 -21.65 -23.02 5.07
CA PHE A 757 -21.22 -24.16 5.90
C PHE A 757 -22.36 -25.14 6.13
N ILE A 758 -22.11 -26.40 5.79
CA ILE A 758 -23.10 -27.46 5.88
C ILE A 758 -22.50 -28.62 6.67
N ASN A 759 -23.20 -29.04 7.71
CA ASN A 759 -22.98 -30.28 8.42
C ASN A 759 -24.06 -31.29 8.00
N ILE A 760 -23.66 -32.41 7.40
CA ILE A 760 -24.57 -33.44 6.89
C ILE A 760 -24.20 -34.81 7.47
N GLY A 761 -25.19 -35.51 8.03
CA GLY A 761 -25.00 -36.84 8.58
C GLY A 761 -24.68 -37.89 7.51
N PHE A 762 -24.09 -39.01 7.91
CA PHE A 762 -23.80 -40.14 7.02
C PHE A 762 -25.05 -40.76 6.39
N ASP A 763 -26.23 -40.46 6.92
CA ASP A 763 -27.55 -40.84 6.38
C ASP A 763 -28.09 -39.85 5.34
N GLY A 764 -27.40 -38.73 5.09
CA GLY A 764 -27.80 -37.68 4.16
C GLY A 764 -28.75 -36.63 4.76
N SER A 765 -29.01 -36.70 6.07
CA SER A 765 -29.77 -35.68 6.79
C SER A 765 -28.90 -34.43 7.00
N ILE A 766 -29.40 -33.25 6.63
CA ILE A 766 -28.71 -31.99 6.92
C ILE A 766 -28.93 -31.70 8.42
N GLN A 767 -27.89 -31.94 9.22
CA GLN A 767 -27.91 -31.78 10.67
C GLN A 767 -27.87 -30.29 11.06
N SER A 768 -27.03 -29.51 10.38
CA SER A 768 -27.06 -28.06 10.45
C SER A 768 -26.63 -27.41 9.14
N ASN A 769 -27.32 -26.33 8.80
CA ASN A 769 -26.93 -25.41 7.72
C ASN A 769 -26.74 -24.03 8.37
N LEU A 770 -25.57 -23.44 8.16
CA LEU A 770 -25.23 -22.09 8.57
C LEU A 770 -25.15 -21.22 7.31
N LEU A 771 -26.31 -20.67 6.91
CA LEU A 771 -26.36 -19.53 6.02
C LEU A 771 -26.30 -18.29 6.91
N ALA A 772 -25.09 -17.76 7.08
CA ALA A 772 -24.87 -16.59 7.91
C ALA A 772 -25.18 -15.30 7.12
N GLU A 773 -26.46 -14.98 6.93
CA GLU A 773 -26.81 -13.57 6.72
C GLU A 773 -26.75 -12.85 8.07
N GLY A 774 -25.74 -11.99 8.24
CA GLY A 774 -25.59 -11.14 9.42
C GLY A 774 -24.50 -11.53 10.42
N ASP A 775 -24.01 -12.79 10.41
CA ASP A 775 -22.97 -13.23 11.36
C ASP A 775 -21.53 -13.00 10.85
N PHE A 776 -21.32 -12.81 9.54
CA PHE A 776 -20.00 -12.49 8.97
C PHE A 776 -20.11 -11.31 7.99
N PRO A 777 -19.60 -10.10 8.32
CA PRO A 777 -19.62 -8.97 7.39
C PRO A 777 -18.56 -9.11 6.29
N GLY A 778 -18.95 -9.29 5.01
CA GLY A 778 -18.03 -9.12 3.88
C GLY A 778 -18.02 -10.16 2.76
N ASN A 779 -17.18 -9.90 1.74
CA ASN A 779 -16.81 -10.81 0.66
C ASN A 779 -15.82 -11.88 1.18
N ASN A 780 -16.28 -13.12 1.35
CA ASN A 780 -15.47 -14.19 1.98
C ASN A 780 -14.71 -15.01 0.93
N GLN A 781 -13.41 -15.29 1.17
CA GLN A 781 -12.60 -16.16 0.31
C GLN A 781 -11.79 -17.18 1.14
N GLY A 782 -11.46 -18.32 0.54
CA GLY A 782 -10.50 -19.28 1.12
C GLY A 782 -11.06 -20.07 2.29
N LEU A 783 -12.32 -20.46 2.24
CA LEU A 783 -12.98 -21.15 3.34
C LEU A 783 -12.45 -22.58 3.44
N CYS A 784 -11.89 -22.97 4.57
CA CYS A 784 -11.41 -24.33 4.84
C CYS A 784 -12.01 -24.90 6.12
N VAL A 785 -12.15 -26.22 6.18
CA VAL A 785 -12.69 -26.93 7.35
C VAL A 785 -11.73 -28.02 7.80
N LEU A 786 -11.69 -28.26 9.11
CA LEU A 786 -10.90 -29.34 9.69
C LEU A 786 -11.67 -29.97 10.84
N TYR A 787 -11.62 -31.29 10.95
CA TYR A 787 -12.03 -31.99 12.16
C TYR A 787 -10.79 -32.54 12.87
N LEU A 788 -10.66 -32.26 14.16
CA LEU A 788 -9.54 -32.68 14.99
C LEU A 788 -10.00 -33.77 15.95
N GLU A 789 -9.81 -35.03 15.55
CA GLU A 789 -10.24 -36.22 16.27
C GLU A 789 -9.83 -36.23 17.76
N PRO A 790 -8.57 -35.98 18.15
CA PRO A 790 -8.17 -36.04 19.55
C PRO A 790 -8.85 -35.00 20.44
N ALA A 791 -9.28 -33.88 19.86
CA ALA A 791 -9.96 -32.79 20.55
C ALA A 791 -11.50 -32.88 20.46
N ASN A 792 -12.04 -33.74 19.59
CA ASN A 792 -13.45 -33.79 19.22
C ASN A 792 -14.02 -32.42 18.82
N LYS A 793 -13.26 -31.67 18.01
CA LYS A 793 -13.61 -30.31 17.58
C LYS A 793 -13.48 -30.14 16.08
N SER A 794 -14.42 -29.42 15.52
CA SER A 794 -14.43 -28.93 14.16
C SER A 794 -13.90 -27.51 14.10
N TYR A 795 -13.16 -27.17 13.07
CA TYR A 795 -12.58 -25.86 12.83
C TYR A 795 -13.01 -25.36 11.46
N PHE A 796 -13.12 -24.05 11.37
CA PHE A 796 -13.46 -23.31 10.18
C PHE A 796 -12.52 -22.11 10.07
N GLY A 797 -11.92 -21.88 8.91
CA GLY A 797 -11.07 -20.71 8.67
C GLY A 797 -11.34 -20.07 7.30
N GLY A 798 -10.95 -18.80 7.16
CA GLY A 798 -11.07 -18.04 5.91
C GLY A 798 -10.65 -16.59 6.07
N SER A 799 -11.23 -15.69 5.25
CA SER A 799 -11.05 -14.23 5.35
C SER A 799 -12.39 -13.48 5.45
N ILE A 800 -12.44 -12.40 6.26
CA ILE A 800 -13.61 -11.51 6.41
C ILE A 800 -13.28 -10.12 5.83
N ASN A 801 -14.15 -9.60 4.94
CA ASN A 801 -14.00 -8.29 4.29
C ASN A 801 -14.98 -7.26 4.88
N LYS A 802 -14.57 -6.50 5.91
CA LYS A 802 -15.48 -5.55 6.60
C LYS A 802 -15.95 -4.36 5.73
N SER A 803 -15.34 -4.12 4.56
CA SER A 803 -15.70 -3.14 3.51
C SER A 803 -14.69 -3.26 2.35
N PRO A 804 -15.01 -2.88 1.08
CA PRO A 804 -14.03 -2.82 -0.02
C PRO A 804 -12.79 -1.96 0.26
N GLN A 805 -12.78 -1.13 1.31
CA GLN A 805 -11.62 -0.31 1.73
C GLN A 805 -10.96 -0.74 3.05
N LYS A 806 -11.38 -1.84 3.69
CA LYS A 806 -10.74 -2.37 4.90
C LYS A 806 -10.10 -3.72 4.61
N ALA A 807 -8.81 -3.85 4.93
CA ALA A 807 -8.05 -5.08 4.77
C ALA A 807 -8.79 -6.29 5.37
N SER A 808 -8.74 -7.41 4.67
CA SER A 808 -9.29 -8.66 5.15
C SER A 808 -8.48 -9.23 6.31
N SER A 809 -9.16 -9.81 7.30
CA SER A 809 -8.51 -10.53 8.40
C SER A 809 -8.72 -12.04 8.23
N ALA A 810 -7.64 -12.81 8.40
CA ALA A 810 -7.75 -14.25 8.53
C ALA A 810 -8.38 -14.59 9.87
N PHE A 811 -9.36 -15.49 9.86
CA PHE A 811 -9.99 -16.01 11.07
C PHE A 811 -9.89 -17.53 11.11
N ILE A 812 -10.02 -18.06 12.32
CA ILE A 812 -10.25 -19.48 12.62
C ILE A 812 -11.28 -19.54 13.75
N TYR A 813 -12.38 -20.24 13.52
CA TYR A 813 -13.40 -20.57 14.51
C TYR A 813 -13.37 -22.06 14.80
N SER A 814 -13.75 -22.44 16.02
CA SER A 814 -13.91 -23.84 16.42
C SER A 814 -15.31 -24.11 16.96
N PHE A 815 -15.83 -25.29 16.67
CA PHE A 815 -17.10 -25.82 17.14
C PHE A 815 -16.87 -27.22 17.72
N SER A 816 -17.49 -27.55 18.84
CA SER A 816 -17.57 -28.93 19.31
C SER A 816 -18.62 -29.72 18.52
N ALA A 817 -18.50 -31.03 18.60
CA ALA A 817 -19.51 -31.98 18.15
C ALA A 817 -20.95 -31.60 18.54
N ASP A 818 -21.13 -31.38 19.84
CA ASP A 818 -22.43 -30.99 20.37
C ASP A 818 -22.90 -29.61 19.86
N GLN A 819 -21.97 -28.68 19.55
CA GLN A 819 -22.30 -27.36 19.00
C GLN A 819 -22.95 -27.43 17.62
N LEU A 820 -22.54 -28.40 16.80
CA LEU A 820 -23.05 -28.53 15.43
C LEU A 820 -24.43 -29.18 15.36
N ASN A 821 -24.81 -29.92 16.39
CA ASN A 821 -26.10 -30.61 16.50
C ASN A 821 -27.17 -29.78 17.22
N ASN A 822 -26.75 -28.76 17.97
CA ASN A 822 -27.61 -27.99 18.85
C ASN A 822 -27.68 -26.52 18.41
N SER A 823 -28.90 -26.05 18.14
CA SER A 823 -29.14 -24.64 17.82
C SER A 823 -30.28 -24.09 18.66
N ILE A 824 -30.07 -22.92 19.25
CA ILE A 824 -31.13 -22.12 19.87
C ILE A 824 -31.71 -21.22 18.79
N LYS A 825 -33.01 -21.34 18.57
CA LYS A 825 -33.78 -20.47 17.68
C LYS A 825 -34.72 -19.64 18.53
N GLY A 826 -34.85 -18.36 18.21
CA GLY A 826 -35.88 -17.56 18.83
C GLY A 826 -36.49 -16.54 17.91
N LEU A 827 -37.61 -16.01 18.37
CA LEU A 827 -38.37 -14.96 17.72
C LEU A 827 -38.77 -13.96 18.79
N ILE A 828 -38.46 -12.70 18.55
CA ILE A 828 -39.02 -11.59 19.30
C ILE A 828 -40.25 -11.14 18.52
N PHE A 829 -41.42 -11.09 19.17
CA PHE A 829 -42.68 -10.73 18.51
C PHE A 829 -43.45 -9.71 19.33
N TRP A 830 -44.26 -8.91 18.64
CA TRP A 830 -45.15 -7.98 19.29
C TRP A 830 -46.43 -8.70 19.71
N ASP A 831 -46.50 -9.01 21.00
CA ASP A 831 -47.66 -9.62 21.65
C ASP A 831 -48.71 -8.54 21.91
N LYS A 832 -49.75 -8.51 21.07
CA LYS A 832 -50.77 -7.46 21.08
C LYS A 832 -51.87 -7.74 22.09
N ASN A 833 -52.14 -9.00 22.38
CA ASN A 833 -53.21 -9.40 23.30
C ASN A 833 -52.70 -9.71 24.72
N SER A 834 -51.38 -9.60 24.94
CA SER A 834 -50.70 -9.88 26.22
C SER A 834 -50.83 -11.31 26.72
N ASP A 835 -51.14 -12.27 25.84
CA ASP A 835 -51.36 -13.67 26.24
C ASP A 835 -50.06 -14.49 26.30
N GLY A 836 -48.92 -13.88 25.94
CA GLY A 836 -47.60 -14.47 25.94
C GLY A 836 -47.34 -15.43 24.77
N LYS A 837 -48.26 -15.57 23.82
CA LYS A 837 -48.21 -16.55 22.72
C LYS A 837 -48.43 -15.88 21.37
N GLN A 838 -47.50 -16.11 20.43
CA GLN A 838 -47.62 -15.54 19.09
C GLN A 838 -48.85 -16.10 18.35
N SER A 839 -49.85 -15.25 18.14
CA SER A 839 -50.98 -15.50 17.24
C SER A 839 -50.61 -15.20 15.78
N LYS A 840 -51.40 -15.70 14.81
CA LYS A 840 -51.12 -15.51 13.36
C LYS A 840 -51.02 -14.03 12.95
N ASP A 841 -51.68 -13.13 13.68
CA ASP A 841 -51.76 -11.70 13.39
C ASP A 841 -50.73 -10.84 14.17
N GLU A 842 -49.80 -11.51 14.89
CA GLU A 842 -48.75 -10.89 15.69
C GLU A 842 -47.40 -10.96 14.99
N PRO A 843 -46.88 -9.82 14.50
CA PRO A 843 -45.65 -9.81 13.72
C PRO A 843 -44.42 -9.97 14.61
N GLY A 844 -43.37 -10.52 14.02
CA GLY A 844 -42.02 -10.46 14.59
C GLY A 844 -41.51 -9.01 14.66
N VAL A 845 -40.65 -8.73 15.63
CA VAL A 845 -40.15 -7.37 15.90
C VAL A 845 -38.66 -7.36 16.22
N ALA A 846 -37.90 -6.55 15.49
CA ALA A 846 -36.45 -6.40 15.66
C ALA A 846 -36.08 -5.37 16.74
N LEU A 847 -36.46 -5.65 18.00
CA LEU A 847 -36.20 -4.80 19.17
C LEU A 847 -35.59 -5.60 20.33
N GLY A 848 -34.86 -4.91 21.20
CA GLY A 848 -34.18 -5.52 22.34
C GLY A 848 -32.87 -6.21 21.97
N ASP A 849 -32.24 -6.81 22.97
CA ASP A 849 -30.97 -7.51 22.80
C ASP A 849 -31.06 -8.93 23.35
N VAL A 850 -30.63 -9.90 22.55
CA VAL A 850 -30.56 -11.30 22.98
C VAL A 850 -29.13 -11.61 23.38
N PHE A 851 -28.97 -12.26 24.52
CA PHE A 851 -27.70 -12.72 25.05
C PHE A 851 -27.76 -14.21 25.35
N LEU A 852 -26.69 -14.91 25.03
CA LEU A 852 -26.42 -16.24 25.51
C LEU A 852 -25.39 -16.14 26.65
N GLY A 853 -25.81 -16.44 27.88
CA GLY A 853 -24.99 -16.17 29.06
C GLY A 853 -24.88 -14.67 29.39
N PHE A 854 -23.73 -14.23 29.89
CA PHE A 854 -23.52 -12.85 30.34
C PHE A 854 -22.89 -11.93 29.29
N THR A 855 -22.21 -12.48 28.28
CA THR A 855 -21.32 -11.70 27.40
C THR A 855 -21.58 -11.91 25.90
N THR A 856 -22.17 -13.04 25.50
CA THR A 856 -22.34 -13.37 24.08
C THR A 856 -23.64 -12.79 23.56
N ARG A 857 -23.58 -11.77 22.71
CA ARG A 857 -24.76 -11.17 22.05
C ARG A 857 -25.14 -11.99 20.82
N VAL A 858 -26.44 -12.21 20.64
CA VAL A 858 -27.04 -12.89 19.49
C VAL A 858 -27.81 -11.86 18.68
N TYR A 859 -27.59 -11.82 17.37
CA TYR A 859 -28.25 -10.86 16.48
C TYR A 859 -29.49 -11.49 15.84
N HIS A 860 -30.55 -10.70 15.72
CA HIS A 860 -31.79 -11.07 15.05
C HIS A 860 -31.92 -10.35 13.70
N ASN A 861 -32.67 -10.93 12.76
CA ASN A 861 -33.01 -10.31 11.50
C ASN A 861 -34.10 -9.21 11.66
N ALA A 862 -34.59 -8.67 10.54
CA ALA A 862 -35.60 -7.60 10.52
C ALA A 862 -36.96 -8.06 11.07
N GLU A 863 -37.23 -9.36 10.99
CA GLU A 863 -38.42 -10.04 11.51
C GLU A 863 -38.25 -10.47 12.98
N GLY A 864 -37.14 -10.10 13.64
CA GLY A 864 -36.90 -10.47 15.04
C GLY A 864 -36.53 -11.94 15.26
N GLN A 865 -36.25 -12.70 14.19
CA GLN A 865 -35.79 -14.08 14.26
C GLN A 865 -34.28 -14.15 14.45
N PHE A 866 -33.83 -15.07 15.30
CA PHE A 866 -32.41 -15.35 15.49
C PHE A 866 -32.15 -16.85 15.60
N LYS A 867 -30.94 -17.27 15.25
CA LYS A 867 -30.46 -18.64 15.39
C LYS A 867 -28.99 -18.60 15.82
N THR A 868 -28.65 -19.30 16.90
CA THR A 868 -27.26 -19.46 17.36
C THR A 868 -26.95 -20.93 17.61
N LEU A 869 -25.74 -21.37 17.28
CA LEU A 869 -25.24 -22.71 17.63
C LEU A 869 -24.71 -22.72 19.07
N VAL A 870 -24.96 -23.79 19.82
CA VAL A 870 -24.56 -23.92 21.23
C VAL A 870 -24.11 -25.32 21.59
N PRO A 871 -23.12 -25.53 22.48
CA PRO A 871 -22.72 -26.86 22.92
C PRO A 871 -23.86 -27.59 23.64
N SER A 872 -23.69 -28.88 23.90
CA SER A 872 -24.49 -29.59 24.90
C SER A 872 -24.19 -28.99 26.28
N GLY A 873 -25.21 -28.81 27.11
CA GLY A 873 -25.08 -28.23 28.43
C GLY A 873 -26.11 -27.16 28.75
N GLN A 874 -25.95 -26.57 29.93
CA GLN A 874 -26.88 -25.59 30.46
C GLN A 874 -26.48 -24.17 30.04
N PHE A 875 -27.36 -23.52 29.30
CA PHE A 875 -27.24 -22.13 28.90
C PHE A 875 -28.31 -21.30 29.57
N THR A 876 -28.08 -19.99 29.58
CA THR A 876 -29.11 -19.04 29.96
C THR A 876 -29.31 -18.10 28.79
N LEU A 877 -30.42 -18.27 28.06
CA LEU A 877 -30.82 -17.34 27.03
C LEU A 877 -31.51 -16.17 27.70
N ARG A 878 -30.88 -15.01 27.66
CA ARG A 878 -31.40 -13.79 28.26
C ARG A 878 -31.83 -12.84 27.18
N TYR A 879 -33.05 -12.37 27.30
CA TYR A 879 -33.52 -11.27 26.48
C TYR A 879 -33.58 -10.02 27.33
N ARG A 880 -32.79 -9.03 26.93
CA ARG A 880 -32.85 -7.69 27.49
C ARG A 880 -33.92 -6.93 26.74
N VAL A 881 -35.07 -6.84 27.38
CA VAL A 881 -36.19 -6.03 26.89
C VAL A 881 -35.74 -4.58 26.74
N PRO A 882 -36.08 -3.93 25.62
CA PRO A 882 -35.77 -2.52 25.39
C PRO A 882 -36.56 -1.62 26.35
N GLU A 883 -36.09 -0.39 26.53
CA GLU A 883 -36.74 0.61 27.39
C GLU A 883 -38.21 0.84 26.97
N HIS A 884 -39.11 1.01 27.96
CA HIS A 884 -40.57 1.16 27.80
C HIS A 884 -41.34 -0.07 27.30
N TRP A 885 -40.67 -1.21 27.16
CA TRP A 885 -41.31 -2.50 26.91
C TRP A 885 -41.25 -3.38 28.16
N ILE A 886 -42.16 -4.35 28.20
CA ILE A 886 -42.25 -5.42 29.19
C ILE A 886 -42.35 -6.73 28.41
N LEU A 887 -41.75 -7.77 28.96
CA LEU A 887 -41.94 -9.12 28.47
C LEU A 887 -43.30 -9.66 28.91
N THR A 888 -44.09 -10.17 27.97
CA THR A 888 -45.37 -10.86 28.23
C THR A 888 -45.22 -12.37 28.20
N SER A 889 -44.27 -12.87 27.42
CA SER A 889 -43.97 -14.30 27.35
C SER A 889 -42.99 -14.70 28.47
N GLY A 890 -43.51 -15.23 29.57
CA GLY A 890 -42.73 -15.94 30.59
C GLY A 890 -41.50 -15.18 31.13
N GLU A 891 -40.37 -15.90 31.23
CA GLU A 891 -39.13 -15.43 31.88
C GLU A 891 -38.21 -14.66 30.92
N PHE A 892 -37.55 -13.60 31.41
CA PHE A 892 -36.49 -12.87 30.66
C PHE A 892 -35.24 -13.70 30.39
N SER A 893 -35.19 -14.87 31.00
CA SER A 893 -34.03 -15.72 31.13
C SER A 893 -34.50 -17.16 31.12
N TYR A 894 -34.33 -17.85 30.00
CA TYR A 894 -34.63 -19.27 29.92
C TYR A 894 -33.38 -20.08 30.25
N PRO A 895 -33.40 -20.95 31.29
CA PRO A 895 -32.42 -22.01 31.38
C PRO A 895 -32.68 -22.97 30.22
N ILE A 896 -31.67 -23.16 29.39
CA ILE A 896 -31.74 -24.04 28.23
C ILE A 896 -30.80 -25.19 28.48
N ASP A 897 -31.36 -26.38 28.61
CA ASP A 897 -30.57 -27.60 28.54
C ASP A 897 -30.39 -28.00 27.07
N ALA A 898 -29.30 -27.52 26.48
CA ALA A 898 -28.91 -27.90 25.14
C ALA A 898 -28.42 -29.36 25.05
N SER A 899 -28.43 -30.12 26.15
CA SER A 899 -28.12 -31.56 26.15
C SER A 899 -29.31 -32.42 25.69
N ASN A 900 -30.52 -31.85 25.56
CA ASN A 900 -31.74 -32.61 25.22
C ASN A 900 -32.66 -31.83 24.25
N ILE A 901 -32.10 -31.36 23.12
CA ILE A 901 -32.80 -30.48 22.17
C ILE A 901 -33.91 -31.17 21.36
N GLN A 902 -34.01 -32.51 21.35
CA GLN A 902 -35.16 -33.18 20.72
C GLN A 902 -36.51 -32.83 21.40
N ASN A 903 -36.48 -32.32 22.64
CA ASN A 903 -37.64 -31.77 23.33
C ASN A 903 -37.84 -30.25 23.13
N LEU A 904 -36.88 -29.55 22.52
CA LEU A 904 -36.99 -28.15 22.12
C LEU A 904 -37.40 -28.07 20.64
N LYS A 905 -38.60 -28.59 20.33
CA LYS A 905 -39.24 -28.38 19.02
C LYS A 905 -39.75 -26.95 18.84
N ASP A 906 -39.68 -26.12 19.88
CA ASP A 906 -40.25 -24.78 19.87
C ASP A 906 -39.19 -23.70 19.67
N THR A 907 -39.51 -22.73 18.82
CA THR A 907 -38.77 -21.47 18.71
C THR A 907 -39.00 -20.68 19.99
N PHE A 908 -37.96 -20.30 20.74
CA PHE A 908 -38.12 -19.47 21.94
C PHE A 908 -38.77 -18.15 21.56
N ARG A 909 -39.91 -17.84 22.17
CA ARG A 909 -40.69 -16.67 21.81
C ARG A 909 -40.57 -15.63 22.91
N PHE A 910 -40.12 -14.44 22.53
CA PHE A 910 -40.10 -13.26 23.39
C PHE A 910 -41.20 -12.32 22.92
N GLY A 911 -42.39 -12.52 23.47
CA GLY A 911 -43.52 -11.62 23.36
C GLY A 911 -43.24 -10.39 24.19
N ILE A 912 -43.24 -9.24 23.53
CA ILE A 912 -43.12 -7.96 24.20
C ILE A 912 -44.37 -7.13 23.96
N ILE A 913 -44.78 -6.43 25.02
CA ILE A 913 -45.81 -5.40 24.95
C ILE A 913 -45.26 -4.11 25.56
N PRO A 914 -45.70 -2.93 25.11
CA PRO A 914 -45.31 -1.69 25.78
C PRO A 914 -45.95 -1.51 27.16
N ILE A 915 -45.14 -1.11 28.16
CA ILE A 915 -45.67 -0.62 29.47
C ILE A 915 -46.19 0.81 29.37
N GLN A 916 -45.64 1.58 28.43
CA GLN A 916 -45.96 2.97 28.24
C GLN A 916 -45.91 3.29 26.76
N MET A 917 -46.89 4.07 26.29
CA MET A 917 -46.88 4.63 24.94
C MET A 917 -45.87 5.77 24.89
N VAL A 918 -44.78 5.54 24.17
CA VAL A 918 -43.64 6.41 23.98
C VAL A 918 -43.34 6.43 22.49
N ASN A 919 -43.40 7.61 21.92
CA ASN A 919 -43.18 7.83 20.51
C ASN A 919 -41.69 8.15 20.36
N LYS A 920 -40.95 7.33 19.61
CA LYS A 920 -39.51 7.49 19.43
C LYS A 920 -39.08 6.93 18.09
N ILE A 921 -38.62 7.81 17.22
CA ILE A 921 -38.06 7.43 15.92
C ILE A 921 -36.57 7.67 15.92
N ASP A 922 -35.83 6.76 15.35
CA ASP A 922 -34.41 6.90 15.08
C ASP A 922 -34.17 7.06 13.59
N VAL A 923 -33.15 7.83 13.22
CA VAL A 923 -32.78 8.05 11.82
C VAL A 923 -31.27 8.03 11.66
N SER A 924 -30.79 7.42 10.60
CA SER A 924 -29.37 7.40 10.22
C SER A 924 -29.21 7.50 8.71
N ALA A 925 -28.02 7.90 8.26
CA ALA A 925 -27.68 7.99 6.85
C ALA A 925 -26.20 7.63 6.60
N THR A 926 -25.90 7.02 5.45
CA THR A 926 -24.54 6.71 5.02
C THR A 926 -24.43 6.74 3.50
N SER A 927 -23.26 7.08 2.96
CA SER A 927 -23.00 7.09 1.51
C SER A 927 -21.65 6.44 1.19
N GLN A 928 -21.44 6.10 -0.08
CA GLN A 928 -20.10 5.93 -0.65
C GLN A 928 -19.39 7.30 -0.75
N GLN A 929 -18.10 7.28 -1.07
CA GLN A 929 -17.30 8.49 -1.31
C GLN A 929 -18.03 9.45 -2.25
N LEU A 930 -18.14 10.72 -1.84
CA LEU A 930 -18.87 11.74 -2.60
C LEU A 930 -17.95 12.35 -3.66
N VAL A 931 -17.92 11.74 -4.85
CA VAL A 931 -17.07 12.18 -5.96
C VAL A 931 -17.80 13.15 -6.90
N CYS A 932 -17.20 14.28 -7.25
CA CYS A 932 -17.84 15.35 -8.03
C CYS A 932 -18.30 14.88 -9.41
N ASN A 933 -19.51 15.31 -9.81
CA ASN A 933 -20.16 14.92 -11.06
C ASN A 933 -20.38 13.41 -11.22
N GLU A 934 -20.14 12.60 -10.18
CA GLU A 934 -20.50 11.19 -10.15
C GLU A 934 -21.82 10.98 -9.40
N GLU A 935 -22.44 9.84 -9.66
CA GLU A 935 -23.59 9.38 -8.91
C GLU A 935 -23.12 8.67 -7.64
N ALA A 936 -23.52 9.16 -6.46
CA ALA A 936 -23.24 8.48 -5.21
C ALA A 936 -24.54 8.05 -4.52
N PRO A 937 -24.64 6.78 -4.05
CA PRO A 937 -25.80 6.30 -3.33
C PRO A 937 -25.78 6.74 -1.86
N LEU A 938 -26.81 7.48 -1.44
CA LEU A 938 -27.13 7.74 -0.05
C LEU A 938 -28.18 6.74 0.45
N TYR A 939 -27.86 6.04 1.53
CA TYR A 939 -28.76 5.14 2.23
C TYR A 939 -29.24 5.81 3.52
N VAL A 940 -30.54 6.08 3.62
CA VAL A 940 -31.20 6.63 4.82
C VAL A 940 -32.07 5.55 5.45
N ILE A 941 -31.93 5.36 6.76
CA ILE A 941 -32.69 4.37 7.53
C ILE A 941 -33.53 5.13 8.56
N VAL A 942 -34.84 4.89 8.56
CA VAL A 942 -35.76 5.38 9.59
C VAL A 942 -36.30 4.18 10.35
N LYS A 943 -36.07 4.10 11.66
CA LYS A 943 -36.49 2.97 12.49
C LYS A 943 -37.36 3.46 13.65
N ASN A 944 -38.50 2.80 13.85
CA ASN A 944 -39.30 3.03 15.05
C ASN A 944 -38.68 2.29 16.24
N LYS A 945 -38.13 3.02 17.20
CA LYS A 945 -37.58 2.48 18.47
C LYS A 945 -38.53 2.71 19.65
N GLY A 946 -39.66 3.35 19.42
CA GLY A 946 -40.70 3.58 20.41
C GLY A 946 -41.60 2.37 20.59
N THR A 947 -42.73 2.60 21.22
CA THR A 947 -43.68 1.56 21.62
C THR A 947 -45.02 1.65 20.88
N SER A 948 -45.28 2.76 20.21
CA SER A 948 -46.52 3.00 19.47
C SER A 948 -46.29 2.92 17.96
N ILE A 949 -47.33 2.60 17.21
CA ILE A 949 -47.34 2.79 15.75
C ILE A 949 -47.24 4.29 15.49
N GLN A 950 -46.34 4.67 14.58
CA GLN A 950 -46.09 6.07 14.27
C GLN A 950 -46.26 6.35 12.78
N ASN A 951 -46.90 7.46 12.47
CA ASN A 951 -46.79 8.07 11.16
C ASN A 951 -45.56 8.97 11.18
N VAL A 952 -44.59 8.66 10.33
CA VAL A 952 -43.31 9.37 10.30
C VAL A 952 -43.21 10.18 9.04
N LYS A 953 -43.02 11.50 9.19
CA LYS A 953 -42.66 12.36 8.07
C LYS A 953 -41.15 12.56 8.07
N LEU A 954 -40.45 11.88 7.18
CA LEU A 954 -39.03 12.12 6.96
C LEU A 954 -38.85 13.35 6.08
N ARG A 955 -37.94 14.24 6.49
CA ARG A 955 -37.38 15.32 5.69
C ARG A 955 -35.89 15.05 5.51
N LEU A 956 -35.43 14.96 4.27
CA LEU A 956 -34.00 14.94 3.95
C LEU A 956 -33.63 16.29 3.35
N ASP A 957 -32.85 17.09 4.08
CA ASP A 957 -32.15 18.24 3.50
C ASP A 957 -30.88 17.73 2.81
N PHE A 958 -30.76 17.99 1.51
CA PHE A 958 -29.70 17.42 0.68
C PHE A 958 -28.89 18.50 -0.06
N GLN A 959 -27.69 18.11 -0.46
CA GLN A 959 -26.84 18.84 -1.38
C GLN A 959 -26.54 17.95 -2.60
N GLY A 960 -26.37 18.55 -3.78
CA GLY A 960 -26.38 17.82 -5.04
C GLY A 960 -27.76 17.72 -5.69
N THR A 961 -27.81 17.03 -6.82
CA THR A 961 -29.02 16.86 -7.63
C THR A 961 -29.52 15.43 -7.47
N PRO A 962 -30.72 15.18 -6.90
CA PRO A 962 -31.23 13.83 -6.70
C PRO A 962 -31.60 13.18 -8.04
N ILE A 963 -31.24 11.90 -8.19
CA ILE A 963 -31.63 11.06 -9.32
C ILE A 963 -32.71 10.12 -8.83
N LEU A 964 -33.91 10.27 -9.40
CA LEU A 964 -35.11 9.63 -8.90
C LEU A 964 -35.56 8.51 -9.85
N GLN A 965 -35.21 7.27 -9.54
CA GLN A 965 -35.56 6.10 -10.36
C GLN A 965 -36.43 5.06 -9.63
N ASN A 966 -36.25 4.84 -8.32
CA ASN A 966 -36.87 3.71 -7.61
C ASN A 966 -37.92 4.08 -6.53
N MET A 967 -37.55 4.86 -5.50
CA MET A 967 -38.50 5.32 -4.46
C MET A 967 -38.61 6.84 -4.52
N LEU A 968 -39.71 7.32 -5.10
CA LEU A 968 -39.96 8.75 -5.24
C LEU A 968 -40.34 9.37 -3.89
N PRO A 969 -39.86 10.58 -3.57
CA PRO A 969 -40.37 11.34 -2.44
C PRO A 969 -41.82 11.75 -2.69
N ASP A 970 -42.63 11.79 -1.63
CA ASP A 970 -44.02 12.26 -1.69
C ASP A 970 -44.10 13.72 -2.13
N SER A 971 -43.09 14.52 -1.76
CA SER A 971 -42.93 15.87 -2.26
C SER A 971 -41.48 16.34 -2.18
N ILE A 972 -41.15 17.28 -3.05
CA ILE A 972 -39.85 17.97 -3.08
C ILE A 972 -40.14 19.46 -2.95
N ARG A 973 -39.53 20.12 -1.96
CA ARG A 973 -39.63 21.58 -1.79
C ARG A 973 -38.24 22.15 -1.58
N GLN A 974 -37.78 22.97 -2.50
CA GLN A 974 -36.42 23.53 -2.49
C GLN A 974 -35.36 22.40 -2.44
N ARG A 975 -34.46 22.41 -1.45
CA ARG A 975 -33.42 21.39 -1.20
C ARG A 975 -33.82 20.36 -0.13
N ALA A 976 -35.11 20.07 -0.02
CA ALA A 976 -35.63 19.09 0.91
C ALA A 976 -36.59 18.11 0.21
N MET A 977 -36.36 16.82 0.43
CA MET A 977 -37.26 15.74 0.02
C MET A 977 -38.05 15.22 1.22
N TYR A 978 -39.29 14.83 0.99
CA TYR A 978 -40.20 14.38 2.03
C TYR A 978 -40.78 13.00 1.72
N TRP A 979 -40.81 12.13 2.73
CA TRP A 979 -41.53 10.85 2.70
C TRP A 979 -42.42 10.73 3.92
N THR A 980 -43.55 10.08 3.74
CA THR A 980 -44.52 9.77 4.77
C THR A 980 -44.60 8.26 4.89
N PHE A 981 -44.20 7.76 6.04
CA PHE A 981 -44.36 6.36 6.39
C PHE A 981 -45.54 6.24 7.31
N ASP A 982 -46.68 5.84 6.75
CA ASP A 982 -47.88 5.57 7.52
C ASP A 982 -47.74 4.24 8.27
N SER A 983 -48.24 4.24 9.50
CA SER A 983 -48.32 3.05 10.33
C SER A 983 -46.99 2.30 10.50
N LEU A 984 -45.87 3.02 10.73
CA LEU A 984 -44.59 2.41 11.02
C LEU A 984 -44.65 1.72 12.39
N SER A 985 -44.85 0.40 12.39
CA SER A 985 -44.90 -0.42 13.60
C SER A 985 -43.59 -0.35 14.39
N PRO A 986 -43.64 -0.56 15.72
CA PRO A 986 -42.42 -0.64 16.51
C PRO A 986 -41.43 -1.68 15.97
N GLY A 987 -40.14 -1.37 16.03
CA GLY A 987 -39.05 -2.20 15.52
C GLY A 987 -38.90 -2.23 14.00
N ALA A 988 -39.93 -1.83 13.25
CA ALA A 988 -39.86 -1.74 11.80
C ALA A 988 -38.92 -0.61 11.36
N ALA A 989 -38.20 -0.85 10.27
CA ALA A 989 -37.36 0.13 9.61
C ALA A 989 -37.83 0.35 8.17
N ARG A 990 -37.53 1.55 7.65
CA ARG A 990 -37.66 1.91 6.24
C ARG A 990 -36.29 2.30 5.72
N TRP A 991 -35.92 1.69 4.62
CA TRP A 991 -34.67 1.95 3.92
C TRP A 991 -34.99 2.77 2.67
N ILE A 992 -34.29 3.88 2.53
CA ILE A 992 -34.39 4.75 1.37
C ILE A 992 -33.01 4.79 0.76
N LYS A 993 -32.88 4.26 -0.46
CA LYS A 993 -31.69 4.46 -1.29
C LYS A 993 -31.99 5.58 -2.27
N LEU A 994 -31.17 6.63 -2.26
CA LEU A 994 -31.24 7.73 -3.21
C LEU A 994 -29.89 7.91 -3.85
N ASP A 995 -29.88 7.93 -5.17
CA ASP A 995 -28.68 8.25 -5.90
C ASP A 995 -28.65 9.77 -6.11
N PHE A 996 -27.53 10.42 -5.79
CA PHE A 996 -27.33 11.84 -6.00
C PHE A 996 -26.26 12.04 -7.04
N LEU A 997 -26.54 12.87 -8.05
CA LEU A 997 -25.47 13.50 -8.82
C LEU A 997 -24.80 14.52 -7.91
N ILE A 998 -23.58 14.22 -7.52
CA ILE A 998 -22.80 15.01 -6.59
C ILE A 998 -22.38 16.33 -7.27
N PRO A 999 -22.46 17.49 -6.57
CA PRO A 999 -22.07 18.77 -7.12
C PRO A 999 -20.67 18.76 -7.75
N GLY A 1000 -20.51 19.51 -8.82
CA GLY A 1000 -19.22 19.69 -9.48
C GLY A 1000 -18.22 20.51 -8.64
N VAL A 1001 -17.05 20.76 -9.22
CA VAL A 1001 -15.91 21.46 -8.60
C VAL A 1001 -16.20 22.78 -7.90
N GLY A 1002 -17.29 23.48 -8.21
CA GLY A 1002 -17.62 24.77 -7.59
C GLY A 1002 -17.73 24.74 -6.06
N GLN A 1003 -17.75 23.54 -5.45
CA GLN A 1003 -17.80 23.30 -4.01
C GLN A 1003 -16.60 22.46 -3.50
N ILE A 1004 -15.50 22.39 -4.25
CA ILE A 1004 -14.32 21.57 -3.90
C ILE A 1004 -13.72 21.98 -2.55
N GLY A 1005 -13.46 21.00 -1.70
CA GLY A 1005 -12.97 21.23 -0.32
C GLY A 1005 -14.07 21.56 0.69
N ASP A 1006 -15.31 21.81 0.26
CA ASP A 1006 -16.45 21.87 1.16
C ASP A 1006 -16.85 20.46 1.61
N SER A 1007 -17.42 20.36 2.81
CA SER A 1007 -18.10 19.13 3.22
C SER A 1007 -19.55 19.16 2.74
N LEU A 1008 -19.96 18.12 2.03
CA LEU A 1008 -21.36 17.91 1.70
C LEU A 1008 -22.09 17.35 2.91
N VAL A 1009 -23.20 17.99 3.27
CA VAL A 1009 -24.01 17.66 4.44
C VAL A 1009 -25.39 17.22 4.00
N TYR A 1010 -25.75 16.00 4.38
CA TYR A 1010 -27.08 15.43 4.25
C TYR A 1010 -27.70 15.33 5.64
N LYS A 1011 -28.78 16.07 5.86
CA LYS A 1011 -29.45 16.12 7.15
C LYS A 1011 -30.81 15.45 7.04
N SER A 1012 -30.95 14.31 7.71
CA SER A 1012 -32.20 13.59 7.83
C SER A 1012 -32.91 14.01 9.12
N THR A 1013 -34.14 14.48 9.00
CA THR A 1013 -35.01 14.86 10.12
C THR A 1013 -36.30 14.05 10.05
N ALA A 1014 -36.50 13.13 10.99
CA ALA A 1014 -37.72 12.33 11.08
C ALA A 1014 -38.68 12.99 12.07
N PHE A 1015 -39.80 13.52 11.58
CA PHE A 1015 -40.87 14.08 12.40
C PHE A 1015 -41.88 12.99 12.74
N TYR A 1016 -42.27 12.93 14.00
CA TYR A 1016 -43.27 11.99 14.48
C TYR A 1016 -44.11 12.66 15.57
N GLN A 1017 -45.32 12.16 15.75
CA GLN A 1017 -46.27 12.78 16.65
C GLN A 1017 -45.97 12.36 18.09
N GLN A 1018 -45.79 13.30 19.01
CA GLN A 1018 -45.61 13.02 20.44
C GLN A 1018 -46.96 13.03 21.19
N SER A 1019 -47.89 13.90 20.78
CA SER A 1019 -49.28 13.97 21.26
C SER A 1019 -50.17 14.64 20.20
N PRO A 1020 -51.51 14.71 20.37
CA PRO A 1020 -52.42 15.40 19.42
C PRO A 1020 -51.98 16.82 19.02
N ASN A 1021 -51.32 17.55 19.93
CA ASN A 1021 -50.88 18.93 19.71
C ASN A 1021 -49.35 19.11 19.70
N LEU A 1022 -48.57 18.03 19.78
CA LEU A 1022 -47.11 18.10 19.88
C LEU A 1022 -46.45 17.14 18.88
N VAL A 1023 -45.56 17.68 18.05
CA VAL A 1023 -44.71 16.94 17.11
C VAL A 1023 -43.27 17.05 17.58
N ASP A 1024 -42.57 15.92 17.61
CA ASP A 1024 -41.14 15.84 17.95
C ASP A 1024 -40.32 15.43 16.72
N SER A 1025 -39.00 15.52 16.80
CA SER A 1025 -38.12 15.15 15.69
C SER A 1025 -36.77 14.60 16.12
N THR A 1026 -36.31 13.58 15.39
CA THR A 1026 -34.93 13.09 15.49
C THR A 1026 -34.13 13.53 14.28
N ILE A 1027 -32.89 13.98 14.51
CA ILE A 1027 -32.01 14.55 13.49
C ILE A 1027 -30.72 13.74 13.41
N TYR A 1028 -30.35 13.35 12.19
CA TYR A 1028 -29.04 12.79 11.88
C TYR A 1028 -28.37 13.60 10.77
N ARG A 1029 -27.06 13.81 10.90
CA ARG A 1029 -26.24 14.53 9.92
C ARG A 1029 -25.16 13.60 9.41
N TYR A 1030 -25.25 13.24 8.14
CA TYR A 1030 -24.16 12.62 7.41
C TYR A 1030 -23.36 13.72 6.72
N GLN A 1031 -22.03 13.69 6.89
CA GLN A 1031 -21.12 14.68 6.34
C GLN A 1031 -19.89 13.97 5.81
N ASP A 1032 -19.52 14.25 4.57
CA ASP A 1032 -18.28 13.76 3.96
C ASP A 1032 -17.64 14.87 3.10
N ILE A 1033 -16.35 14.76 2.84
CA ILE A 1033 -15.60 15.72 2.03
C ILE A 1033 -15.95 15.49 0.56
N LEU A 1034 -16.22 16.57 -0.17
CA LEU A 1034 -16.43 16.50 -1.61
C LEU A 1034 -15.10 16.21 -2.33
N LEU A 1035 -15.02 15.08 -3.01
CA LEU A 1035 -13.84 14.62 -3.74
C LEU A 1035 -14.02 14.91 -5.24
N CYS A 1036 -13.39 15.94 -5.78
CA CYS A 1036 -13.45 16.14 -7.22
C CYS A 1036 -12.23 15.54 -7.92
N SER A 1037 -12.47 14.75 -8.96
CA SER A 1037 -11.60 14.81 -10.13
C SER A 1037 -11.87 16.15 -10.81
N TYR A 1038 -11.03 17.15 -10.55
CA TYR A 1038 -11.08 18.41 -11.26
C TYR A 1038 -9.81 18.58 -12.07
N ASP A 1039 -9.92 18.31 -13.36
CA ASP A 1039 -9.05 18.88 -14.37
C ASP A 1039 -9.82 20.01 -15.09
N PRO A 1040 -9.23 21.18 -15.34
CA PRO A 1040 -9.99 22.37 -15.62
C PRO A 1040 -10.29 22.54 -17.12
N ASN A 1041 -11.58 22.51 -17.47
CA ASN A 1041 -12.08 23.21 -18.65
C ASN A 1041 -12.12 24.72 -18.34
N ASP A 1042 -10.96 25.37 -18.33
CA ASP A 1042 -10.78 26.75 -17.88
C ASP A 1042 -10.21 27.68 -18.94
N LYS A 1043 -10.25 28.97 -18.63
CA LYS A 1043 -9.63 30.04 -19.39
C LYS A 1043 -8.72 30.84 -18.47
N LEU A 1044 -7.48 31.01 -18.89
CA LEU A 1044 -6.45 31.76 -18.19
C LEU A 1044 -6.12 33.03 -18.97
N VAL A 1045 -5.71 34.09 -18.28
CA VAL A 1045 -5.20 35.33 -18.89
C VAL A 1045 -3.86 35.70 -18.28
N GLN A 1046 -2.89 36.08 -19.11
CA GLN A 1046 -1.60 36.57 -18.67
C GLN A 1046 -1.27 37.92 -19.35
N PRO A 1047 -0.88 38.96 -18.59
CA PRO A 1047 -0.81 39.00 -17.13
C PRO A 1047 -2.20 38.90 -16.47
N GLU A 1048 -2.27 38.26 -15.30
CA GLU A 1048 -3.51 38.14 -14.52
C GLU A 1048 -3.91 39.46 -13.81
N GLY A 1049 -3.04 40.46 -13.85
CA GLY A 1049 -3.20 41.74 -13.15
C GLY A 1049 -2.72 41.70 -11.68
N LEU A 1050 -2.32 42.85 -11.14
CA LEU A 1050 -1.77 42.97 -9.78
C LEU A 1050 -2.85 43.12 -8.72
N GLN A 1051 -2.57 42.57 -7.53
CA GLN A 1051 -3.38 42.63 -6.31
C GLN A 1051 -4.79 42.00 -6.45
N LYS A 1052 -5.63 42.11 -5.41
CA LYS A 1052 -7.02 41.60 -5.44
C LYS A 1052 -7.89 42.29 -6.52
N ASN A 1053 -7.43 43.43 -7.03
CA ASN A 1053 -8.16 44.26 -7.99
C ASN A 1053 -7.78 43.99 -9.46
N LYS A 1054 -6.95 42.97 -9.77
CA LYS A 1054 -6.61 42.55 -11.14
C LYS A 1054 -6.08 43.68 -12.03
N LEU A 1055 -5.29 44.62 -11.49
CA LEU A 1055 -4.82 45.81 -12.22
C LEU A 1055 -3.80 45.45 -13.31
N THR A 1056 -4.04 45.87 -14.55
CA THR A 1056 -3.24 45.52 -15.72
C THR A 1056 -2.90 46.77 -16.52
N LEU A 1057 -1.64 46.93 -16.95
CA LEU A 1057 -1.23 48.10 -17.73
C LEU A 1057 -1.86 48.11 -19.13
N PHE A 1058 -2.22 49.30 -19.64
CA PHE A 1058 -2.63 49.49 -21.04
C PHE A 1058 -1.51 49.13 -22.04
N ASN A 1059 -1.90 48.89 -23.30
CA ASN A 1059 -1.05 48.61 -24.46
C ASN A 1059 -0.15 47.37 -24.35
N GLN A 1060 -0.53 46.38 -23.55
CA GLN A 1060 0.16 45.09 -23.49
C GLN A 1060 -0.73 43.96 -24.00
N TYR A 1061 -0.11 42.88 -24.49
CA TYR A 1061 -0.87 41.69 -24.87
C TYR A 1061 -1.44 41.01 -23.63
N LEU A 1062 -2.75 40.74 -23.68
CA LEU A 1062 -3.39 39.74 -22.85
C LEU A 1062 -3.35 38.41 -23.57
N ASN A 1063 -2.57 37.46 -23.03
CA ASN A 1063 -2.45 36.11 -23.55
C ASN A 1063 -3.52 35.24 -22.88
N TYR A 1064 -4.45 34.73 -23.68
CA TYR A 1064 -5.51 33.83 -23.24
C TYR A 1064 -5.17 32.38 -23.58
N THR A 1065 -5.37 31.46 -22.64
CA THR A 1065 -5.30 30.01 -22.86
C THR A 1065 -6.58 29.35 -22.40
N ILE A 1066 -7.23 28.60 -23.27
CA ILE A 1066 -8.44 27.82 -22.98
C ILE A 1066 -8.06 26.35 -22.99
N ARG A 1067 -8.30 25.64 -21.88
CA ARG A 1067 -8.07 24.19 -21.75
C ARG A 1067 -9.41 23.45 -21.80
N PHE A 1068 -9.38 22.23 -22.34
CA PHE A 1068 -10.57 21.38 -22.48
C PHE A 1068 -10.22 19.89 -22.33
N GLN A 1069 -11.10 19.08 -21.73
CA GLN A 1069 -10.96 17.64 -21.59
C GLN A 1069 -12.28 16.95 -21.94
N ASN A 1070 -12.22 15.84 -22.69
CA ASN A 1070 -13.37 14.98 -22.96
C ASN A 1070 -13.61 14.03 -21.77
N THR A 1071 -14.38 14.49 -20.78
CA THR A 1071 -14.79 13.67 -19.62
C THR A 1071 -16.01 12.79 -19.90
N GLY A 1072 -16.37 12.60 -21.18
CA GLY A 1072 -17.45 11.69 -21.58
C GLY A 1072 -17.05 10.22 -21.39
N ASN A 1073 -17.76 9.31 -22.06
CA ASN A 1073 -17.40 7.88 -22.13
C ASN A 1073 -17.25 7.37 -23.58
N PHE A 1074 -17.14 8.31 -24.53
CA PHE A 1074 -16.93 8.04 -25.94
C PHE A 1074 -16.01 9.12 -26.55
N PRO A 1075 -15.18 8.78 -27.55
CA PRO A 1075 -14.29 9.77 -28.16
C PRO A 1075 -15.06 10.90 -28.85
N ALA A 1076 -14.71 12.15 -28.52
CA ALA A 1076 -15.31 13.32 -29.13
C ALA A 1076 -14.76 13.50 -30.56
N ARG A 1077 -15.65 13.50 -31.55
CA ARG A 1077 -15.22 13.56 -32.96
C ARG A 1077 -14.96 14.99 -33.41
N HIS A 1078 -15.72 15.94 -32.90
CA HIS A 1078 -15.61 17.36 -33.22
C HIS A 1078 -15.59 18.19 -31.94
N ILE A 1079 -14.70 19.18 -31.86
CA ILE A 1079 -14.71 20.17 -30.77
C ILE A 1079 -14.80 21.56 -31.39
N THR A 1080 -15.70 22.38 -30.87
CA THR A 1080 -15.83 23.79 -31.24
C THR A 1080 -15.69 24.65 -30.01
N ILE A 1081 -14.73 25.58 -30.00
CA ILE A 1081 -14.57 26.56 -28.93
C ILE A 1081 -14.98 27.92 -29.46
N ILE A 1082 -15.91 28.58 -28.79
CA ILE A 1082 -16.39 29.91 -29.14
C ILE A 1082 -16.04 30.87 -28.00
N ASP A 1083 -15.35 31.95 -28.35
CA ASP A 1083 -14.89 32.96 -27.42
C ASP A 1083 -15.42 34.32 -27.85
N THR A 1084 -16.19 34.97 -26.97
CA THR A 1084 -16.69 36.33 -27.22
C THR A 1084 -15.78 37.31 -26.52
N ILE A 1085 -14.82 37.83 -27.29
CA ILE A 1085 -13.81 38.78 -26.88
C ILE A 1085 -14.48 40.08 -26.41
N ASP A 1086 -13.99 40.63 -25.30
CA ASP A 1086 -14.45 41.92 -24.78
C ASP A 1086 -14.34 43.03 -25.84
N ARG A 1087 -15.31 43.94 -25.89
CA ARG A 1087 -15.34 45.02 -26.87
C ARG A 1087 -14.25 46.07 -26.63
N ASP A 1088 -13.70 46.10 -25.42
CA ASP A 1088 -12.58 46.95 -25.05
C ASP A 1088 -11.23 46.37 -25.51
N LEU A 1089 -11.21 45.15 -26.06
CA LEU A 1089 -10.05 44.59 -26.74
C LEU A 1089 -10.09 44.94 -28.24
N ASP A 1090 -8.91 45.22 -28.79
CA ASP A 1090 -8.74 45.48 -30.21
C ASP A 1090 -8.59 44.17 -30.96
N PHE A 1091 -9.68 43.70 -31.58
CA PHE A 1091 -9.70 42.47 -32.36
C PHE A 1091 -8.74 42.50 -33.56
N ALA A 1092 -8.34 43.68 -34.06
CA ALA A 1092 -7.31 43.77 -35.10
C ALA A 1092 -5.92 43.33 -34.60
N SER A 1093 -5.70 43.31 -33.29
CA SER A 1093 -4.49 42.82 -32.64
C SER A 1093 -4.55 41.35 -32.22
N PHE A 1094 -5.63 40.64 -32.59
CA PHE A 1094 -5.80 39.22 -32.26
C PHE A 1094 -4.74 38.37 -32.99
N GLU A 1095 -4.03 37.56 -32.22
CA GLU A 1095 -3.06 36.61 -32.73
C GLU A 1095 -3.29 35.23 -32.11
N PHE A 1096 -3.63 34.26 -32.96
CA PHE A 1096 -3.60 32.85 -32.57
C PHE A 1096 -2.17 32.41 -32.30
N LEU A 1097 -1.94 31.70 -31.19
CA LEU A 1097 -0.60 31.28 -30.77
C LEU A 1097 -0.38 29.80 -31.05
N ASN A 1098 -1.13 28.90 -30.42
CA ASN A 1098 -1.03 27.45 -30.61
C ASN A 1098 -2.27 26.69 -30.11
N ALA A 1099 -2.33 25.41 -30.43
CA ALA A 1099 -3.30 24.45 -29.90
C ALA A 1099 -2.63 23.09 -29.70
N SER A 1100 -3.17 22.25 -28.80
CA SER A 1100 -2.63 20.90 -28.56
C SER A 1100 -2.91 19.91 -29.68
N HIS A 1101 -3.96 20.17 -30.47
CA HIS A 1101 -4.39 19.31 -31.58
C HIS A 1101 -4.46 20.12 -32.88
N PRO A 1102 -4.42 19.45 -34.06
CA PRO A 1102 -4.59 20.11 -35.33
C PRO A 1102 -5.95 20.82 -35.41
N ILE A 1103 -5.91 22.16 -35.50
CA ILE A 1103 -7.11 22.96 -35.67
C ILE A 1103 -7.51 22.97 -37.15
N THR A 1104 -8.78 22.73 -37.42
CA THR A 1104 -9.33 22.64 -38.79
C THR A 1104 -9.92 23.94 -39.27
N GLU A 1105 -10.35 24.83 -38.36
CA GLU A 1105 -10.89 26.13 -38.70
C GLU A 1105 -10.64 27.12 -37.55
N VAL A 1106 -10.16 28.32 -37.88
CA VAL A 1106 -10.15 29.48 -36.98
C VAL A 1106 -10.87 30.61 -37.68
N THR A 1107 -12.03 31.01 -37.18
CA THR A 1107 -12.83 32.08 -37.77
C THR A 1107 -13.11 33.18 -36.76
N GLY A 1108 -12.84 34.43 -37.16
CA GLY A 1108 -13.20 35.63 -36.41
C GLY A 1108 -14.34 36.36 -37.10
N LYS A 1109 -15.42 36.67 -36.39
CA LYS A 1109 -16.52 37.51 -36.90
C LYS A 1109 -16.94 38.51 -35.83
N GLY A 1110 -16.66 39.80 -36.07
CA GLY A 1110 -16.87 40.83 -35.07
C GLY A 1110 -15.91 40.62 -33.89
N ASN A 1111 -16.44 40.53 -32.68
CA ASN A 1111 -15.68 40.21 -31.47
C ASN A 1111 -15.79 38.74 -31.05
N VAL A 1112 -16.27 37.85 -31.93
CA VAL A 1112 -16.36 36.41 -31.65
C VAL A 1112 -15.28 35.67 -32.42
N VAL A 1113 -14.50 34.88 -31.71
CA VAL A 1113 -13.52 33.95 -32.28
C VAL A 1113 -14.02 32.52 -32.08
N LYS A 1114 -13.88 31.72 -33.13
CA LYS A 1114 -14.28 30.32 -33.16
C LYS A 1114 -13.09 29.46 -33.57
N PHE A 1115 -12.81 28.44 -32.78
CA PHE A 1115 -11.78 27.43 -33.00
C PHE A 1115 -12.46 26.07 -33.21
N VAL A 1116 -12.17 25.35 -34.30
CA VAL A 1116 -12.80 24.07 -34.61
C VAL A 1116 -11.77 22.99 -34.84
N PHE A 1117 -11.93 21.87 -34.12
CA PHE A 1117 -11.17 20.63 -34.27
C PHE A 1117 -12.12 19.57 -34.85
N LYS A 1118 -12.15 19.39 -36.18
CA LYS A 1118 -12.93 18.31 -36.81
C LYS A 1118 -12.14 17.03 -36.84
N ASN A 1119 -12.82 15.90 -36.62
CA ASN A 1119 -12.24 14.55 -36.62
C ASN A 1119 -11.07 14.40 -35.63
N ILE A 1120 -11.11 15.11 -34.50
CA ILE A 1120 -10.06 15.04 -33.47
C ILE A 1120 -10.02 13.66 -32.80
N ASN A 1121 -11.16 12.98 -32.72
CA ASN A 1121 -11.32 11.67 -32.06
C ASN A 1121 -10.68 11.64 -30.65
N LEU A 1122 -10.91 12.70 -29.88
CA LEU A 1122 -10.31 12.89 -28.57
C LEU A 1122 -10.84 11.79 -27.62
N PRO A 1123 -10.00 10.85 -27.14
CA PRO A 1123 -10.43 9.78 -26.25
C PRO A 1123 -11.14 10.31 -25.01
N ASP A 1124 -12.01 9.49 -24.43
CA ASP A 1124 -12.63 9.86 -23.16
C ASP A 1124 -11.72 9.57 -21.96
N SER A 1125 -11.94 10.30 -20.88
CA SER A 1125 -11.09 10.21 -19.69
C SER A 1125 -11.17 8.89 -18.94
N THR A 1126 -12.21 8.06 -19.18
CA THR A 1126 -12.33 6.73 -18.54
C THR A 1126 -11.49 5.67 -19.25
N ASN A 1127 -11.38 5.77 -20.58
CA ASN A 1127 -10.59 4.83 -21.38
C ASN A 1127 -9.13 5.27 -21.55
N ASN A 1128 -8.85 6.57 -21.60
CA ASN A 1128 -7.49 7.10 -21.74
C ASN A 1128 -7.39 8.54 -21.23
N GLU A 1129 -7.33 8.67 -19.90
CA GLU A 1129 -7.26 9.96 -19.20
C GLU A 1129 -6.17 10.91 -19.76
N PRO A 1130 -4.91 10.48 -19.94
CA PRO A 1130 -3.86 11.40 -20.40
C PRO A 1130 -4.08 11.96 -21.80
N GLU A 1131 -4.71 11.20 -22.70
CA GLU A 1131 -4.99 11.61 -24.08
C GLU A 1131 -6.35 12.30 -24.24
N SER A 1132 -7.14 12.41 -23.17
CA SER A 1132 -8.47 13.05 -23.20
C SER A 1132 -8.43 14.59 -23.16
N HIS A 1133 -7.24 15.19 -23.05
CA HIS A 1133 -7.00 16.62 -22.80
C HIS A 1133 -6.65 17.42 -24.06
N GLY A 1134 -6.95 18.71 -24.08
CA GLY A 1134 -6.50 19.65 -25.10
C GLY A 1134 -6.54 21.13 -24.69
N PHE A 1135 -5.97 22.01 -25.54
CA PHE A 1135 -5.97 23.46 -25.31
C PHE A 1135 -5.92 24.27 -26.61
N VAL A 1136 -6.29 25.55 -26.52
CA VAL A 1136 -6.02 26.59 -27.52
C VAL A 1136 -5.55 27.87 -26.82
N SER A 1137 -4.57 28.58 -27.40
CA SER A 1137 -4.11 29.87 -26.87
C SER A 1137 -4.02 30.94 -27.96
N PHE A 1138 -4.29 32.19 -27.57
CA PHE A 1138 -4.23 33.38 -28.41
C PHE A 1138 -3.84 34.60 -27.57
N ARG A 1139 -3.45 35.70 -28.21
CA ARG A 1139 -3.19 36.98 -27.54
C ARG A 1139 -3.86 38.14 -28.24
N ILE A 1140 -4.19 39.18 -27.48
CA ILE A 1140 -4.90 40.37 -27.97
C ILE A 1140 -4.61 41.57 -27.07
N LYS A 1141 -4.55 42.78 -27.62
CA LYS A 1141 -4.34 44.03 -26.88
C LYS A 1141 -5.66 44.73 -26.55
N ASP A 1142 -5.61 45.58 -25.55
CA ASP A 1142 -6.63 46.60 -25.29
C ASP A 1142 -6.73 47.61 -26.42
N ARG A 1143 -7.92 48.18 -26.60
CA ARG A 1143 -8.17 49.26 -27.55
C ARG A 1143 -7.50 50.54 -27.05
N SER A 1144 -6.98 51.34 -27.96
CA SER A 1144 -6.42 52.64 -27.59
C SER A 1144 -7.51 53.59 -27.05
N GLY A 1145 -7.16 54.37 -26.02
CA GLY A 1145 -8.03 55.40 -25.45
C GLY A 1145 -9.09 54.91 -24.46
N LEU A 1146 -8.98 53.68 -23.93
CA LEU A 1146 -9.82 53.23 -22.82
C LEU A 1146 -9.65 54.12 -21.58
N ALA A 1147 -10.74 54.28 -20.83
CA ALA A 1147 -10.73 55.01 -19.56
C ALA A 1147 -9.93 54.26 -18.49
N GLU A 1148 -9.34 55.00 -17.55
CA GLU A 1148 -8.71 54.40 -16.38
C GLU A 1148 -9.66 53.48 -15.62
N LYS A 1149 -9.13 52.34 -15.16
CA LYS A 1149 -9.85 51.30 -14.42
C LYS A 1149 -10.97 50.62 -15.22
N THR A 1150 -10.89 50.63 -16.57
CA THR A 1150 -11.77 49.81 -17.42
C THR A 1150 -11.56 48.33 -17.15
N THR A 1151 -12.65 47.60 -16.92
CA THR A 1151 -12.60 46.15 -16.66
C THR A 1151 -12.83 45.36 -17.94
N ILE A 1152 -11.86 44.54 -18.31
CA ILE A 1152 -11.92 43.58 -19.41
C ILE A 1152 -12.27 42.22 -18.84
N ASN A 1153 -13.40 41.65 -19.28
CA ASN A 1153 -13.85 40.31 -18.90
C ASN A 1153 -13.91 39.40 -20.12
N ASN A 1154 -13.41 38.17 -20.01
CA ASN A 1154 -13.39 37.26 -21.17
C ASN A 1154 -13.71 35.81 -20.79
N THR A 1155 -14.67 35.19 -21.50
CA THR A 1155 -15.21 33.84 -21.24
C THR A 1155 -15.33 33.05 -22.54
N ALA A 1156 -14.92 31.79 -22.52
CA ALA A 1156 -15.06 30.87 -23.66
C ALA A 1156 -16.08 29.74 -23.38
N TYR A 1157 -16.64 29.21 -24.47
CA TYR A 1157 -17.64 28.15 -24.50
C TYR A 1157 -17.12 26.99 -25.36
N ILE A 1158 -17.05 25.78 -24.80
CA ILE A 1158 -16.48 24.60 -25.44
C ILE A 1158 -17.61 23.61 -25.75
N TYR A 1159 -17.79 23.27 -27.02
CA TYR A 1159 -18.80 22.32 -27.50
C TYR A 1159 -18.10 21.04 -27.95
N PHE A 1160 -18.52 19.90 -27.41
CA PHE A 1160 -18.11 18.57 -27.87
C PHE A 1160 -19.22 17.99 -28.75
N ASP A 1161 -18.91 17.69 -30.00
CA ASP A 1161 -19.83 17.23 -31.03
C ASP A 1161 -21.08 18.13 -31.16
N GLN A 1162 -22.26 17.60 -30.82
CA GLN A 1162 -23.54 18.32 -30.82
C GLN A 1162 -24.04 18.62 -29.40
N ASN A 1163 -23.19 18.46 -28.38
CA ASN A 1163 -23.56 18.66 -26.99
C ASN A 1163 -23.63 20.17 -26.64
N PRO A 1164 -24.41 20.54 -25.61
CA PRO A 1164 -24.38 21.89 -25.05
C PRO A 1164 -22.97 22.32 -24.62
N ALA A 1165 -22.71 23.63 -24.64
CA ALA A 1165 -21.39 24.17 -24.32
C ALA A 1165 -21.03 24.03 -22.84
N ILE A 1166 -19.80 23.61 -22.58
CA ILE A 1166 -19.12 23.77 -21.29
C ILE A 1166 -18.54 25.19 -21.23
N VAL A 1167 -19.03 25.97 -20.27
CA VAL A 1167 -18.61 27.36 -20.08
C VAL A 1167 -17.39 27.41 -19.16
N THR A 1168 -16.32 28.07 -19.62
CA THR A 1168 -15.12 28.30 -18.82
C THR A 1168 -15.36 29.36 -17.73
N ASN A 1169 -14.41 29.52 -16.81
CA ASN A 1169 -14.38 30.69 -15.92
C ASN A 1169 -14.18 32.00 -16.72
N THR A 1170 -14.69 33.11 -16.16
CA THR A 1170 -14.43 34.45 -16.70
C THR A 1170 -13.10 34.96 -16.19
N THR A 1171 -12.20 35.29 -17.10
CA THR A 1171 -10.95 36.02 -16.80
C THR A 1171 -11.24 37.52 -16.67
N GLN A 1172 -10.53 38.22 -15.78
CA GLN A 1172 -10.75 39.64 -15.52
C GLN A 1172 -9.42 40.40 -15.41
N ASN A 1173 -9.34 41.56 -16.09
CA ASN A 1173 -8.26 42.54 -15.97
C ASN A 1173 -8.84 43.95 -15.83
N ILE A 1174 -8.29 44.77 -14.94
CA ILE A 1174 -8.67 46.18 -14.77
C ILE A 1174 -7.56 47.06 -15.32
N MET A 1175 -7.80 47.70 -16.45
CA MET A 1175 -6.79 48.39 -17.22
C MET A 1175 -6.43 49.75 -16.60
N VAL A 1176 -5.14 50.02 -16.41
CA VAL A 1176 -4.61 51.25 -15.81
C VAL A 1176 -3.37 51.76 -16.54
N SER A 1177 -3.11 53.06 -16.57
CA SER A 1177 -1.88 53.60 -17.19
C SER A 1177 -0.65 53.44 -16.31
N LYS A 1178 -0.85 53.37 -14.99
CA LYS A 1178 0.20 53.20 -13.98
C LYS A 1178 -0.41 52.63 -12.70
N PHE A 1179 0.40 51.94 -11.91
CA PHE A 1179 0.01 51.55 -10.55
C PHE A 1179 0.13 52.76 -9.60
N GLU A 1180 -0.88 53.03 -8.76
CA GLU A 1180 -0.87 54.17 -7.83
C GLU A 1180 0.12 53.93 -6.66
N ASP A 1181 1.05 54.87 -6.44
CA ASP A 1181 2.00 54.89 -5.31
C ASP A 1181 1.36 55.53 -4.07
N ILE A 1182 1.25 54.79 -2.96
CA ILE A 1182 0.72 55.33 -1.71
C ILE A 1182 1.86 56.01 -0.94
N SER A 1183 1.90 57.35 -0.96
CA SER A 1183 2.67 58.16 -0.01
C SER A 1183 1.81 59.23 0.67
N THR A 1184 1.69 59.07 1.99
CA THR A 1184 1.43 60.06 3.06
C THR A 1184 0.61 61.32 2.75
N SER A 1185 -0.59 61.42 3.35
CA SER A 1185 -1.05 62.68 3.96
C SER A 1185 -1.68 62.40 5.33
N SER A 1186 -1.28 63.23 6.29
CA SER A 1186 -1.64 63.22 7.70
C SER A 1186 -2.87 64.09 7.95
N GLN A 1187 -3.85 63.59 8.72
CA GLN A 1187 -4.45 64.22 9.89
C GLN A 1187 -5.71 63.45 10.33
N ASP A 1188 -5.56 62.61 11.36
CA ASP A 1188 -6.57 62.50 12.41
C ASP A 1188 -5.93 61.90 13.67
N LYS A 1189 -5.80 62.73 14.71
CA LYS A 1189 -5.23 62.37 16.03
C LYS A 1189 -6.32 61.74 16.91
N SER A 1190 -6.63 60.47 16.65
CA SER A 1190 -6.77 59.50 17.75
C SER A 1190 -5.35 59.03 18.07
N ILE A 1191 -4.96 58.97 19.35
CA ILE A 1191 -3.58 58.77 19.84
C ILE A 1191 -2.94 57.56 19.15
N SER A 1192 -2.30 57.83 18.01
CA SER A 1192 -1.70 56.84 17.13
C SER A 1192 -0.19 56.93 17.35
N PRO A 1193 0.50 55.79 17.54
CA PRO A 1193 1.95 55.74 17.68
C PRO A 1193 2.62 56.63 16.63
N HIS A 1194 3.39 57.61 17.08
CA HIS A 1194 4.30 58.32 16.19
C HIS A 1194 5.49 57.42 15.92
N PHE A 1195 5.35 56.56 14.91
CA PHE A 1195 6.45 55.75 14.43
C PHE A 1195 7.52 56.63 13.79
N ARG A 1196 8.75 56.44 14.24
CA ARG A 1196 9.97 57.02 13.68
C ARG A 1196 10.83 55.89 13.16
N LEU A 1197 11.59 56.16 12.11
CA LEU A 1197 12.60 55.23 11.62
C LEU A 1197 13.92 55.94 11.44
N TYR A 1198 15.01 55.34 11.93
CA TYR A 1198 16.36 55.92 11.84
C TYR A 1198 17.45 54.84 11.94
N PRO A 1199 18.60 55.01 11.25
CA PRO A 1199 18.86 56.04 10.24
C PRO A 1199 18.08 55.80 8.94
N ASN A 1200 17.77 56.88 8.21
CA ASN A 1200 17.23 56.83 6.85
C ASN A 1200 17.81 57.98 6.03
N PRO A 1201 18.69 57.73 5.05
CA PRO A 1201 18.98 56.42 4.46
C PRO A 1201 19.60 55.37 5.41
N ALA A 1202 19.19 54.12 5.26
CA ALA A 1202 19.64 52.95 6.02
C ALA A 1202 20.72 52.20 5.22
N GLN A 1203 21.81 51.80 5.88
CA GLN A 1203 22.86 50.98 5.25
C GLN A 1203 22.54 49.50 5.46
N ASP A 1204 22.77 49.02 6.68
CA ASP A 1204 22.61 47.59 7.02
C ASP A 1204 21.32 47.30 7.78
N TYR A 1205 20.78 48.30 8.47
CA TYR A 1205 19.51 48.24 9.19
C TYR A 1205 18.93 49.63 9.44
N PHE A 1206 17.67 49.68 9.86
CA PHE A 1206 17.09 50.83 10.57
C PHE A 1206 16.32 50.36 11.81
N LEU A 1207 16.18 51.25 12.77
CA LEU A 1207 15.34 51.06 13.95
C LEU A 1207 13.96 51.64 13.66
N LEU A 1208 12.92 50.85 13.86
CA LEU A 1208 11.54 51.29 13.93
C LEU A 1208 11.21 51.58 15.40
N ASP A 1209 10.93 52.83 15.74
CA ASP A 1209 10.68 53.28 17.11
C ASP A 1209 9.28 53.87 17.26
N ALA A 1210 8.66 53.74 18.43
CA ALA A 1210 7.31 54.20 18.71
C ALA A 1210 7.21 54.78 20.13
N SER A 1211 6.71 56.01 20.24
CA SER A 1211 6.60 56.71 21.52
C SER A 1211 5.28 56.42 22.24
N MET A 1212 5.09 55.21 22.81
CA MET A 1212 4.12 54.89 23.89
C MET A 1212 4.36 53.47 24.46
N ASP A 1213 4.10 53.28 25.76
CA ASP A 1213 4.51 52.10 26.54
C ASP A 1213 3.63 50.83 26.43
N ASN A 1214 2.59 50.79 25.58
CA ASN A 1214 1.75 49.59 25.43
C ASN A 1214 1.22 49.42 23.99
N PHE A 1215 1.76 48.45 23.24
CA PHE A 1215 1.23 48.00 21.95
C PHE A 1215 0.90 46.51 21.95
N SER A 1216 -0.28 46.16 21.42
CA SER A 1216 -0.52 44.81 20.85
C SER A 1216 0.34 44.63 19.59
N SER A 1217 0.66 43.37 19.23
CA SER A 1217 1.51 43.05 18.08
C SER A 1217 1.19 43.83 16.81
N ILE A 1218 2.17 44.51 16.22
CA ILE A 1218 2.00 45.25 14.95
C ILE A 1218 2.67 44.46 13.84
N LYS A 1219 1.87 44.06 12.86
CA LYS A 1219 2.32 43.52 11.58
C LYS A 1219 2.91 44.61 10.72
N TRP A 1220 4.06 44.35 10.13
CA TRP A 1220 4.72 45.25 9.18
C TRP A 1220 5.22 44.49 7.97
N LYS A 1221 5.25 45.16 6.82
CA LYS A 1221 5.85 44.66 5.59
C LYS A 1221 6.57 45.76 4.85
N MET A 1222 7.69 45.45 4.25
CA MET A 1222 8.48 46.35 3.43
C MET A 1222 8.36 45.91 1.98
N ILE A 1223 7.92 46.81 1.14
CA ILE A 1223 7.75 46.59 -0.30
C ILE A 1223 8.76 47.44 -1.06
N ASN A 1224 9.21 46.96 -2.23
CA ASN A 1224 9.92 47.81 -3.17
C ASN A 1224 8.94 48.71 -3.96
N THR A 1225 9.45 49.58 -4.82
CA THR A 1225 8.63 50.47 -5.68
C THR A 1225 7.75 49.74 -6.69
N LEU A 1226 7.94 48.43 -6.90
CA LEU A 1226 7.07 47.59 -7.74
C LEU A 1226 5.93 46.91 -6.94
N GLY A 1227 5.78 47.25 -5.65
CA GLY A 1227 4.76 46.68 -4.78
C GLY A 1227 5.06 45.25 -4.30
N LYS A 1228 6.21 44.67 -4.66
CA LYS A 1228 6.61 43.33 -4.21
C LYS A 1228 7.08 43.40 -2.76
N THR A 1229 6.46 42.60 -1.89
CA THR A 1229 6.95 42.39 -0.51
C THR A 1229 8.36 41.82 -0.54
N CYS A 1230 9.28 42.56 0.06
CA CYS A 1230 10.68 42.20 0.17
C CYS A 1230 11.04 41.75 1.58
N LEU A 1231 10.38 42.31 2.61
CA LEU A 1231 10.46 41.85 4.00
C LEU A 1231 9.08 41.95 4.65
N GLU A 1232 8.80 41.14 5.66
CA GLU A 1232 7.63 41.28 6.52
C GLU A 1232 7.88 40.65 7.89
N GLY A 1233 7.13 41.08 8.90
CA GLY A 1233 7.28 40.61 10.27
C GLY A 1233 6.25 41.20 11.22
N ASN A 1234 6.28 40.73 12.47
CA ASN A 1234 5.48 41.26 13.56
C ASN A 1234 6.38 41.82 14.65
N THR A 1235 5.99 42.95 15.22
CA THR A 1235 6.73 43.60 16.29
C THR A 1235 5.85 43.74 17.52
N HIS A 1236 6.40 43.33 18.66
CA HIS A 1236 5.73 43.36 19.96
C HIS A 1236 6.38 44.34 20.95
N ARG A 1237 7.55 44.91 20.61
CA ARG A 1237 8.33 45.85 21.46
C ARG A 1237 9.07 46.85 20.58
N PHE A 1238 9.19 48.10 21.04
CA PHE A 1238 9.93 49.17 20.35
C PHE A 1238 11.10 49.67 21.24
N PRO A 1239 12.23 50.09 20.64
CA PRO A 1239 12.52 50.10 19.21
C PRO A 1239 12.79 48.70 18.65
N GLN A 1240 12.31 48.43 17.44
CA GLN A 1240 12.55 47.18 16.70
C GLN A 1240 13.66 47.38 15.68
N HIS A 1241 14.62 46.47 15.68
CA HIS A 1241 15.66 46.42 14.67
C HIS A 1241 15.19 45.67 13.43
N ILE A 1242 15.25 46.32 12.26
CA ILE A 1242 14.90 45.73 10.97
C ILE A 1242 16.15 45.77 10.07
N SER A 1243 16.70 44.59 9.80
CA SER A 1243 17.87 44.44 8.92
C SER A 1243 17.48 44.65 7.46
N THR A 1244 18.24 45.48 6.76
CA THR A 1244 18.12 45.78 5.33
C THR A 1244 19.20 45.08 4.50
N HIS A 1245 19.98 44.20 5.12
CA HIS A 1245 21.17 43.56 4.54
C HIS A 1245 20.89 42.60 3.37
N THR A 1246 19.63 42.21 3.18
CA THR A 1246 19.17 41.41 2.03
C THR A 1246 18.53 42.25 0.93
N LEU A 1247 18.33 43.55 1.18
CA LEU A 1247 17.68 44.47 0.25
C LEU A 1247 18.70 45.30 -0.53
N PRO A 1248 18.64 45.31 -1.88
CA PRO A 1248 19.48 46.16 -2.72
C PRO A 1248 19.38 47.66 -2.36
N ASN A 1249 20.36 48.45 -2.83
CA ASN A 1249 20.26 49.91 -2.78
C ASN A 1249 19.02 50.36 -3.54
N GLY A 1250 18.18 51.18 -2.91
CA GLY A 1250 16.92 51.58 -3.51
C GLY A 1250 15.94 52.20 -2.52
N MET A 1251 14.83 52.68 -3.07
CA MET A 1251 13.71 53.17 -2.26
C MET A 1251 12.74 52.02 -1.96
N TYR A 1252 12.36 51.92 -0.69
CA TYR A 1252 11.40 50.96 -0.18
C TYR A 1252 10.32 51.68 0.62
N TYR A 1253 9.16 51.05 0.75
CA TYR A 1253 8.06 51.52 1.60
C TYR A 1253 7.78 50.48 2.69
N LEU A 1254 7.95 50.89 3.95
CA LEU A 1254 7.52 50.12 5.11
C LEU A 1254 6.05 50.43 5.40
N ILE A 1255 5.21 49.41 5.39
CA ILE A 1255 3.78 49.45 5.64
C ILE A 1255 3.51 48.80 6.99
N LEU A 1256 2.88 49.53 7.91
CA LEU A 1256 2.39 49.00 9.19
C LEU A 1256 0.88 48.73 9.09
N GLU A 1257 0.43 47.53 9.45
CA GLU A 1257 -1.00 47.19 9.49
C GLU A 1257 -1.69 48.06 10.55
N GLY A 1258 -2.37 49.12 10.07
CA GLY A 1258 -2.83 50.23 10.91
C GLY A 1258 -2.82 51.63 10.26
N ARG A 1259 -2.44 51.75 8.97
CA ARG A 1259 -2.60 52.91 8.05
C ARG A 1259 -1.35 53.77 7.77
N LYS A 1260 -0.16 53.46 8.30
CA LYS A 1260 1.04 54.30 8.05
C LYS A 1260 2.04 53.61 7.10
N ILE A 1261 2.38 54.32 6.02
CA ILE A 1261 3.46 53.96 5.10
C ILE A 1261 4.60 54.92 5.30
N MET A 1262 5.81 54.39 5.44
CA MET A 1262 7.02 55.18 5.65
C MET A 1262 8.08 54.80 4.62
N LYS A 1263 8.66 55.81 3.97
CA LYS A 1263 9.72 55.62 2.99
C LYS A 1263 11.02 55.25 3.72
N VAL A 1264 11.66 54.17 3.30
CA VAL A 1264 12.99 53.74 3.73
C VAL A 1264 13.88 53.75 2.49
N VAL A 1265 14.92 54.57 2.50
CA VAL A 1265 15.93 54.58 1.46
C VAL A 1265 17.08 53.71 1.94
N ILE A 1266 17.48 52.74 1.15
CA ILE A 1266 18.64 51.89 1.45
C ILE A 1266 19.80 52.35 0.57
N THR A 1267 20.89 52.74 1.21
CA THR A 1267 22.13 53.16 0.54
C THR A 1267 23.27 52.42 1.21
N ARG A 1268 23.82 51.40 0.56
CA ARG A 1268 25.09 50.79 0.91
C ARG A 1268 26.23 51.45 0.17
#